data_AF-A0A952FIM1-F1
#
_entry.id   AF-A0A952FIM1-F1
#
_cell.length_a   1.000
_cell.length_b   1.000
_cell.length_c   1.000
_cell.angle_alpha   90.00
_cell.angle_beta   90.00
_cell.angle_gamma   90.00
#
_symmetry.space_group_name_H-M   'P 1'
#
loop_
_entity.id
_entity.type
_entity.pdbx_description
1 polymer ?
#
loop_
_entity_poly.entity_id
_entity_poly.type
_entity_poly.pdbx_seq_one_letter_code
_entity_poly.pdbx_strand_id
1 'polypeptide(L)'
;MSLTNPPATRWRIGFDIGGTFTDFILYDGEGRTVKLHKRLTTPHDPSEAALVGIEELVAMAGIGLADIGEMVHGTTLVTNAVIERKGAKLGLITTRGFRDILEMGTEQRYDIYDLFLQFPEPLVARRLRLEVPERVDRDGAVVTPLDREAVRAALRRLVAEGVEAVAVCFLHSYRNPEHERIVGEIARAEFPQLAVSLSSEVVAELWEYQRCVTTCANAYVQPLMDRYLQRLERELAARGFKGVLRLMHSAGGLVAPETARAFPIRLLESGPAGGGLATALFGALAGKADVISFDMGGTTAKACMIEDGRAEIAPMMEAGRVHRFKKGSGLPIKAPVIDMIEIGAGGGSIASIDEVGLLRVGPHSAGSDPGPACYGKGGEQPTVTDANLVLGYYDPSFFLGGRMALDKAAAEAAVARVATPLGLSVEDAAWGIHKVVTESMAAAARVHLVEKGKDPRRYAMVGFGGAGPAHAAGVARVLGVAEVIIPPASGAASALGFLAAPLSFELVRSHPVRFSGEFDADAVNGVLAELEAEGRRRLAEAGVETSAITVERSADMRLTGQMHEIAVPLPSGAIGAGSLEAIRTAFAEVYTARYTSLYGGAEIEAINFRVRCLGPTPTLSLAGATGGGDAAAKRKGTRQARFADGVVEAVVYDRYALAPGDRIEGPAIIEERESTTIVPPGDIVRVDDTLNLRIAIGVAAPVQALVTAEMTLPHAIARIEADPIALEIMWSRLVTVVEEMWLTVCRTAFSLVISEAQDFACELLDPDGETLAHSPRAMPVFNLTLPRAVKALLAEYPAETLQPGDVLITNDPWLCAGHLFDIAVVTPVFHDGRLVGLMGTVGHVSDIGGTKDSLRAREIFEEGFQIPPMKLVEAGRPNATLFRLLAENVRNPGQVTGDVHSFVAANAIGADRLVAFMQEYGMQDLRALAAVVQGRSEKAMREAIAALPDGVYRSEIENNPLGERLRYPLALTIAGDSITLDFAGAPAQLPQGGLNCTLNYTEAHATYPLKCMLTPNVRGNAGCYRPFQVKAPEGSILNASRPMAVNLRTRTGWYIAPNIFRALSEAAPDKVQANTGLPVAATIYGRDAEGGTYSDMLFMGGGQGASSHGDGKSGLLWPTSAANTSIELFETRVPVLVLEKTYVTDSGGPGRHRGGLGQRVALRKLADDGLATFVAVYPEGVGATNPGLFGGAPGGSARGLVRDGDGQVLRDCGTGELVQLSKPGEIVEVVLAGGAGFGDPAERPRAALDRDVGDGRVSAPADAAKAA
;
A
#
# COMPACT_ATOMS: atom_id res chain seq x y z
N MET A 1 -21.08 42.74 -34.26
CA MET A 1 -21.83 41.48 -34.48
C MET A 1 -21.87 40.74 -33.16
N SER A 2 -23.05 40.23 -32.80
CA SER A 2 -23.42 39.73 -31.47
C SER A 2 -22.50 38.57 -31.01
N LEU A 3 -21.94 38.74 -29.81
CA LEU A 3 -21.39 37.69 -28.96
C LEU A 3 -22.52 36.70 -28.66
N THR A 4 -22.58 35.61 -29.42
CA THR A 4 -23.42 34.46 -29.09
C THR A 4 -22.50 33.40 -28.50
N ASN A 5 -22.65 33.17 -27.19
CA ASN A 5 -22.16 31.95 -26.56
C ASN A 5 -22.68 30.75 -27.39
N PRO A 6 -21.90 29.68 -27.59
CA PRO A 6 -22.44 28.45 -28.14
C PRO A 6 -23.66 28.04 -27.31
N PRO A 7 -24.74 27.54 -27.94
CA PRO A 7 -25.96 27.20 -27.21
C PRO A 7 -25.61 26.15 -26.15
N ALA A 8 -25.92 26.46 -24.88
CA ALA A 8 -25.84 25.47 -23.82
C ALA A 8 -26.62 24.23 -24.27
N THR A 9 -25.93 23.11 -24.42
CA THR A 9 -26.53 21.87 -24.91
C THR A 9 -27.58 21.41 -23.91
N ARG A 10 -28.86 21.63 -24.23
CA ARG A 10 -29.99 21.34 -23.35
C ARG A 10 -29.92 19.93 -22.77
N TRP A 11 -29.57 18.94 -23.60
CA TRP A 11 -29.54 17.53 -23.21
C TRP A 11 -28.10 16.99 -23.13
N ARG A 12 -27.77 16.41 -21.97
CA ARG A 12 -26.49 15.75 -21.70
C ARG A 12 -26.73 14.36 -21.12
N ILE A 13 -25.93 13.38 -21.53
CA ILE A 13 -26.02 12.01 -21.00
C ILE A 13 -24.72 11.64 -20.29
N GLY A 14 -24.83 11.14 -19.06
CA GLY A 14 -23.75 10.43 -18.38
C GLY A 14 -24.06 8.94 -18.37
N PHE A 15 -23.09 8.09 -18.64
CA PHE A 15 -23.28 6.65 -18.51
C PHE A 15 -22.02 5.92 -18.02
N ASP A 16 -22.22 5.02 -17.07
CA ASP A 16 -21.17 4.19 -16.48
C ASP A 16 -21.40 2.72 -16.82
N ILE A 17 -20.39 2.10 -17.45
CA ILE A 17 -20.39 0.67 -17.72
C ILE A 17 -19.68 -0.05 -16.57
N GLY A 18 -20.48 -0.51 -15.60
CA GLY A 18 -20.04 -1.35 -14.50
C GLY A 18 -20.06 -2.86 -14.82
N GLY A 19 -19.64 -3.68 -13.86
CA GLY A 19 -19.57 -5.14 -14.02
C GLY A 19 -20.93 -5.83 -14.09
N THR A 20 -21.89 -5.43 -13.27
CA THR A 20 -23.24 -6.04 -13.22
C THR A 20 -24.28 -5.23 -13.98
N PHE A 21 -24.24 -3.91 -13.86
CA PHE A 21 -25.19 -3.00 -14.47
C PHE A 21 -24.47 -1.87 -15.21
N THR A 22 -25.14 -1.36 -16.24
CA THR A 22 -24.82 -0.09 -16.89
C THR A 22 -25.83 0.94 -16.40
N ASP A 23 -25.31 2.01 -15.81
CA ASP A 23 -26.09 3.09 -15.21
C ASP A 23 -26.10 4.30 -16.15
N PHE A 24 -27.28 4.88 -16.38
CA PHE A 24 -27.45 6.01 -17.30
C PHE A 24 -28.19 7.16 -16.62
N ILE A 25 -27.78 8.37 -16.97
CA ILE A 25 -28.41 9.60 -16.52
C ILE A 25 -28.61 10.54 -17.70
N LEU A 26 -29.81 11.10 -17.81
CA LEU A 26 -30.13 12.17 -18.76
C LEU A 26 -30.40 13.45 -17.96
N TYR A 27 -29.66 14.50 -18.29
CA TYR A 27 -29.83 15.83 -17.72
C TYR A 27 -30.51 16.77 -18.73
N ASP A 28 -31.60 17.41 -18.31
CA ASP A 28 -32.23 18.55 -19.00
C ASP A 28 -31.76 19.85 -18.35
N GLY A 29 -30.86 20.59 -19.01
CA GLY A 29 -30.37 21.88 -18.55
C GLY A 29 -31.42 22.98 -18.52
N GLU A 30 -32.49 22.87 -19.33
CA GLU A 30 -33.59 23.82 -19.34
C GLU A 30 -34.60 23.48 -18.24
N GLY A 31 -35.02 22.22 -18.16
CA GLY A 31 -35.96 21.73 -17.15
C GLY A 31 -35.36 21.58 -15.75
N ARG A 32 -34.02 21.59 -15.62
CA ARG A 32 -33.27 21.32 -14.38
C ARG A 32 -33.67 19.98 -13.76
N THR A 33 -33.94 18.99 -14.61
CA THR A 33 -34.41 17.65 -14.21
C THR A 33 -33.42 16.58 -14.63
N VAL A 34 -33.52 15.44 -13.96
CA VAL A 34 -32.69 14.26 -14.18
C VAL A 34 -33.61 13.06 -14.39
N LYS A 35 -33.31 12.24 -15.40
CA LYS A 35 -33.91 10.91 -15.58
C LYS A 35 -32.85 9.83 -15.48
N LEU A 36 -33.20 8.73 -14.84
CA LEU A 36 -32.32 7.60 -14.58
C LEU A 36 -32.80 6.38 -15.35
N HIS A 37 -31.84 5.60 -15.84
CA HIS A 37 -32.10 4.29 -16.40
C HIS A 37 -30.99 3.32 -15.99
N LYS A 38 -31.34 2.05 -15.83
CA LYS A 38 -30.42 1.00 -15.40
C LYS A 38 -30.69 -0.27 -16.20
N ARG A 39 -29.64 -0.85 -16.76
CA ARG A 39 -29.70 -2.08 -17.55
C ARG A 39 -28.62 -3.05 -17.10
N LEU A 40 -28.83 -4.35 -17.32
CA LEU A 40 -27.76 -5.34 -17.21
C LEU A 40 -26.67 -5.05 -18.23
N THR A 41 -25.40 -5.11 -17.79
CA THR A 41 -24.24 -5.03 -18.68
C THR A 41 -24.18 -6.27 -19.58
N THR A 42 -23.75 -6.12 -20.82
CA THR A 42 -23.47 -7.22 -21.74
C THR A 42 -21.96 -7.53 -21.70
N PRO A 43 -21.46 -8.52 -20.93
CA PRO A 43 -20.04 -8.61 -20.59
C PRO A 43 -19.13 -8.91 -21.79
N HIS A 44 -19.64 -9.64 -22.79
CA HIS A 44 -18.90 -9.97 -24.01
C HIS A 44 -18.79 -8.79 -24.98
N ASP A 45 -19.69 -7.81 -24.88
CA ASP A 45 -19.70 -6.59 -25.68
C ASP A 45 -20.39 -5.45 -24.94
N PRO A 46 -19.64 -4.71 -24.11
CA PRO A 46 -20.25 -3.64 -23.30
C PRO A 46 -20.84 -2.50 -24.14
N SER A 47 -20.43 -2.35 -25.40
CA SER A 47 -20.98 -1.32 -26.29
C SER A 47 -22.46 -1.56 -26.62
N GLU A 48 -22.91 -2.82 -26.64
CA GLU A 48 -24.30 -3.17 -26.93
C GLU A 48 -25.25 -2.68 -25.84
N ALA A 49 -24.94 -2.99 -24.57
CA ALA A 49 -25.75 -2.53 -23.44
C ALA A 49 -25.80 -1.00 -23.36
N ALA A 50 -24.68 -0.33 -23.64
CA ALA A 50 -24.59 1.12 -23.68
C ALA A 50 -25.51 1.72 -24.77
N LEU A 51 -25.41 1.23 -26.01
CA LEU A 51 -26.19 1.76 -27.14
C LEU A 51 -27.70 1.56 -26.93
N VAL A 52 -28.13 0.36 -26.55
CA VAL A 52 -29.56 0.08 -26.33
C VAL A 52 -30.08 0.85 -25.11
N GLY A 53 -29.30 0.95 -24.03
CA GLY A 53 -29.69 1.72 -22.85
C GLY A 53 -29.82 3.22 -23.13
N ILE A 54 -28.97 3.79 -23.98
CA ILE A 54 -29.10 5.18 -24.45
C ILE A 54 -30.39 5.36 -25.27
N GLU A 55 -30.68 4.45 -26.20
CA GLU A 55 -31.92 4.48 -27.01
C GLU A 55 -33.18 4.42 -26.14
N GLU A 56 -33.20 3.54 -25.14
CA GLU A 56 -34.28 3.43 -24.15
C GLU A 56 -34.43 4.72 -23.33
N LEU A 57 -33.32 5.30 -22.87
CA LEU A 57 -33.33 6.52 -22.06
C LEU A 57 -33.85 7.73 -22.84
N VAL A 58 -33.43 7.93 -24.10
CA VAL A 58 -33.95 9.02 -24.93
C VAL A 58 -35.43 8.81 -25.30
N ALA A 59 -35.85 7.56 -25.52
CA ALA A 59 -37.26 7.23 -25.72
C ALA A 59 -38.12 7.53 -24.49
N MET A 60 -37.64 7.24 -23.27
CA MET A 60 -38.30 7.60 -22.00
C MET A 60 -38.42 9.11 -21.78
N ALA A 61 -37.59 9.90 -22.46
CA ALA A 61 -37.63 11.36 -22.44
C ALA A 61 -38.40 11.97 -23.62
N GLY A 62 -38.74 11.17 -24.65
CA GLY A 62 -39.42 11.65 -25.85
C GLY A 62 -38.53 12.50 -26.77
N ILE A 63 -37.20 12.27 -26.75
CA ILE A 63 -36.21 12.99 -27.57
C ILE A 63 -35.43 12.02 -28.47
N GLY A 64 -34.70 12.54 -29.46
CA GLY A 64 -33.82 11.77 -30.33
C GLY A 64 -32.34 11.90 -29.96
N LEU A 65 -31.51 10.96 -30.45
CA LEU A 65 -30.04 11.00 -30.28
C LEU A 65 -29.39 12.29 -30.83
N ALA A 66 -29.97 12.88 -31.87
CA ALA A 66 -29.48 14.13 -32.47
C ALA A 66 -29.68 15.36 -31.57
N ASP A 67 -30.54 15.28 -30.55
CA ASP A 67 -30.80 16.36 -29.59
C ASP A 67 -29.74 16.39 -28.47
N ILE A 68 -28.96 15.32 -28.32
CA ILE A 68 -27.92 15.20 -27.30
C ILE A 68 -26.67 15.94 -27.75
N GLY A 69 -26.27 16.97 -26.99
CA GLY A 69 -25.08 17.75 -27.32
C GLY A 69 -23.79 17.18 -26.74
N GLU A 70 -23.87 16.46 -25.62
CA GLU A 70 -22.71 15.86 -24.97
C GLU A 70 -23.07 14.50 -24.33
N MET A 71 -22.15 13.54 -24.48
CA MET A 71 -22.17 12.27 -23.77
C MET A 71 -20.87 12.09 -22.99
N VAL A 72 -20.99 11.73 -21.72
CA VAL A 72 -19.84 11.43 -20.84
C VAL A 72 -19.89 9.97 -20.43
N HIS A 73 -18.81 9.26 -20.68
CA HIS A 73 -18.71 7.82 -20.48
C HIS A 73 -17.62 7.46 -19.45
N GLY A 74 -18.03 6.74 -18.40
CA GLY A 74 -17.13 6.02 -17.49
C GLY A 74 -17.14 4.52 -17.79
N THR A 75 -16.00 3.84 -17.62
CA THR A 75 -15.89 2.41 -17.91
C THR A 75 -14.95 1.68 -16.96
N THR A 76 -15.34 0.44 -16.64
CA THR A 76 -14.50 -0.52 -15.91
C THR A 76 -13.66 -1.41 -16.83
N LEU A 77 -13.71 -1.21 -18.16
CA LEU A 77 -13.05 -2.08 -19.15
C LEU A 77 -11.53 -2.17 -18.93
N VAL A 78 -10.87 -1.04 -18.64
CA VAL A 78 -9.42 -1.00 -18.36
C VAL A 78 -9.10 -1.74 -17.06
N THR A 79 -9.86 -1.46 -15.99
CA THR A 79 -9.74 -2.14 -14.69
C THR A 79 -9.87 -3.66 -14.86
N ASN A 80 -10.91 -4.13 -15.53
CA ASN A 80 -11.16 -5.55 -15.75
C ASN A 80 -10.08 -6.19 -16.63
N ALA A 81 -9.61 -5.51 -17.68
CA ALA A 81 -8.55 -6.04 -18.54
C ALA A 81 -7.24 -6.29 -17.77
N VAL A 82 -6.85 -5.37 -16.89
CA VAL A 82 -5.65 -5.50 -16.05
C VAL A 82 -5.83 -6.59 -14.99
N ILE A 83 -6.97 -6.60 -14.29
CA ILE A 83 -7.25 -7.57 -13.21
C ILE A 83 -7.39 -8.99 -13.75
N GLU A 84 -8.17 -9.19 -14.81
CA GLU A 84 -8.48 -10.51 -15.39
C GLU A 84 -7.42 -11.01 -16.37
N ARG A 85 -6.35 -10.23 -16.60
CA ARG A 85 -5.28 -10.53 -17.58
C ARG A 85 -5.84 -10.75 -18.99
N LYS A 86 -6.75 -9.88 -19.43
CA LYS A 86 -7.42 -9.91 -20.75
C LYS A 86 -7.02 -8.76 -21.69
N GLY A 87 -5.79 -8.27 -21.58
CA GLY A 87 -5.20 -7.31 -22.52
C GLY A 87 -4.41 -7.96 -23.65
N ALA A 88 -3.66 -7.14 -24.38
CA ALA A 88 -2.87 -7.52 -25.53
C ALA A 88 -1.64 -8.37 -25.15
N LYS A 89 -1.17 -9.25 -26.05
CA LYS A 89 0.13 -9.89 -25.87
C LYS A 89 1.22 -8.82 -25.95
N LEU A 90 1.90 -8.57 -24.83
CA LEU A 90 2.80 -7.43 -24.62
C LEU A 90 4.28 -7.85 -24.68
N GLY A 91 5.10 -6.99 -25.28
CA GLY A 91 6.56 -7.02 -25.20
C GLY A 91 7.11 -5.82 -24.42
N LEU A 92 8.31 -5.96 -23.86
CA LEU A 92 9.06 -4.88 -23.21
C LEU A 92 10.41 -4.72 -23.89
N ILE A 93 10.80 -3.49 -24.22
CA ILE A 93 12.18 -3.13 -24.56
C ILE A 93 12.75 -2.27 -23.42
N THR A 94 13.90 -2.65 -22.88
CA THR A 94 14.54 -1.94 -21.77
C THR A 94 16.06 -1.91 -21.87
N THR A 95 16.69 -1.18 -20.97
CA THR A 95 18.14 -1.06 -20.84
C THR A 95 18.76 -2.43 -20.61
N ARG A 96 19.90 -2.72 -21.25
CA ARG A 96 20.63 -3.97 -21.02
C ARG A 96 20.96 -4.17 -19.54
N GLY A 97 20.71 -5.38 -19.04
CA GLY A 97 20.93 -5.78 -17.65
C GLY A 97 19.76 -5.53 -16.70
N PHE A 98 18.59 -5.06 -17.19
CA PHE A 98 17.48 -4.60 -16.36
C PHE A 98 16.11 -5.21 -16.72
N ARG A 99 16.04 -6.24 -17.57
CA ARG A 99 14.78 -6.91 -17.94
C ARG A 99 13.98 -7.48 -16.77
N ASP A 100 14.63 -7.77 -15.65
CA ASP A 100 14.03 -8.46 -14.52
C ASP A 100 13.42 -7.50 -13.48
N ILE A 101 13.64 -6.18 -13.60
CA ILE A 101 13.05 -5.17 -12.70
C ILE A 101 11.53 -5.34 -12.59
N LEU A 102 10.85 -5.64 -13.71
CA LEU A 102 9.40 -5.81 -13.75
C LEU A 102 8.90 -6.97 -12.86
N GLU A 103 9.73 -7.99 -12.63
CA GLU A 103 9.40 -9.16 -11.80
C GLU A 103 10.00 -9.08 -10.39
N MET A 104 11.18 -8.48 -10.24
CA MET A 104 11.80 -8.20 -8.93
C MET A 104 10.92 -7.26 -8.10
N GLY A 105 10.34 -6.25 -8.74
CA GLY A 105 9.58 -5.21 -8.06
C GLY A 105 10.39 -4.54 -6.95
N THR A 106 9.79 -4.42 -5.78
CA THR A 106 10.46 -3.90 -4.58
C THR A 106 11.16 -4.98 -3.77
N GLU A 107 11.08 -6.25 -4.19
CA GLU A 107 11.62 -7.43 -3.47
C GLU A 107 11.08 -7.59 -2.02
N GLN A 108 10.10 -6.76 -1.64
CA GLN A 108 9.54 -6.65 -0.30
C GLN A 108 8.35 -7.60 -0.11
N ARG A 109 8.22 -8.13 1.11
CA ARG A 109 7.05 -8.91 1.53
C ARG A 109 5.94 -7.95 2.00
N TYR A 110 4.78 -7.97 1.33
CA TYR A 110 3.61 -7.20 1.77
C TYR A 110 2.91 -7.82 3.00
N ASP A 111 3.23 -9.07 3.32
CA ASP A 111 2.81 -9.76 4.54
C ASP A 111 4.02 -10.44 5.19
N ILE A 112 4.36 -10.01 6.40
CA ILE A 112 5.55 -10.48 7.11
C ILE A 112 5.36 -11.89 7.67
N TYR A 113 4.13 -12.38 7.89
CA TYR A 113 3.89 -13.69 8.49
C TYR A 113 3.52 -14.78 7.48
N ASP A 114 2.99 -14.42 6.30
CA ASP A 114 2.66 -15.39 5.26
C ASP A 114 3.92 -15.94 4.56
N LEU A 115 4.38 -17.12 4.96
CA LEU A 115 5.56 -17.78 4.39
C LEU A 115 5.42 -18.05 2.89
N PHE A 116 4.19 -18.25 2.40
CA PHE A 116 3.87 -18.73 1.05
C PHE A 116 3.23 -17.65 0.18
N LEU A 117 3.45 -16.37 0.53
CA LEU A 117 2.90 -15.21 -0.15
C LEU A 117 3.12 -15.24 -1.67
N GLN A 118 2.17 -14.69 -2.40
CA GLN A 118 2.17 -14.65 -3.86
C GLN A 118 2.14 -13.22 -4.37
N PHE A 119 2.99 -12.94 -5.36
CA PHE A 119 3.01 -11.67 -6.06
C PHE A 119 2.18 -11.73 -7.34
N PRO A 120 1.60 -10.60 -7.79
CA PRO A 120 0.90 -10.56 -9.06
C PRO A 120 1.87 -10.88 -10.20
N GLU A 121 1.48 -11.75 -11.13
CA GLU A 121 2.32 -12.06 -12.28
C GLU A 121 2.58 -10.80 -13.14
N PRO A 122 3.81 -10.52 -13.57
CA PRO A 122 4.10 -9.41 -14.46
C PRO A 122 3.29 -9.47 -15.76
N LEU A 123 2.88 -8.30 -16.28
CA LEU A 123 2.11 -8.19 -17.53
C LEU A 123 2.90 -8.67 -18.77
N VAL A 124 4.23 -8.73 -18.67
CA VAL A 124 5.14 -9.19 -19.73
C VAL A 124 5.84 -10.44 -19.26
N ALA A 125 5.68 -11.55 -19.99
CA ALA A 125 6.45 -12.78 -19.74
C ALA A 125 7.95 -12.52 -19.94
N ARG A 126 8.80 -13.13 -19.11
CA ARG A 126 10.25 -12.85 -19.09
C ARG A 126 10.93 -12.97 -20.46
N ARG A 127 10.54 -13.95 -21.27
CA ARG A 127 11.07 -14.17 -22.63
C ARG A 127 10.74 -13.07 -23.66
N LEU A 128 9.74 -12.23 -23.36
CA LEU A 128 9.31 -11.09 -24.18
C LEU A 128 9.83 -9.75 -23.63
N ARG A 129 10.72 -9.79 -22.62
CA ARG A 129 11.45 -8.64 -22.10
C ARG A 129 12.82 -8.61 -22.77
N LEU A 130 12.97 -7.75 -23.77
CA LEU A 130 14.17 -7.64 -24.58
C LEU A 130 15.00 -6.43 -24.15
N GLU A 131 16.31 -6.62 -24.21
CA GLU A 131 17.30 -5.66 -23.78
C GLU A 131 18.03 -5.09 -24.98
N VAL A 132 18.28 -3.77 -24.98
CA VAL A 132 19.07 -3.10 -26.00
C VAL A 132 20.27 -2.39 -25.38
N PRO A 133 21.45 -2.39 -26.05
CA PRO A 133 22.57 -1.56 -25.64
C PRO A 133 22.19 -0.08 -25.73
N GLU A 134 22.08 0.54 -24.57
CA GLU A 134 21.78 1.96 -24.37
C GLU A 134 22.04 2.24 -22.87
N ARG A 135 22.48 3.46 -22.51
CA ARG A 135 22.47 3.94 -21.12
C ARG A 135 22.56 5.47 -21.06
N VAL A 136 21.62 6.09 -20.36
CA VAL A 136 21.68 7.49 -19.86
C VAL A 136 22.03 7.47 -18.37
N ASP A 137 22.79 8.42 -17.83
CA ASP A 137 23.00 8.58 -16.39
C ASP A 137 21.96 9.49 -15.70
N ARG A 138 22.09 9.65 -14.38
CA ARG A 138 21.18 10.46 -13.53
C ARG A 138 21.09 11.93 -13.95
N ASP A 139 22.14 12.45 -14.59
CA ASP A 139 22.25 13.86 -14.97
C ASP A 139 21.66 14.10 -16.37
N GLY A 140 21.42 13.02 -17.13
CA GLY A 140 20.84 13.01 -18.47
C GLY A 140 21.88 12.81 -19.58
N ALA A 141 23.13 12.55 -19.22
CA ALA A 141 24.20 12.35 -20.18
C ALA A 141 24.17 10.92 -20.74
N VAL A 142 24.42 10.79 -22.04
CA VAL A 142 24.50 9.50 -22.71
C VAL A 142 25.83 8.82 -22.37
N VAL A 143 25.75 7.71 -21.63
CA VAL A 143 26.89 6.85 -21.28
C VAL A 143 27.13 5.81 -22.38
N THR A 144 26.05 5.19 -22.86
CA THR A 144 26.09 4.22 -23.98
C THR A 144 25.06 4.66 -25.03
N PRO A 145 25.48 4.99 -26.26
CA PRO A 145 24.55 5.35 -27.33
C PRO A 145 23.56 4.23 -27.66
N LEU A 146 22.34 4.58 -28.05
CA LEU A 146 21.33 3.61 -28.49
C LEU A 146 21.78 2.83 -29.75
N ASP A 147 21.85 1.50 -29.63
CA ASP A 147 22.03 0.62 -30.77
C ASP A 147 20.72 0.43 -31.56
N ARG A 148 20.60 1.16 -32.67
CA ARG A 148 19.40 1.15 -33.53
C ARG A 148 19.18 -0.19 -34.25
N GLU A 149 20.21 -0.98 -34.52
CA GLU A 149 20.03 -2.30 -35.15
C GLU A 149 19.56 -3.33 -34.13
N ALA A 150 20.06 -3.27 -32.90
CA ALA A 150 19.54 -4.08 -31.79
C ALA A 150 18.06 -3.79 -31.53
N VAL A 151 17.63 -2.53 -31.60
CA VAL A 151 16.21 -2.15 -31.52
C VAL A 151 15.38 -2.80 -32.62
N ARG A 152 15.82 -2.72 -33.88
CA ARG A 152 15.11 -3.35 -35.01
C ARG A 152 15.01 -4.86 -34.84
N ALA A 153 16.09 -5.51 -34.41
CA ALA A 153 16.12 -6.94 -34.14
C ALA A 153 15.14 -7.31 -33.02
N ALA A 154 15.10 -6.54 -31.94
CA ALA A 154 14.17 -6.74 -30.84
C ALA A 154 12.71 -6.61 -31.30
N LEU A 155 12.36 -5.55 -32.03
CA LEU A 155 11.01 -5.35 -32.58
C LEU A 155 10.59 -6.49 -33.52
N ARG A 156 11.46 -6.90 -34.45
CA ARG A 156 11.18 -8.04 -35.36
C ARG A 156 10.91 -9.33 -34.59
N ARG A 157 11.70 -9.60 -33.54
CA ARG A 157 11.50 -10.77 -32.69
C ARG A 157 10.16 -10.71 -31.95
N LEU A 158 9.80 -9.58 -31.37
CA LEU A 158 8.52 -9.41 -30.67
C LEU A 158 7.33 -9.60 -31.62
N VAL A 159 7.38 -9.01 -32.80
CA VAL A 159 6.34 -9.18 -33.82
C VAL A 159 6.24 -10.64 -34.28
N ALA A 160 7.37 -11.34 -34.47
CA ALA A 160 7.37 -12.76 -34.81
C ALA A 160 6.75 -13.64 -33.71
N GLU A 161 6.85 -13.23 -32.45
CA GLU A 161 6.18 -13.86 -31.31
C GLU A 161 4.69 -13.48 -31.22
N GLY A 162 4.13 -12.69 -32.14
CA GLY A 162 2.73 -12.27 -32.13
C GLY A 162 2.41 -11.22 -31.06
N VAL A 163 3.40 -10.42 -30.67
CA VAL A 163 3.18 -9.27 -29.78
C VAL A 163 2.36 -8.20 -30.52
N GLU A 164 1.29 -7.73 -29.88
CA GLU A 164 0.38 -6.71 -30.39
C GLU A 164 0.73 -5.30 -29.88
N ALA A 165 1.44 -5.21 -28.74
CA ALA A 165 1.82 -3.96 -28.11
C ALA A 165 3.23 -4.05 -27.50
N VAL A 166 3.97 -2.93 -27.48
CA VAL A 166 5.30 -2.83 -26.86
C VAL A 166 5.38 -1.63 -25.92
N ALA A 167 5.88 -1.90 -24.71
CA ALA A 167 6.34 -0.87 -23.79
C ALA A 167 7.85 -0.66 -23.95
N VAL A 168 8.29 0.60 -23.92
CA VAL A 168 9.72 0.97 -23.91
C VAL A 168 10.01 1.69 -22.60
N CYS A 169 10.97 1.19 -21.82
CA CYS A 169 11.36 1.78 -20.54
C CYS A 169 12.88 1.73 -20.38
N PHE A 170 13.54 2.87 -20.55
CA PHE A 170 14.96 3.04 -20.26
C PHE A 170 15.17 3.72 -18.89
N LEU A 171 16.33 3.47 -18.29
CA LEU A 171 16.74 4.13 -17.05
C LEU A 171 17.06 5.59 -17.35
N HIS A 172 16.61 6.49 -16.46
CA HIS A 172 16.72 7.94 -16.57
C HIS A 172 16.04 8.56 -17.81
N SER A 173 15.10 7.84 -18.43
CA SER A 173 14.31 8.37 -19.56
C SER A 173 13.44 9.58 -19.19
N TYR A 174 13.08 9.74 -17.91
CA TYR A 174 12.42 10.93 -17.38
C TYR A 174 13.30 12.18 -17.49
N ARG A 175 14.63 12.01 -17.47
CA ARG A 175 15.63 13.07 -17.55
C ARG A 175 16.04 13.34 -19.00
N ASN A 176 16.29 12.30 -19.78
CA ASN A 176 16.58 12.40 -21.20
C ASN A 176 15.77 11.35 -22.01
N PRO A 177 14.68 11.77 -22.69
CA PRO A 177 13.79 10.85 -23.39
C PRO A 177 14.25 10.48 -24.82
N GLU A 178 15.39 11.00 -25.28
CA GLU A 178 15.81 10.92 -26.70
C GLU A 178 15.84 9.48 -27.23
N HIS A 179 16.41 8.56 -26.46
CA HIS A 179 16.52 7.16 -26.89
C HIS A 179 15.17 6.45 -26.98
N GLU A 180 14.24 6.70 -26.05
CA GLU A 180 12.88 6.13 -26.15
C GLU A 180 12.14 6.69 -27.37
N ARG A 181 12.30 7.99 -27.66
CA ARG A 181 11.68 8.62 -28.84
C ARG A 181 12.16 7.99 -30.13
N ILE A 182 13.46 7.74 -30.27
CA ILE A 182 14.04 7.07 -31.44
C ILE A 182 13.48 5.64 -31.59
N VAL A 183 13.31 4.89 -30.50
CA VAL A 183 12.67 3.56 -30.55
C VAL A 183 11.22 3.68 -31.03
N GLY A 184 10.46 4.64 -30.52
CA GLY A 184 9.08 4.91 -30.94
C GLY A 184 8.97 5.27 -32.43
N GLU A 185 9.88 6.09 -32.94
CA GLU A 185 9.96 6.44 -34.37
C GLU A 185 10.22 5.21 -35.25
N ILE A 186 11.20 4.38 -34.88
CA ILE A 186 11.51 3.14 -35.61
C ILE A 186 10.31 2.19 -35.60
N ALA A 187 9.69 1.98 -34.44
CA ALA A 187 8.54 1.08 -34.30
C ALA A 187 7.34 1.55 -35.14
N ARG A 188 7.00 2.84 -35.08
CA ARG A 188 5.88 3.41 -35.87
C ARG A 188 6.14 3.38 -37.38
N ALA A 189 7.41 3.50 -37.81
CA ALA A 189 7.78 3.46 -39.23
C ALA A 189 7.81 2.03 -39.81
N GLU A 190 8.36 1.05 -39.08
CA GLU A 190 8.54 -0.32 -39.58
C GLU A 190 7.35 -1.24 -39.24
N PHE A 191 6.59 -0.95 -38.18
CA PHE A 191 5.49 -1.79 -37.67
C PHE A 191 4.27 -0.95 -37.26
N PRO A 192 3.57 -0.28 -38.20
CA PRO A 192 2.48 0.66 -37.90
C PRO A 192 1.27 0.03 -37.18
N GLN A 193 1.11 -1.28 -37.24
CA GLN A 193 0.07 -2.04 -36.53
C GLN A 193 0.41 -2.30 -35.05
N LEU A 194 1.66 -2.08 -34.64
CA LEU A 194 2.12 -2.32 -33.28
C LEU A 194 1.77 -1.11 -32.42
N ALA A 195 1.06 -1.35 -31.32
CA ALA A 195 0.79 -0.32 -30.33
C ALA A 195 2.07 -0.06 -29.51
N VAL A 196 2.49 1.20 -29.34
CA VAL A 196 3.76 1.55 -28.67
C VAL A 196 3.53 2.58 -27.58
N SER A 197 3.98 2.28 -26.36
CA SER A 197 4.02 3.22 -25.24
C SER A 197 5.46 3.48 -24.80
N LEU A 198 5.86 4.75 -24.79
CA LEU A 198 7.16 5.20 -24.28
C LEU A 198 6.99 5.64 -22.82
N SER A 199 7.87 5.19 -21.93
CA SER A 199 7.76 5.52 -20.51
C SER A 199 7.87 7.02 -20.26
N SER A 200 8.69 7.73 -21.03
CA SER A 200 8.82 9.19 -20.99
C SER A 200 7.56 9.94 -21.47
N GLU A 201 6.64 9.29 -22.19
CA GLU A 201 5.36 9.87 -22.60
C GLU A 201 4.24 9.52 -21.61
N VAL A 202 4.25 8.30 -21.06
CA VAL A 202 3.20 7.82 -20.15
C VAL A 202 3.40 8.38 -18.73
N VAL A 203 4.61 8.27 -18.18
CA VAL A 203 5.00 8.70 -16.83
C VAL A 203 6.45 9.20 -16.84
N ALA A 204 6.65 10.50 -17.09
CA ALA A 204 7.97 11.14 -17.08
C ALA A 204 8.47 11.47 -15.66
N GLU A 205 8.51 10.45 -14.80
CA GLU A 205 8.90 10.58 -13.39
C GLU A 205 10.05 9.63 -13.02
N LEU A 206 10.85 10.03 -12.03
CA LEU A 206 11.82 9.16 -11.33
C LEU A 206 11.10 7.88 -10.83
N TRP A 207 11.88 6.80 -10.65
CA TRP A 207 11.51 5.47 -10.13
C TRP A 207 11.16 4.47 -11.25
N GLU A 208 12.13 3.62 -11.57
CA GLU A 208 12.08 2.76 -12.75
C GLU A 208 11.04 1.65 -12.68
N TYR A 209 10.80 1.05 -11.49
CA TYR A 209 9.84 -0.06 -11.36
C TYR A 209 8.40 0.41 -11.60
N GLN A 210 7.93 1.42 -10.88
CA GLN A 210 6.58 1.96 -10.98
C GLN A 210 6.33 2.54 -12.37
N ARG A 211 7.32 3.24 -12.94
CA ARG A 211 7.26 3.75 -14.32
C ARG A 211 7.16 2.61 -15.34
N CYS A 212 7.95 1.56 -15.18
CA CYS A 212 7.91 0.38 -16.07
C CYS A 212 6.56 -0.35 -16.00
N VAL A 213 6.04 -0.61 -14.80
CA VAL A 213 4.73 -1.27 -14.60
C VAL A 213 3.61 -0.45 -15.23
N THR A 214 3.60 0.87 -15.02
CA THR A 214 2.57 1.76 -15.57
C THR A 214 2.61 1.81 -17.09
N THR A 215 3.81 1.90 -17.67
CA THR A 215 4.00 1.92 -19.13
C THR A 215 3.58 0.59 -19.75
N CYS A 216 3.91 -0.53 -19.10
CA CYS A 216 3.43 -1.85 -19.49
C CYS A 216 1.90 -1.94 -19.44
N ALA A 217 1.28 -1.48 -18.36
CA ALA A 217 -0.18 -1.49 -18.21
C ALA A 217 -0.87 -0.63 -19.28
N ASN A 218 -0.31 0.52 -19.63
CA ASN A 218 -0.82 1.35 -20.73
C ASN A 218 -0.78 0.61 -22.07
N ALA A 219 0.39 0.08 -22.45
CA ALA A 219 0.54 -0.68 -23.70
C ALA A 219 -0.34 -1.94 -23.73
N TYR A 220 -0.50 -2.62 -22.59
CA TYR A 220 -1.31 -3.83 -22.46
C TYR A 220 -2.77 -3.63 -22.83
N VAL A 221 -3.36 -2.49 -22.45
CA VAL A 221 -4.79 -2.21 -22.68
C VAL A 221 -5.05 -1.33 -23.90
N GLN A 222 -4.00 -0.75 -24.50
CA GLN A 222 -4.09 0.16 -25.66
C GLN A 222 -4.86 -0.43 -26.85
N PRO A 223 -4.58 -1.66 -27.33
CA PRO A 223 -5.32 -2.22 -28.46
C PRO A 223 -6.80 -2.50 -28.14
N LEU A 224 -7.10 -2.88 -26.91
CA LEU A 224 -8.48 -3.13 -26.46
C LEU A 224 -9.31 -1.84 -26.50
N MET A 225 -8.77 -0.77 -25.90
CA MET A 225 -9.47 0.52 -25.85
C MET A 225 -9.58 1.18 -27.22
N ASP A 226 -8.55 1.06 -28.06
CA ASP A 226 -8.56 1.56 -29.43
C ASP A 226 -9.74 0.98 -30.24
N ARG A 227 -9.89 -0.35 -30.23
CA ARG A 227 -11.00 -1.03 -30.93
C ARG A 227 -12.37 -0.68 -30.35
N TYR A 228 -12.48 -0.61 -29.02
CA TYR A 228 -13.73 -0.30 -28.34
C TYR A 228 -14.24 1.10 -28.69
N LEU A 229 -13.38 2.12 -28.56
CA LEU A 229 -13.79 3.51 -28.79
C LEU A 229 -14.10 3.78 -30.25
N GLN A 230 -13.29 3.27 -31.19
CA GLN A 230 -13.58 3.40 -32.62
C GLN A 230 -14.93 2.80 -33.01
N ARG A 231 -15.30 1.67 -32.40
CA ARG A 231 -16.61 1.06 -32.61
C ARG A 231 -17.72 1.94 -32.04
N LEU A 232 -17.60 2.35 -30.78
CA LEU A 232 -18.62 3.17 -30.12
C LEU A 232 -18.89 4.47 -30.88
N GLU A 233 -17.84 5.17 -31.31
CA GLU A 233 -17.95 6.40 -32.12
C GLU A 233 -18.67 6.15 -33.45
N ARG A 234 -18.29 5.08 -34.17
CA ARG A 234 -18.92 4.70 -35.44
C ARG A 234 -20.40 4.36 -35.25
N GLU A 235 -20.75 3.59 -34.23
CA GLU A 235 -22.12 3.14 -33.96
C GLU A 235 -23.03 4.29 -33.50
N LEU A 236 -22.51 5.23 -32.70
CA LEU A 236 -23.23 6.45 -32.31
C LEU A 236 -23.48 7.36 -33.52
N ALA A 237 -22.45 7.56 -34.36
CA ALA A 237 -22.58 8.35 -35.58
C ALA A 237 -23.61 7.74 -36.56
N ALA A 238 -23.59 6.42 -36.74
CA ALA A 238 -24.54 5.70 -37.60
C ALA A 238 -26.00 5.84 -37.12
N ARG A 239 -26.22 6.01 -35.81
CA ARG A 239 -27.54 6.23 -35.19
C ARG A 239 -27.95 7.71 -35.12
N GLY A 240 -27.15 8.61 -35.69
CA GLY A 240 -27.49 10.03 -35.83
C GLY A 240 -27.09 10.93 -34.67
N PHE A 241 -26.22 10.47 -33.75
CA PHE A 241 -25.61 11.34 -32.74
C PHE A 241 -24.70 12.39 -33.42
N LYS A 242 -24.85 13.66 -33.04
CA LYS A 242 -24.09 14.80 -33.59
C LYS A 242 -23.31 15.59 -32.53
N GLY A 243 -23.42 15.17 -31.27
CA GLY A 243 -22.74 15.81 -30.15
C GLY A 243 -21.30 15.33 -29.99
N VAL A 244 -20.73 15.62 -28.82
CA VAL A 244 -19.37 15.23 -28.46
C VAL A 244 -19.39 14.07 -27.46
N LEU A 245 -18.58 13.03 -27.69
CA LEU A 245 -18.32 11.96 -26.72
C LEU A 245 -17.07 12.32 -25.90
N ARG A 246 -17.18 12.22 -24.58
CA ARG A 246 -16.09 12.43 -23.61
C ARG A 246 -15.91 11.20 -22.74
N LEU A 247 -14.69 10.96 -22.30
CA LEU A 247 -14.36 9.87 -21.38
C LEU A 247 -13.99 10.44 -20.02
N MET A 248 -14.47 9.77 -18.97
CA MET A 248 -14.10 10.11 -17.60
C MET A 248 -12.66 9.67 -17.32
N HIS A 249 -11.86 10.61 -16.85
CA HIS A 249 -10.50 10.41 -16.35
C HIS A 249 -10.53 10.07 -14.86
N SER A 250 -9.61 9.22 -14.41
CA SER A 250 -9.53 8.77 -13.02
C SER A 250 -9.34 9.91 -12.01
N ALA A 251 -8.72 11.03 -12.40
CA ALA A 251 -8.58 12.23 -11.55
C ALA A 251 -9.79 13.19 -11.60
N GLY A 252 -10.97 12.72 -12.02
CA GLY A 252 -12.20 13.52 -12.00
C GLY A 252 -12.30 14.58 -13.10
N GLY A 253 -11.61 14.37 -14.22
CA GLY A 253 -11.64 15.25 -15.40
C GLY A 253 -12.24 14.56 -16.62
N LEU A 254 -12.54 15.32 -17.67
CA LEU A 254 -12.95 14.76 -18.96
C LEU A 254 -11.81 14.81 -19.98
N VAL A 255 -11.68 13.75 -20.79
CA VAL A 255 -10.75 13.67 -21.92
C VAL A 255 -11.47 13.32 -23.22
N ALA A 256 -10.86 13.66 -24.35
CA ALA A 256 -11.32 13.27 -25.67
C ALA A 256 -10.98 11.78 -25.97
N PRO A 257 -11.73 11.12 -26.86
CA PRO A 257 -11.47 9.72 -27.25
C PRO A 257 -10.04 9.46 -27.72
N GLU A 258 -9.41 10.40 -28.43
CA GLU A 258 -8.04 10.26 -28.93
C GLU A 258 -7.03 10.13 -27.78
N THR A 259 -7.17 10.96 -26.74
CA THR A 259 -6.35 10.88 -25.53
C THR A 259 -6.61 9.59 -24.77
N ALA A 260 -7.87 9.16 -24.66
CA ALA A 260 -8.26 7.90 -24.03
C ALA A 260 -7.70 6.67 -24.76
N ARG A 261 -7.53 6.73 -26.08
CA ARG A 261 -6.88 5.68 -26.89
C ARG A 261 -5.36 5.68 -26.73
N ALA A 262 -4.73 6.84 -26.59
CA ALA A 262 -3.28 6.95 -26.39
C ALA A 262 -2.84 6.55 -24.97
N PHE A 263 -3.58 7.00 -23.96
CA PHE A 263 -3.27 6.81 -22.53
C PHE A 263 -4.41 6.14 -21.76
N PRO A 264 -4.91 4.97 -22.20
CA PRO A 264 -6.05 4.30 -21.59
C PRO A 264 -5.84 3.94 -20.12
N ILE A 265 -4.59 3.80 -19.65
CA ILE A 265 -4.32 3.53 -18.23
C ILE A 265 -4.86 4.64 -17.32
N ARG A 266 -5.04 5.85 -17.85
CA ARG A 266 -5.63 6.99 -17.14
C ARG A 266 -7.16 6.91 -16.97
N LEU A 267 -7.80 5.85 -17.49
CA LEU A 267 -9.23 5.56 -17.27
C LEU A 267 -9.45 4.47 -16.21
N LEU A 268 -8.36 3.96 -15.61
CA LEU A 268 -8.40 2.97 -14.54
C LEU A 268 -9.14 3.54 -13.33
N GLU A 269 -10.25 2.94 -12.89
CA GLU A 269 -11.14 3.51 -11.86
C GLU A 269 -11.91 4.79 -12.27
N SER A 270 -12.21 4.96 -13.57
CA SER A 270 -13.03 6.10 -14.04
C SER A 270 -14.47 6.12 -13.48
N GLY A 271 -15.06 4.96 -13.21
CA GLY A 271 -16.40 4.85 -12.60
C GLY A 271 -16.47 5.46 -11.20
N PRO A 272 -15.66 4.97 -10.24
CA PRO A 272 -15.59 5.52 -8.88
C PRO A 272 -15.24 7.01 -8.80
N ALA A 273 -14.47 7.55 -9.76
CA ALA A 273 -14.21 8.98 -9.82
C ALA A 273 -15.51 9.81 -9.92
N GLY A 274 -16.53 9.27 -10.61
CA GLY A 274 -17.88 9.87 -10.64
C GLY A 274 -18.52 9.99 -9.26
N GLY A 275 -18.30 9.02 -8.37
CA GLY A 275 -18.80 9.07 -6.98
C GLY A 275 -18.18 10.22 -6.19
N GLY A 276 -16.86 10.45 -6.32
CA GLY A 276 -16.19 11.59 -5.69
C GLY A 276 -16.70 12.94 -6.21
N LEU A 277 -16.88 13.06 -7.53
CA LEU A 277 -17.45 14.26 -8.15
C LEU A 277 -18.91 14.51 -7.74
N ALA A 278 -19.71 13.44 -7.63
CA ALA A 278 -21.08 13.53 -7.12
C ALA A 278 -21.09 14.03 -5.66
N THR A 279 -20.15 13.56 -4.84
CA THR A 279 -19.98 14.01 -3.45
C THR A 279 -19.69 15.52 -3.40
N ALA A 280 -18.76 16.02 -4.22
CA ALA A 280 -18.48 17.44 -4.31
C ALA A 280 -19.69 18.27 -4.76
N LEU A 281 -20.44 17.77 -5.76
CA LEU A 281 -21.66 18.40 -6.25
C LEU A 281 -22.72 18.50 -5.15
N PHE A 282 -23.06 17.40 -4.48
CA PHE A 282 -24.11 17.37 -3.46
C PHE A 282 -23.68 18.11 -2.18
N GLY A 283 -22.40 18.09 -1.83
CA GLY A 283 -21.84 18.96 -0.80
C GLY A 283 -22.10 20.43 -1.12
N ALA A 284 -21.72 20.88 -2.31
CA ALA A 284 -21.92 22.26 -2.75
C ALA A 284 -23.41 22.66 -2.74
N LEU A 285 -24.30 21.79 -3.24
CA LEU A 285 -25.75 22.02 -3.21
C LEU A 285 -26.31 22.13 -1.78
N ALA A 286 -25.73 21.39 -0.83
CA ALA A 286 -26.08 21.47 0.60
C ALA A 286 -25.40 22.64 1.35
N GLY A 287 -24.57 23.43 0.66
CA GLY A 287 -23.79 24.52 1.25
C GLY A 287 -22.58 24.06 2.08
N LYS A 288 -21.99 22.91 1.71
CA LYS A 288 -20.83 22.29 2.38
C LYS A 288 -19.71 22.05 1.38
N ALA A 289 -18.59 22.76 1.55
CA ALA A 289 -17.41 22.57 0.70
C ALA A 289 -16.56 21.36 1.14
N ASP A 290 -16.57 21.07 2.44
CA ASP A 290 -15.77 20.00 3.06
C ASP A 290 -16.66 18.80 3.38
N VAL A 291 -16.56 17.74 2.57
CA VAL A 291 -17.38 16.54 2.71
C VAL A 291 -16.61 15.24 2.47
N ILE A 292 -17.02 14.17 3.14
CA ILE A 292 -16.51 12.80 2.96
C ILE A 292 -17.53 12.00 2.15
N SER A 293 -17.09 11.27 1.13
CA SER A 293 -17.96 10.32 0.44
C SER A 293 -18.05 9.00 1.24
N PHE A 294 -19.23 8.40 1.23
CA PHE A 294 -19.45 7.04 1.70
C PHE A 294 -20.36 6.31 0.71
N ASP A 295 -19.74 5.60 -0.23
CA ASP A 295 -20.40 4.80 -1.27
C ASP A 295 -20.34 3.33 -0.91
N MET A 296 -21.44 2.72 -0.49
CA MET A 296 -21.47 1.29 -0.17
C MET A 296 -22.38 0.52 -1.13
N GLY A 297 -21.77 -0.47 -1.79
CA GLY A 297 -22.45 -1.44 -2.65
C GLY A 297 -22.59 -2.82 -2.01
N GLY A 298 -22.85 -3.82 -2.85
CA GLY A 298 -23.00 -5.22 -2.42
C GLY A 298 -21.68 -5.90 -2.05
N THR A 299 -20.53 -5.46 -2.56
CA THR A 299 -19.25 -6.16 -2.32
C THR A 299 -18.26 -5.34 -1.50
N THR A 300 -18.32 -4.02 -1.62
CA THR A 300 -17.32 -3.08 -1.09
C THR A 300 -17.96 -1.74 -0.78
N ALA A 301 -17.28 -0.98 0.08
CA ALA A 301 -17.53 0.43 0.33
C ALA A 301 -16.34 1.25 -0.17
N LYS A 302 -16.59 2.51 -0.54
CA LYS A 302 -15.57 3.47 -0.93
C LYS A 302 -15.75 4.75 -0.14
N ALA A 303 -14.64 5.36 0.23
CA ALA A 303 -14.63 6.69 0.83
C ALA A 303 -13.55 7.54 0.17
N CYS A 304 -13.86 8.81 -0.09
CA CYS A 304 -12.94 9.81 -0.62
C CYS A 304 -13.19 11.14 0.08
N MET A 305 -12.16 11.99 0.13
CA MET A 305 -12.24 13.31 0.75
C MET A 305 -12.47 14.40 -0.29
N ILE A 306 -13.37 15.34 0.03
CA ILE A 306 -13.57 16.59 -0.70
C ILE A 306 -13.24 17.75 0.24
N GLU A 307 -12.31 18.61 -0.19
CA GLU A 307 -11.93 19.85 0.51
C GLU A 307 -12.09 21.04 -0.42
N ASP A 308 -12.64 22.14 0.10
CA ASP A 308 -12.92 23.34 -0.70
C ASP A 308 -13.70 23.02 -1.99
N GLY A 309 -14.59 22.02 -1.94
CA GLY A 309 -15.39 21.54 -3.06
C GLY A 309 -14.60 20.74 -4.12
N ARG A 310 -13.38 20.29 -3.81
CA ARG A 310 -12.49 19.56 -4.74
C ARG A 310 -12.06 18.22 -4.14
N ALA A 311 -12.07 17.18 -4.97
CA ALA A 311 -11.53 15.89 -4.58
C ALA A 311 -10.00 15.92 -4.55
N GLU A 312 -9.39 15.30 -3.54
CA GLU A 312 -7.94 15.10 -3.51
C GLU A 312 -7.52 14.10 -4.61
N ILE A 313 -6.37 14.34 -5.24
CA ILE A 313 -5.81 13.47 -6.28
C ILE A 313 -4.57 12.77 -5.74
N ALA A 314 -4.57 11.43 -5.79
CA ALA A 314 -3.39 10.62 -5.51
C ALA A 314 -2.56 10.44 -6.80
N PRO A 315 -1.22 10.46 -6.72
CA PRO A 315 -0.35 10.30 -7.88
C PRO A 315 -0.24 8.84 -8.35
N MET A 316 -0.66 7.86 -7.54
CA MET A 316 -0.49 6.44 -7.81
C MET A 316 -1.59 5.60 -7.13
N MET A 317 -1.92 4.45 -7.71
CA MET A 317 -2.78 3.41 -7.13
C MET A 317 -2.21 2.00 -7.34
N GLU A 318 -2.88 0.98 -6.81
CA GLU A 318 -2.54 -0.43 -7.07
C GLU A 318 -3.67 -1.12 -7.84
N ALA A 319 -3.32 -1.85 -8.91
CA ALA A 319 -4.26 -2.64 -9.71
C ALA A 319 -3.96 -4.15 -9.58
N GLY A 320 -4.98 -5.01 -9.73
CA GLY A 320 -4.79 -6.46 -9.80
C GLY A 320 -4.15 -7.07 -8.55
N ARG A 321 -4.56 -6.62 -7.36
CA ARG A 321 -4.09 -7.15 -6.08
C ARG A 321 -4.37 -8.65 -5.96
N VAL A 322 -3.36 -9.43 -5.59
CA VAL A 322 -3.51 -10.87 -5.26
C VAL A 322 -4.39 -11.03 -4.01
N HIS A 323 -4.23 -10.14 -3.03
CA HIS A 323 -5.14 -10.02 -1.90
C HIS A 323 -5.75 -8.62 -1.93
N ARG A 324 -7.02 -8.52 -2.32
CA ARG A 324 -7.73 -7.26 -2.58
C ARG A 324 -7.52 -6.16 -1.51
N PHE A 325 -7.36 -6.55 -0.25
CA PHE A 325 -7.26 -5.63 0.88
C PHE A 325 -5.87 -5.57 1.55
N LYS A 326 -4.85 -6.21 0.99
CA LYS A 326 -3.45 -6.06 1.45
C LYS A 326 -2.69 -5.14 0.48
N LYS A 327 -2.40 -3.92 0.93
CA LYS A 327 -1.54 -2.94 0.22
C LYS A 327 -0.17 -3.57 -0.05
N GLY A 328 0.37 -3.35 -1.24
CA GLY A 328 1.62 -3.96 -1.72
C GLY A 328 1.44 -5.28 -2.47
N SER A 329 0.24 -5.88 -2.48
CA SER A 329 -0.03 -7.13 -3.20
C SER A 329 -0.48 -6.95 -4.66
N GLY A 330 -0.51 -5.70 -5.16
CA GLY A 330 -0.94 -5.34 -6.51
C GLY A 330 0.18 -4.72 -7.36
N LEU A 331 -0.15 -4.43 -8.62
CA LEU A 331 0.72 -3.71 -9.55
C LEU A 331 0.63 -2.20 -9.26
N PRO A 332 1.75 -1.51 -8.97
CA PRO A 332 1.73 -0.06 -8.78
C PRO A 332 1.54 0.67 -10.12
N ILE A 333 0.53 1.53 -10.21
CA ILE A 333 0.18 2.30 -11.41
C ILE A 333 0.24 3.79 -11.07
N LYS A 334 1.23 4.51 -11.63
CA LYS A 334 1.38 5.97 -11.54
C LYS A 334 0.45 6.65 -12.54
N ALA A 335 -0.84 6.66 -12.21
CA ALA A 335 -1.86 7.41 -12.93
C ALA A 335 -2.64 8.26 -11.92
N PRO A 336 -2.74 9.60 -12.12
CA PRO A 336 -3.52 10.45 -11.24
C PRO A 336 -4.95 9.94 -11.09
N VAL A 337 -5.39 9.76 -9.86
CA VAL A 337 -6.73 9.24 -9.53
C VAL A 337 -7.31 10.02 -8.37
N ILE A 338 -8.64 10.19 -8.35
CA ILE A 338 -9.32 10.68 -7.15
C ILE A 338 -8.94 9.75 -6.00
N ASP A 339 -8.34 10.33 -4.98
CA ASP A 339 -7.87 9.55 -3.86
C ASP A 339 -9.05 9.02 -3.07
N MET A 340 -9.13 7.70 -3.02
CA MET A 340 -10.21 6.99 -2.37
C MET A 340 -9.69 5.70 -1.78
N ILE A 341 -10.23 5.36 -0.62
CA ILE A 341 -10.01 4.06 -0.02
C ILE A 341 -11.13 3.11 -0.43
N GLU A 342 -10.75 1.95 -0.96
CA GLU A 342 -11.65 0.81 -1.11
C GLU A 342 -11.62 -0.01 0.17
N ILE A 343 -12.79 -0.20 0.75
CA ILE A 343 -12.99 -0.89 2.02
C ILE A 343 -13.64 -2.25 1.72
N GLY A 344 -13.05 -3.31 2.26
CA GLY A 344 -13.47 -4.71 2.08
C GLY A 344 -14.73 -5.14 2.80
N ALA A 345 -15.70 -4.24 2.85
CA ALA A 345 -16.97 -4.37 3.50
C ALA A 345 -18.07 -3.86 2.57
N GLY A 346 -19.05 -4.70 2.27
CA GLY A 346 -20.25 -4.38 1.51
C GLY A 346 -21.44 -5.19 2.02
N GLY A 347 -22.60 -5.05 1.38
CA GLY A 347 -23.81 -5.78 1.80
C GLY A 347 -23.65 -7.32 1.83
N GLY A 348 -22.89 -7.87 0.89
CA GLY A 348 -22.61 -9.31 0.79
C GLY A 348 -21.39 -9.76 1.57
N SER A 349 -20.73 -8.90 2.37
CA SER A 349 -19.57 -9.32 3.17
C SER A 349 -19.98 -10.39 4.17
N ILE A 350 -19.20 -11.47 4.22
CA ILE A 350 -19.48 -12.66 5.02
C ILE A 350 -19.02 -12.43 6.46
N ALA A 351 -19.85 -12.79 7.43
CA ALA A 351 -19.51 -12.82 8.84
C ALA A 351 -18.95 -14.19 9.24
N SER A 352 -17.87 -14.21 10.02
CA SER A 352 -17.23 -15.44 10.50
C SER A 352 -16.61 -15.24 11.88
N ILE A 353 -16.16 -16.33 12.51
CA ILE A 353 -15.40 -16.30 13.77
C ILE A 353 -13.94 -16.62 13.45
N ASP A 354 -13.01 -15.79 13.94
CA ASP A 354 -11.57 -15.98 13.69
C ASP A 354 -10.91 -16.96 14.67
N GLU A 355 -9.61 -17.22 14.45
CA GLU A 355 -8.78 -18.13 15.25
C GLU A 355 -8.68 -17.74 16.73
N VAL A 356 -8.96 -16.48 17.09
CA VAL A 356 -8.97 -15.98 18.47
C VAL A 356 -10.38 -15.88 19.07
N GLY A 357 -11.39 -16.40 18.35
CA GLY A 357 -12.78 -16.51 18.80
C GLY A 357 -13.54 -15.18 18.77
N LEU A 358 -13.20 -14.27 17.86
CA LEU A 358 -13.87 -12.97 17.68
C LEU A 358 -14.63 -12.89 16.35
N LEU A 359 -15.69 -12.08 16.35
CA LEU A 359 -16.52 -11.84 15.15
C LEU A 359 -15.75 -11.01 14.12
N ARG A 360 -15.68 -11.50 12.88
CA ARG A 360 -15.14 -10.80 11.71
C ARG A 360 -16.22 -10.62 10.67
N VAL A 361 -16.16 -9.52 9.92
CA VAL A 361 -17.02 -9.30 8.74
C VAL A 361 -16.14 -8.88 7.57
N GLY A 362 -16.23 -9.62 6.46
CA GLY A 362 -15.29 -9.51 5.36
C GLY A 362 -13.93 -10.16 5.70
N PRO A 363 -12.95 -10.10 4.78
CA PRO A 363 -13.02 -9.46 3.47
C PRO A 363 -13.79 -10.23 2.40
N HIS A 364 -14.13 -11.49 2.65
CA HIS A 364 -14.84 -12.32 1.69
C HIS A 364 -16.29 -11.84 1.51
N SER A 365 -16.79 -11.93 0.27
CA SER A 365 -18.14 -11.53 -0.10
C SER A 365 -18.87 -12.67 -0.78
N ALA A 366 -20.17 -12.81 -0.51
CA ALA A 366 -21.06 -13.74 -1.19
C ALA A 366 -21.43 -13.29 -2.63
N GLY A 367 -21.05 -12.06 -3.02
CA GLY A 367 -21.39 -11.49 -4.33
C GLY A 367 -22.90 -11.39 -4.55
N SER A 368 -23.34 -11.57 -5.80
CA SER A 368 -24.76 -11.61 -6.18
C SER A 368 -25.27 -13.02 -6.55
N ASP A 369 -24.35 -13.98 -6.66
CA ASP A 369 -24.59 -15.40 -6.99
C ASP A 369 -23.47 -16.25 -6.35
N PRO A 370 -23.76 -17.10 -5.34
CA PRO A 370 -25.09 -17.40 -4.80
C PRO A 370 -25.69 -16.24 -3.96
N GLY A 371 -24.89 -15.22 -3.61
CA GLY A 371 -25.34 -14.02 -2.89
C GLY A 371 -25.67 -14.25 -1.41
N PRO A 372 -26.13 -13.19 -0.70
CA PRO A 372 -26.72 -13.30 0.63
C PRO A 372 -27.77 -14.42 0.74
N ALA A 373 -27.88 -15.03 1.92
CA ALA A 373 -28.86 -16.12 2.12
C ALA A 373 -30.30 -15.67 1.86
N CYS A 374 -30.63 -14.42 2.25
CA CYS A 374 -31.94 -13.82 1.98
C CYS A 374 -32.27 -13.62 0.51
N TYR A 375 -31.32 -13.80 -0.43
CA TYR A 375 -31.62 -13.72 -1.86
C TYR A 375 -32.29 -14.99 -2.40
N GLY A 376 -32.29 -16.09 -1.64
CA GLY A 376 -32.94 -17.35 -2.05
C GLY A 376 -32.27 -18.06 -3.23
N LYS A 377 -31.00 -17.74 -3.53
CA LYS A 377 -30.23 -18.29 -4.66
C LYS A 377 -29.19 -19.35 -4.24
N GLY A 378 -29.34 -19.93 -3.04
CA GLY A 378 -28.46 -20.97 -2.51
C GLY A 378 -27.30 -20.48 -1.63
N GLY A 379 -27.28 -19.18 -1.26
CA GLY A 379 -26.36 -18.65 -0.27
C GLY A 379 -26.67 -19.19 1.14
N GLU A 380 -25.66 -19.57 1.90
CA GLU A 380 -25.83 -20.13 3.26
C GLU A 380 -24.99 -19.45 4.34
N GLN A 381 -24.02 -18.63 3.93
CA GLN A 381 -23.13 -17.92 4.86
C GLN A 381 -23.80 -16.62 5.32
N PRO A 382 -23.68 -16.24 6.61
CA PRO A 382 -24.27 -14.99 7.09
C PRO A 382 -23.58 -13.78 6.45
N THR A 383 -24.37 -12.85 5.94
CA THR A 383 -23.88 -11.60 5.34
C THR A 383 -24.41 -10.35 6.04
N VAL A 384 -23.84 -9.18 5.72
CA VAL A 384 -24.34 -7.88 6.21
C VAL A 384 -25.79 -7.63 5.78
N THR A 385 -26.16 -8.01 4.56
CA THR A 385 -27.54 -7.88 4.06
C THR A 385 -28.49 -8.80 4.82
N ASP A 386 -28.07 -10.03 5.17
CA ASP A 386 -28.85 -10.92 6.03
C ASP A 386 -29.07 -10.30 7.41
N ALA A 387 -28.01 -9.76 8.02
CA ALA A 387 -28.09 -9.07 9.30
C ALA A 387 -29.04 -7.85 9.26
N ASN A 388 -28.91 -7.00 8.24
CA ASN A 388 -29.78 -5.83 8.06
C ASN A 388 -31.27 -6.23 7.87
N LEU A 389 -31.54 -7.36 7.23
CA LEU A 389 -32.90 -7.90 7.12
C LEU A 389 -33.43 -8.39 8.47
N VAL A 390 -32.61 -9.11 9.24
CA VAL A 390 -32.95 -9.59 10.60
C VAL A 390 -33.23 -8.41 11.54
N LEU A 391 -32.42 -7.35 11.47
CA LEU A 391 -32.56 -6.12 12.26
C LEU A 391 -33.80 -5.28 11.91
N GLY A 392 -34.53 -5.64 10.84
CA GLY A 392 -35.72 -4.92 10.39
C GLY A 392 -35.42 -3.68 9.55
N TYR A 393 -34.19 -3.52 9.03
CA TYR A 393 -33.82 -2.36 8.22
C TYR A 393 -34.35 -2.45 6.79
N TYR A 394 -34.44 -3.66 6.22
CA TYR A 394 -34.97 -3.89 4.89
C TYR A 394 -36.39 -4.45 4.92
N ASP A 395 -37.20 -4.07 3.92
CA ASP A 395 -38.50 -4.69 3.67
C ASP A 395 -38.30 -5.97 2.83
N PRO A 396 -38.78 -7.14 3.31
CA PRO A 396 -38.72 -8.36 2.53
C PRO A 396 -39.45 -8.28 1.17
N SER A 397 -40.42 -7.38 1.02
CA SER A 397 -41.30 -7.27 -0.15
C SER A 397 -41.01 -6.07 -1.07
N PHE A 398 -40.16 -5.12 -0.64
CA PHE A 398 -39.91 -3.87 -1.39
C PHE A 398 -38.47 -3.74 -1.91
N PHE A 399 -37.63 -4.77 -1.76
CA PHE A 399 -36.25 -4.72 -2.25
C PHE A 399 -36.20 -4.54 -3.79
N LEU A 400 -35.35 -3.62 -4.28
CA LEU A 400 -35.30 -3.16 -5.68
C LEU A 400 -36.67 -2.67 -6.21
N GLY A 401 -37.42 -1.94 -5.39
CA GLY A 401 -38.76 -1.46 -5.70
C GLY A 401 -39.79 -2.59 -5.85
N GLY A 402 -39.58 -3.71 -5.17
CA GLY A 402 -40.45 -4.90 -5.21
C GLY A 402 -40.17 -5.87 -6.34
N ARG A 403 -39.08 -5.68 -7.11
CA ARG A 403 -38.67 -6.64 -8.16
C ARG A 403 -38.03 -7.91 -7.60
N MET A 404 -37.62 -7.89 -6.33
CA MET A 404 -36.98 -9.02 -5.66
C MET A 404 -37.56 -9.17 -4.24
N ALA A 405 -38.05 -10.37 -3.91
CA ALA A 405 -38.47 -10.71 -2.55
C ALA A 405 -37.29 -11.32 -1.77
N LEU A 406 -37.15 -10.96 -0.49
CA LEU A 406 -36.12 -11.48 0.40
C LEU A 406 -36.67 -12.53 1.36
N ASP A 407 -35.88 -13.57 1.60
CA ASP A 407 -36.20 -14.66 2.55
C ASP A 407 -35.62 -14.35 3.94
N LYS A 408 -36.48 -13.94 4.87
CA LYS A 408 -36.10 -13.64 6.25
C LYS A 408 -35.67 -14.88 7.03
N ALA A 409 -36.30 -16.03 6.81
CA ALA A 409 -35.99 -17.26 7.55
C ALA A 409 -34.61 -17.80 7.15
N ALA A 410 -34.25 -17.69 5.87
CA ALA A 410 -32.90 -18.02 5.39
C ALA A 410 -31.84 -17.12 6.04
N ALA A 411 -32.09 -15.82 6.16
CA ALA A 411 -31.19 -14.89 6.86
C ALA A 411 -31.02 -15.24 8.35
N GLU A 412 -32.10 -15.51 9.07
CA GLU A 412 -32.05 -15.90 10.50
C GLU A 412 -31.24 -17.19 10.69
N ALA A 413 -31.44 -18.19 9.82
CA ALA A 413 -30.69 -19.45 9.86
C ALA A 413 -29.19 -19.25 9.56
N ALA A 414 -28.85 -18.37 8.62
CA ALA A 414 -27.46 -18.05 8.31
C ALA A 414 -26.77 -17.33 9.49
N VAL A 415 -27.41 -16.32 10.09
CA VAL A 415 -26.88 -15.56 11.23
C VAL A 415 -26.72 -16.46 12.47
N ALA A 416 -27.58 -17.45 12.66
CA ALA A 416 -27.43 -18.42 13.76
C ALA A 416 -26.08 -19.16 13.76
N ARG A 417 -25.43 -19.32 12.59
CA ARG A 417 -24.12 -19.97 12.45
C ARG A 417 -22.99 -19.23 13.18
N VAL A 418 -23.11 -17.90 13.36
CA VAL A 418 -22.17 -17.10 14.17
C VAL A 418 -22.72 -16.81 15.57
N ALA A 419 -24.04 -16.76 15.74
CA ALA A 419 -24.67 -16.51 17.04
C ALA A 419 -24.39 -17.64 18.03
N THR A 420 -24.58 -18.90 17.62
CA THR A 420 -24.44 -20.07 18.51
C THR A 420 -23.02 -20.22 19.09
N PRO A 421 -21.92 -20.14 18.32
CA PRO A 421 -20.59 -20.30 18.90
C PRO A 421 -20.14 -19.10 19.75
N LEU A 422 -20.71 -17.91 19.54
CA LEU A 422 -20.47 -16.72 20.38
C LEU A 422 -21.36 -16.69 21.64
N GLY A 423 -22.33 -17.60 21.78
CA GLY A 423 -23.30 -17.59 22.88
C GLY A 423 -24.27 -16.41 22.84
N LEU A 424 -24.56 -15.88 21.65
CA LEU A 424 -25.45 -14.73 21.44
C LEU A 424 -26.81 -15.15 20.87
N SER A 425 -27.81 -14.29 21.03
CA SER A 425 -29.08 -14.42 20.29
C SER A 425 -28.85 -14.10 18.80
N VAL A 426 -29.75 -14.57 17.92
CA VAL A 426 -29.67 -14.25 16.47
C VAL A 426 -29.76 -12.74 16.24
N GLU A 427 -30.59 -12.04 17.00
CA GLU A 427 -30.73 -10.58 16.92
C GLU A 427 -29.47 -9.84 17.40
N ASP A 428 -28.85 -10.27 18.50
CA ASP A 428 -27.61 -9.65 18.99
C ASP A 428 -26.41 -9.97 18.09
N ALA A 429 -26.38 -11.15 17.48
CA ALA A 429 -25.38 -11.49 16.47
C ALA A 429 -25.58 -10.65 15.19
N ALA A 430 -26.81 -10.47 14.72
CA ALA A 430 -27.12 -9.58 13.59
C ALA A 430 -26.70 -8.13 13.89
N TRP A 431 -26.98 -7.64 15.10
CA TRP A 431 -26.52 -6.32 15.56
C TRP A 431 -24.99 -6.26 15.61
N GLY A 432 -24.33 -7.31 16.08
CA GLY A 432 -22.88 -7.46 16.07
C GLY A 432 -22.29 -7.38 14.67
N ILE A 433 -22.87 -8.08 13.69
CA ILE A 433 -22.44 -8.01 12.28
C ILE A 433 -22.56 -6.57 11.76
N HIS A 434 -23.70 -5.91 11.99
CA HIS A 434 -23.91 -4.51 11.57
C HIS A 434 -22.93 -3.54 12.25
N LYS A 435 -22.65 -3.72 13.55
CA LYS A 435 -21.73 -2.88 14.31
C LYS A 435 -20.27 -3.10 13.87
N VAL A 436 -19.81 -4.34 13.77
CA VAL A 436 -18.44 -4.69 13.34
C VAL A 436 -18.17 -4.18 11.93
N VAL A 437 -19.10 -4.33 10.99
CA VAL A 437 -18.89 -3.82 9.62
C VAL A 437 -18.86 -2.29 9.59
N THR A 438 -19.73 -1.62 10.36
CA THR A 438 -19.77 -0.16 10.45
C THR A 438 -18.48 0.41 11.04
N GLU A 439 -17.98 -0.21 12.12
CA GLU A 439 -16.72 0.15 12.76
C GLU A 439 -15.52 -0.14 11.85
N SER A 440 -15.52 -1.26 11.14
CA SER A 440 -14.47 -1.58 10.17
C SER A 440 -14.42 -0.56 9.03
N MET A 441 -15.58 -0.14 8.52
CA MET A 441 -15.68 0.91 7.49
C MET A 441 -15.23 2.26 8.02
N ALA A 442 -15.66 2.66 9.22
CA ALA A 442 -15.23 3.89 9.84
C ALA A 442 -13.73 3.91 10.18
N ALA A 443 -13.17 2.79 10.64
CA ALA A 443 -11.75 2.66 10.93
C ALA A 443 -10.90 2.81 9.65
N ALA A 444 -11.28 2.11 8.57
CA ALA A 444 -10.61 2.23 7.29
C ALA A 444 -10.67 3.67 6.75
N ALA A 445 -11.84 4.31 6.78
CA ALA A 445 -11.98 5.72 6.42
C ALA A 445 -11.08 6.61 7.30
N ARG A 446 -11.08 6.42 8.63
CA ARG A 446 -10.24 7.20 9.55
C ARG A 446 -8.75 7.09 9.21
N VAL A 447 -8.22 5.88 8.98
CA VAL A 447 -6.83 5.67 8.57
C VAL A 447 -6.51 6.51 7.34
N HIS A 448 -7.39 6.44 6.33
CA HIS A 448 -7.21 7.18 5.09
C HIS A 448 -7.25 8.71 5.32
N LEU A 449 -8.15 9.22 6.17
CA LEU A 449 -8.18 10.64 6.52
C LEU A 449 -6.93 11.09 7.29
N VAL A 450 -6.44 10.26 8.20
CA VAL A 450 -5.23 10.58 8.98
C VAL A 450 -3.98 10.49 8.10
N GLU A 451 -3.92 9.59 7.11
CA GLU A 451 -2.90 9.62 6.05
C GLU A 451 -2.83 11.01 5.36
N LYS A 452 -3.87 11.84 5.47
CA LYS A 452 -3.94 13.19 4.92
C LYS A 452 -3.78 14.31 5.94
N GLY A 453 -3.58 13.98 7.22
CA GLY A 453 -3.53 14.95 8.32
C GLY A 453 -4.88 15.60 8.62
N LYS A 454 -6.01 14.92 8.32
CA LYS A 454 -7.36 15.51 8.42
C LYS A 454 -8.15 14.97 9.60
N ASP A 455 -8.97 15.83 10.20
CA ASP A 455 -9.90 15.49 11.29
C ASP A 455 -11.33 15.30 10.74
N PRO A 456 -11.89 14.07 10.75
CA PRO A 456 -13.23 13.80 10.20
C PRO A 456 -14.34 14.68 10.79
N ARG A 457 -14.19 15.16 12.04
CA ARG A 457 -15.21 15.95 12.74
C ARG A 457 -15.48 17.31 12.08
N ARG A 458 -14.59 17.77 11.21
CA ARG A 458 -14.72 19.03 10.47
C ARG A 458 -15.59 18.91 9.22
N TYR A 459 -15.89 17.70 8.78
CA TYR A 459 -16.58 17.41 7.52
C TYR A 459 -18.04 17.03 7.75
N ALA A 460 -18.87 17.20 6.73
CA ALA A 460 -20.12 16.45 6.61
C ALA A 460 -19.87 15.17 5.77
N MET A 461 -20.77 14.20 5.80
CA MET A 461 -20.65 12.97 5.00
C MET A 461 -21.76 12.90 3.95
N VAL A 462 -21.43 12.56 2.71
CA VAL A 462 -22.41 12.24 1.66
C VAL A 462 -22.50 10.71 1.53
N GLY A 463 -23.62 10.14 1.97
CA GLY A 463 -23.86 8.69 1.95
C GLY A 463 -24.68 8.28 0.73
N PHE A 464 -24.13 7.42 -0.13
CA PHE A 464 -24.81 6.94 -1.34
C PHE A 464 -24.41 5.50 -1.71
N GLY A 465 -24.89 5.00 -2.85
CA GLY A 465 -24.83 3.58 -3.19
C GLY A 465 -26.03 2.81 -2.62
N GLY A 466 -26.18 1.54 -3.01
CA GLY A 466 -27.35 0.73 -2.66
C GLY A 466 -27.45 0.38 -1.17
N ALA A 467 -26.31 0.23 -0.49
CA ALA A 467 -26.23 -0.07 0.94
C ALA A 467 -25.73 1.11 1.79
N GLY A 468 -25.21 2.19 1.17
CA GLY A 468 -24.63 3.33 1.89
C GLY A 468 -25.59 4.01 2.85
N PRO A 469 -26.79 4.40 2.42
CA PRO A 469 -27.75 5.07 3.30
C PRO A 469 -28.17 4.24 4.54
N ALA A 470 -28.02 2.92 4.50
CA ALA A 470 -28.33 2.05 5.64
C ALA A 470 -27.26 2.07 6.74
N HIS A 471 -26.03 2.46 6.40
CA HIS A 471 -24.88 2.47 7.32
C HIS A 471 -24.32 3.88 7.58
N ALA A 472 -24.61 4.87 6.72
CA ALA A 472 -24.00 6.19 6.75
C ALA A 472 -24.11 6.89 8.13
N ALA A 473 -25.28 6.87 8.77
CA ALA A 473 -25.47 7.45 10.11
C ALA A 473 -24.61 6.75 11.17
N GLY A 474 -24.46 5.43 11.09
CA GLY A 474 -23.59 4.64 11.97
C GLY A 474 -22.12 4.99 11.78
N VAL A 475 -21.64 4.99 10.53
CA VAL A 475 -20.24 5.33 10.20
C VAL A 475 -19.92 6.77 10.60
N ALA A 476 -20.82 7.73 10.31
CA ALA A 476 -20.66 9.13 10.69
C ALA A 476 -20.51 9.29 12.21
N ARG A 477 -21.33 8.57 13.00
CA ARG A 477 -21.25 8.59 14.47
C ARG A 477 -19.92 8.08 14.99
N VAL A 478 -19.41 6.97 14.44
CA VAL A 478 -18.08 6.45 14.81
C VAL A 478 -16.98 7.45 14.42
N LEU A 479 -17.07 8.07 13.25
CA LEU A 479 -16.11 9.09 12.81
C LEU A 479 -16.21 10.42 13.57
N GLY A 480 -17.32 10.66 14.30
CA GLY A 480 -17.60 11.95 14.95
C GLY A 480 -18.11 13.03 13.99
N VAL A 481 -18.60 12.64 12.81
CA VAL A 481 -19.21 13.54 11.82
C VAL A 481 -20.60 13.96 12.29
N ALA A 482 -20.85 15.27 12.34
CA ALA A 482 -22.09 15.82 12.89
C ALA A 482 -23.29 15.74 11.93
N GLU A 483 -23.05 15.60 10.62
CA GLU A 483 -24.10 15.68 9.61
C GLU A 483 -23.85 14.70 8.46
N VAL A 484 -24.90 13.96 8.07
CA VAL A 484 -24.93 13.10 6.88
C VAL A 484 -25.91 13.68 5.86
N ILE A 485 -25.54 13.65 4.59
CA ILE A 485 -26.31 14.10 3.44
C ILE A 485 -26.59 12.86 2.58
N ILE A 486 -27.86 12.50 2.40
CA ILE A 486 -28.27 11.43 1.47
C ILE A 486 -28.89 12.09 0.24
N PRO A 487 -28.23 12.04 -0.93
CA PRO A 487 -28.74 12.69 -2.14
C PRO A 487 -29.96 11.95 -2.70
N PRO A 488 -30.82 12.61 -3.49
CA PRO A 488 -31.84 11.91 -4.25
C PRO A 488 -31.20 10.90 -5.23
N ALA A 489 -31.84 9.75 -5.41
CA ALA A 489 -31.37 8.69 -6.30
C ALA A 489 -29.95 8.19 -5.99
N SER A 490 -29.69 7.91 -4.70
CA SER A 490 -28.37 7.56 -4.18
C SER A 490 -27.74 6.34 -4.87
N GLY A 491 -28.55 5.44 -5.45
CA GLY A 491 -28.09 4.26 -6.19
C GLY A 491 -27.47 4.53 -7.57
N ALA A 492 -27.51 5.76 -8.10
CA ALA A 492 -26.97 6.12 -9.42
C ALA A 492 -26.19 7.46 -9.42
N ALA A 493 -25.81 7.96 -8.25
CA ALA A 493 -25.18 9.27 -8.07
C ALA A 493 -23.86 9.43 -8.88
N SER A 494 -23.08 8.35 -9.05
CA SER A 494 -21.80 8.40 -9.77
C SER A 494 -21.94 8.84 -11.23
N ALA A 495 -23.00 8.40 -11.94
CA ALA A 495 -23.26 8.81 -13.31
C ALA A 495 -23.61 10.30 -13.41
N LEU A 496 -24.24 10.88 -12.37
CA LEU A 496 -24.48 12.32 -12.29
C LEU A 496 -23.18 13.10 -12.11
N GLY A 497 -22.27 12.58 -11.27
CA GLY A 497 -20.96 13.17 -11.04
C GLY A 497 -20.16 13.36 -12.32
N PHE A 498 -20.34 12.48 -13.31
CA PHE A 498 -19.71 12.62 -14.63
C PHE A 498 -20.05 13.93 -15.34
N LEU A 499 -21.29 14.41 -15.19
CA LEU A 499 -21.76 15.63 -15.84
C LEU A 499 -21.28 16.91 -15.13
N ALA A 500 -20.73 16.78 -13.92
CA ALA A 500 -20.17 17.89 -13.12
C ALA A 500 -18.67 18.11 -13.36
N ALA A 501 -17.99 17.21 -14.08
CA ALA A 501 -16.54 17.28 -14.30
C ALA A 501 -16.14 18.34 -15.33
N PRO A 502 -15.09 19.14 -15.08
CA PRO A 502 -14.49 19.98 -16.10
C PRO A 502 -13.64 19.16 -17.08
N LEU A 503 -13.46 19.68 -18.29
CA LEU A 503 -12.36 19.27 -19.17
C LEU A 503 -11.04 19.65 -18.51
N SER A 504 -10.12 18.70 -18.39
CA SER A 504 -8.83 18.98 -17.78
C SER A 504 -7.73 18.11 -18.36
N PHE A 505 -6.52 18.63 -18.30
CA PHE A 505 -5.32 17.87 -18.64
C PHE A 505 -4.21 18.23 -17.65
N GLU A 506 -3.64 17.21 -17.02
CA GLU A 506 -2.52 17.36 -16.09
C GLU A 506 -1.26 16.75 -16.70
N LEU A 507 -0.16 17.45 -16.51
CA LEU A 507 1.18 17.04 -16.88
C LEU A 507 2.11 17.18 -15.68
N VAL A 508 3.00 16.21 -15.55
CA VAL A 508 4.04 16.17 -14.53
C VAL A 508 5.38 15.89 -15.19
N ARG A 509 6.44 16.49 -14.65
CA ARG A 509 7.82 16.18 -15.05
C ARG A 509 8.74 16.23 -13.85
N SER A 510 9.56 15.19 -13.67
CA SER A 510 10.65 15.24 -12.69
C SER A 510 11.76 16.17 -13.15
N HIS A 511 12.09 17.15 -12.32
CA HIS A 511 13.26 18.02 -12.48
C HIS A 511 13.76 18.41 -11.08
N PRO A 512 14.55 17.55 -10.41
CA PRO A 512 14.99 17.80 -9.05
C PRO A 512 15.77 19.12 -8.92
N VAL A 513 15.31 20.02 -8.04
CA VAL A 513 15.91 21.33 -7.79
C VAL A 513 15.83 21.65 -6.29
N ARG A 514 16.96 22.06 -5.70
CA ARG A 514 16.98 22.64 -4.35
C ARG A 514 16.64 24.13 -4.44
N PHE A 515 15.63 24.57 -3.69
CA PHE A 515 15.25 25.98 -3.62
C PHE A 515 16.19 26.75 -2.68
N SER A 516 17.42 26.95 -3.14
CA SER A 516 18.45 27.79 -2.50
C SER A 516 18.46 29.19 -3.10
N GLY A 517 19.36 30.07 -2.63
CA GLY A 517 19.56 31.38 -3.27
C GLY A 517 20.17 31.33 -4.69
N GLU A 518 20.68 30.18 -5.11
CA GLU A 518 21.50 30.00 -6.33
C GLU A 518 20.87 29.01 -7.34
N PHE A 519 19.59 28.65 -7.17
CA PHE A 519 18.91 27.70 -8.05
C PHE A 519 18.73 28.24 -9.48
N ASP A 520 18.73 27.34 -10.47
CA ASP A 520 18.47 27.68 -11.88
C ASP A 520 16.99 27.98 -12.12
N ALA A 521 16.64 29.25 -11.92
CA ALA A 521 15.28 29.75 -12.14
C ALA A 521 14.83 29.62 -13.60
N ASP A 522 15.73 29.79 -14.57
CA ASP A 522 15.38 29.73 -16.00
C ASP A 522 15.01 28.30 -16.40
N ALA A 523 15.74 27.29 -15.91
CA ALA A 523 15.39 25.89 -16.12
C ALA A 523 14.00 25.53 -15.55
N VAL A 524 13.71 25.96 -14.31
CA VAL A 524 12.40 25.74 -13.67
C VAL A 524 11.27 26.39 -14.48
N ASN A 525 11.45 27.65 -14.88
CA ASN A 525 10.45 28.36 -15.69
C ASN A 525 10.29 27.73 -17.08
N GLY A 526 11.37 27.22 -17.68
CA GLY A 526 11.33 26.46 -18.94
C GLY A 526 10.45 25.21 -18.83
N VAL A 527 10.66 24.39 -17.79
CA VAL A 527 9.83 23.21 -17.53
C VAL A 527 8.35 23.58 -17.37
N LEU A 528 8.04 24.58 -16.53
CA LEU A 528 6.65 25.03 -16.32
C LEU A 528 6.00 25.55 -17.61
N ALA A 529 6.74 26.30 -18.42
CA ALA A 529 6.24 26.85 -19.69
C ALA A 529 5.93 25.75 -20.71
N GLU A 530 6.79 24.73 -20.82
CA GLU A 530 6.55 23.58 -21.70
C GLU A 530 5.30 22.78 -21.28
N LEU A 531 5.15 22.49 -19.98
CA LEU A 531 3.99 21.78 -19.44
C LEU A 531 2.70 22.58 -19.65
N GLU A 532 2.73 23.90 -19.42
CA GLU A 532 1.58 24.78 -19.67
C GLU A 532 1.21 24.83 -21.15
N ALA A 533 2.18 24.97 -22.05
CA ALA A 533 1.93 25.01 -23.48
C ALA A 533 1.30 23.71 -23.99
N GLU A 534 1.78 22.56 -23.53
CA GLU A 534 1.21 21.24 -23.84
C GLU A 534 -0.23 21.12 -23.33
N GLY A 535 -0.48 21.42 -22.05
CA GLY A 535 -1.79 21.29 -21.43
C GLY A 535 -2.84 22.20 -22.09
N ARG A 536 -2.47 23.45 -22.42
CA ARG A 536 -3.34 24.37 -23.16
C ARG A 536 -3.68 23.85 -24.56
N ARG A 537 -2.69 23.31 -25.28
CA ARG A 537 -2.90 22.76 -26.63
C ARG A 537 -3.88 21.60 -26.62
N ARG A 538 -3.75 20.67 -25.67
CA ARG A 538 -4.67 19.52 -25.51
C ARG A 538 -6.11 19.95 -25.22
N LEU A 539 -6.30 20.97 -24.38
CA LEU A 539 -7.64 21.51 -24.12
C LEU A 539 -8.23 22.25 -25.32
N ALA A 540 -7.41 22.98 -26.08
CA ALA A 540 -7.85 23.65 -27.30
C ALA A 540 -8.27 22.64 -28.38
N GLU A 541 -7.48 21.57 -28.59
CA GLU A 541 -7.83 20.44 -29.47
C GLU A 541 -9.14 19.76 -29.02
N ALA A 542 -9.39 19.73 -27.71
CA ALA A 542 -10.60 19.22 -27.10
C ALA A 542 -11.79 20.22 -27.14
N GLY A 543 -11.66 21.36 -27.81
CA GLY A 543 -12.75 22.33 -28.04
C GLY A 543 -12.95 23.37 -26.95
N VAL A 544 -11.97 23.60 -26.05
CA VAL A 544 -12.02 24.67 -25.04
C VAL A 544 -11.42 25.96 -25.61
N GLU A 545 -12.15 27.07 -25.52
CA GLU A 545 -11.65 28.40 -25.88
C GLU A 545 -10.40 28.76 -25.06
N THR A 546 -9.32 29.20 -25.72
CA THR A 546 -8.02 29.42 -25.06
C THR A 546 -8.09 30.44 -23.92
N SER A 547 -8.96 31.45 -24.03
CA SER A 547 -9.20 32.46 -22.99
C SER A 547 -9.98 31.94 -21.78
N ALA A 548 -10.65 30.79 -21.90
CA ALA A 548 -11.39 30.14 -20.82
C ALA A 548 -10.56 29.09 -20.06
N ILE A 549 -9.29 28.87 -20.47
CA ILE A 549 -8.39 27.91 -19.83
C ILE A 549 -7.69 28.55 -18.62
N THR A 550 -7.95 28.00 -17.44
CA THR A 550 -7.24 28.30 -16.19
C THR A 550 -6.06 27.34 -16.02
N VAL A 551 -4.95 27.84 -15.48
CA VAL A 551 -3.73 27.05 -15.24
C VAL A 551 -3.41 27.08 -13.76
N GLU A 552 -3.30 25.91 -13.16
CA GLU A 552 -2.84 25.69 -11.80
C GLU A 552 -1.42 25.10 -11.85
N ARG A 553 -0.51 25.63 -11.03
CA ARG A 553 0.88 25.19 -10.95
C ARG A 553 1.20 24.72 -9.53
N SER A 554 1.83 23.57 -9.41
CA SER A 554 2.35 23.05 -8.14
C SER A 554 3.67 22.34 -8.36
N ALA A 555 4.38 22.08 -7.27
CA ALA A 555 5.53 21.19 -7.27
C ALA A 555 5.42 20.19 -6.12
N ASP A 556 5.88 18.98 -6.38
CA ASP A 556 6.05 17.96 -5.36
C ASP A 556 7.35 18.28 -4.63
N MET A 557 7.23 18.73 -3.39
CA MET A 557 8.34 19.22 -2.58
C MET A 557 8.58 18.36 -1.35
N ARG A 558 9.81 18.34 -0.86
CA ARG A 558 10.24 17.63 0.35
C ARG A 558 11.40 18.36 1.02
N LEU A 559 11.75 17.98 2.24
CA LEU A 559 13.04 18.37 2.80
C LEU A 559 14.16 17.58 2.15
N THR A 560 15.29 18.23 1.90
CA THR A 560 16.47 17.60 1.30
C THR A 560 16.90 16.40 2.16
N GLY A 561 16.92 15.23 1.55
CA GLY A 561 17.17 13.96 2.22
C GLY A 561 15.91 13.08 2.34
N GLN A 562 14.73 13.65 2.53
CA GLN A 562 13.48 12.88 2.55
C GLN A 562 13.18 12.23 1.20
N MET A 563 12.32 11.20 1.21
CA MET A 563 11.89 10.53 -0.02
C MET A 563 10.49 10.88 -0.45
N HIS A 564 9.59 11.09 0.51
CA HIS A 564 8.20 11.36 0.23
C HIS A 564 7.96 12.84 0.00
N GLU A 565 7.21 13.15 -1.04
CA GLU A 565 6.90 14.51 -1.44
C GLU A 565 5.49 14.89 -1.00
N ILE A 566 5.29 16.19 -0.80
CA ILE A 566 3.98 16.82 -0.64
C ILE A 566 3.75 17.79 -1.80
N ALA A 567 2.54 17.79 -2.34
CA ALA A 567 2.16 18.74 -3.40
C ALA A 567 2.01 20.14 -2.78
N VAL A 568 2.84 21.08 -3.25
CA VAL A 568 2.84 22.48 -2.78
C VAL A 568 2.46 23.41 -3.93
N PRO A 569 1.44 24.27 -3.75
CA PRO A 569 1.09 25.28 -4.74
C PRO A 569 2.28 26.22 -5.03
N LEU A 570 2.53 26.51 -6.31
CA LEU A 570 3.54 27.48 -6.71
C LEU A 570 2.91 28.86 -6.94
N PRO A 571 3.64 29.95 -6.65
CA PRO A 571 3.16 31.30 -6.96
C PRO A 571 2.96 31.50 -8.46
N SER A 572 2.01 32.35 -8.82
CA SER A 572 1.80 32.76 -10.23
C SER A 572 2.97 33.62 -10.74
N GLY A 573 3.18 33.64 -12.06
CA GLY A 573 4.26 34.40 -12.70
C GLY A 573 5.56 33.60 -12.87
N ALA A 574 6.68 34.31 -13.03
CA ALA A 574 8.00 33.70 -13.14
C ALA A 574 8.54 33.36 -11.74
N ILE A 575 9.08 32.16 -11.59
CA ILE A 575 9.74 31.72 -10.35
C ILE A 575 11.16 32.28 -10.32
N GLY A 576 11.57 32.87 -9.19
CA GLY A 576 12.92 33.38 -8.98
C GLY A 576 13.22 33.63 -7.50
N ALA A 577 14.31 34.33 -7.20
CA ALA A 577 14.72 34.62 -5.81
C ALA A 577 13.62 35.28 -4.97
N GLY A 578 12.82 36.18 -5.56
CA GLY A 578 11.69 36.85 -4.90
C GLY A 578 10.51 35.93 -4.55
N SER A 579 10.45 34.73 -5.15
CA SER A 579 9.39 33.73 -4.91
C SER A 579 9.72 32.78 -3.76
N LEU A 580 10.99 32.67 -3.34
CA LEU A 580 11.47 31.66 -2.40
C LEU A 580 10.76 31.72 -1.04
N GLU A 581 10.49 32.92 -0.51
CA GLU A 581 9.82 33.05 0.78
C GLU A 581 8.37 32.57 0.70
N ALA A 582 7.64 32.91 -0.37
CA ALA A 582 6.28 32.43 -0.59
C ALA A 582 6.23 30.90 -0.75
N ILE A 583 7.20 30.32 -1.45
CA ILE A 583 7.34 28.86 -1.59
C ILE A 583 7.62 28.22 -0.23
N ARG A 584 8.53 28.79 0.57
CA ARG A 584 8.86 28.31 1.92
C ARG A 584 7.66 28.34 2.85
N THR A 585 6.89 29.44 2.85
CA THR A 585 5.67 29.56 3.66
C THR A 585 4.64 28.51 3.23
N ALA A 586 4.36 28.38 1.93
CA ALA A 586 3.41 27.38 1.43
C ALA A 586 3.84 25.94 1.78
N PHE A 587 5.14 25.62 1.64
CA PHE A 587 5.68 24.32 2.05
C PHE A 587 5.51 24.08 3.55
N ALA A 588 5.89 25.04 4.39
CA ALA A 588 5.79 24.91 5.85
C ALA A 588 4.35 24.71 6.31
N GLU A 589 3.38 25.41 5.71
CA GLU A 589 1.96 25.26 6.00
C GLU A 589 1.45 23.85 5.65
N VAL A 590 1.71 23.39 4.42
CA VAL A 590 1.28 22.04 3.97
C VAL A 590 1.99 20.94 4.78
N TYR A 591 3.28 21.09 5.05
CA TYR A 591 4.08 20.11 5.80
C TYR A 591 3.61 19.98 7.25
N THR A 592 3.44 21.11 7.94
CA THR A 592 3.02 21.13 9.35
C THR A 592 1.59 20.62 9.52
N ALA A 593 0.70 20.91 8.57
CA ALA A 593 -0.67 20.39 8.59
C ALA A 593 -0.74 18.86 8.45
N ARG A 594 0.24 18.24 7.78
CA ARG A 594 0.24 16.79 7.51
C ARG A 594 0.95 15.96 8.58
N TYR A 595 2.01 16.51 9.17
CA TYR A 595 2.86 15.81 10.14
C TYR A 595 2.71 16.45 11.52
N THR A 596 3.75 17.14 12.02
CA THR A 596 3.71 17.81 13.32
C THR A 596 4.45 19.15 13.28
N SER A 597 5.74 19.11 12.96
CA SER A 597 6.58 20.30 12.86
C SER A 597 7.60 20.16 11.74
N LEU A 598 7.96 21.31 11.16
CA LEU A 598 9.01 21.38 10.16
C LEU A 598 10.38 21.16 10.81
N TYR A 599 11.15 20.21 10.30
CA TYR A 599 12.54 20.04 10.70
C TYR A 599 13.40 21.17 10.09
N GLY A 600 13.86 22.10 10.93
CA GLY A 600 14.61 23.28 10.49
C GLY A 600 16.06 23.00 10.03
N GLY A 601 16.54 21.76 10.12
CA GLY A 601 17.91 21.39 9.76
C GLY A 601 18.13 21.03 8.29
N ALA A 602 17.12 21.17 7.42
CA ALA A 602 17.19 20.80 6.01
C ALA A 602 16.57 21.86 5.08
N GLU A 603 17.09 21.93 3.85
CA GLU A 603 16.58 22.80 2.79
C GLU A 603 15.37 22.17 2.06
N ILE A 604 14.59 22.98 1.35
CA ILE A 604 13.44 22.51 0.56
C ILE A 604 13.91 22.13 -0.85
N GLU A 605 13.50 20.96 -1.31
CA GLU A 605 13.78 20.42 -2.64
C GLU A 605 12.46 20.15 -3.37
N ALA A 606 12.35 20.59 -4.62
CA ALA A 606 11.28 20.18 -5.54
C ALA A 606 11.76 19.02 -6.40
N ILE A 607 10.94 17.98 -6.53
CA ILE A 607 11.25 16.79 -7.34
C ILE A 607 10.49 16.82 -8.65
N ASN A 608 9.18 17.09 -8.59
CA ASN A 608 8.32 17.14 -9.77
C ASN A 608 7.65 18.50 -9.89
N PHE A 609 7.49 18.96 -11.13
CA PHE A 609 6.66 20.12 -11.44
C PHE A 609 5.38 19.65 -12.11
N ARG A 610 4.25 20.16 -11.64
CA ARG A 610 2.90 19.82 -12.11
C ARG A 610 2.22 21.04 -12.67
N VAL A 611 1.62 20.88 -13.85
CA VAL A 611 0.74 21.87 -14.45
C VAL A 611 -0.58 21.21 -14.79
N ARG A 612 -1.66 21.76 -14.23
CA ARG A 612 -3.02 21.36 -14.52
C ARG A 612 -3.70 22.47 -15.29
N CYS A 613 -4.14 22.17 -16.51
CA CYS A 613 -4.97 23.06 -17.30
C CYS A 613 -6.44 22.63 -17.15
N LEU A 614 -7.32 23.59 -16.90
CA LEU A 614 -8.75 23.39 -16.64
C LEU A 614 -9.58 24.24 -17.60
N GLY A 615 -10.58 23.63 -18.21
CA GLY A 615 -11.69 24.35 -18.84
C GLY A 615 -12.72 24.83 -17.79
N PRO A 616 -13.78 25.53 -18.23
CA PRO A 616 -14.83 25.99 -17.32
C PRO A 616 -15.57 24.82 -16.66
N THR A 617 -15.84 24.92 -15.36
CA THR A 617 -16.62 23.92 -14.63
C THR A 617 -18.10 23.98 -15.03
N PRO A 618 -18.72 22.86 -15.43
CA PRO A 618 -20.15 22.82 -15.73
C PRO A 618 -21.00 23.10 -14.48
N THR A 619 -21.95 24.04 -14.58
CA THR A 619 -22.93 24.28 -13.51
C THR A 619 -24.17 23.40 -13.71
N LEU A 620 -24.43 22.46 -12.80
CA LEU A 620 -25.65 21.66 -12.77
C LEU A 620 -26.63 22.25 -11.74
N SER A 621 -27.88 22.51 -12.17
CA SER A 621 -28.98 22.83 -11.26
C SER A 621 -29.98 21.68 -11.23
N LEU A 622 -30.29 21.20 -10.02
CA LEU A 622 -31.23 20.09 -9.75
C LEU A 622 -32.56 20.56 -9.14
N ALA A 623 -32.86 21.86 -9.21
CA ALA A 623 -34.03 22.46 -8.56
C ALA A 623 -35.40 21.97 -9.10
N GLY A 624 -35.42 21.22 -10.22
CA GLY A 624 -36.62 20.62 -10.80
C GLY A 624 -36.78 19.12 -10.51
N ALA A 625 -35.90 18.51 -9.70
CA ALA A 625 -36.00 17.10 -9.35
C ALA A 625 -37.34 16.82 -8.62
N THR A 626 -38.06 15.78 -9.07
CA THR A 626 -39.43 15.50 -8.63
C THR A 626 -39.50 15.13 -7.15
N GLY A 627 -40.22 15.96 -6.38
CA GLY A 627 -40.78 15.70 -5.06
C GLY A 627 -42.09 16.49 -4.94
N GLY A 628 -43.09 15.95 -4.23
CA GLY A 628 -44.44 16.54 -4.16
C GLY A 628 -45.61 15.56 -4.33
N GLY A 629 -45.42 14.28 -4.00
CA GLY A 629 -46.53 13.34 -3.84
C GLY A 629 -47.53 13.79 -2.76
N ASP A 630 -48.68 13.12 -2.68
CA ASP A 630 -49.72 13.43 -1.69
C ASP A 630 -49.15 13.42 -0.26
N ALA A 631 -49.29 14.54 0.46
CA ALA A 631 -48.78 14.71 1.81
C ALA A 631 -49.39 13.68 2.80
N ALA A 632 -50.58 13.15 2.51
CA ALA A 632 -51.22 12.09 3.29
C ALA A 632 -50.55 10.70 3.10
N ALA A 633 -49.77 10.49 2.04
CA ALA A 633 -49.16 9.22 1.66
C ALA A 633 -47.68 9.08 2.08
N LYS A 634 -47.10 10.05 2.79
CA LYS A 634 -45.67 10.07 3.18
C LYS A 634 -45.27 8.91 4.10
N ARG A 635 -46.19 8.43 4.94
CA ARG A 635 -45.96 7.31 5.87
C ARG A 635 -46.50 6.02 5.28
N LYS A 636 -45.62 5.04 5.06
CA LYS A 636 -45.98 3.70 4.58
C LYS A 636 -46.50 2.78 5.69
N GLY A 637 -46.05 3.01 6.93
CA GLY A 637 -46.41 2.19 8.09
C GLY A 637 -45.37 2.28 9.21
N THR A 638 -45.30 1.24 10.03
CA THR A 638 -44.27 1.06 11.06
C THR A 638 -43.60 -0.30 10.92
N ARG A 639 -42.36 -0.44 11.41
CA ARG A 639 -41.60 -1.70 11.41
C ARG A 639 -40.82 -1.83 12.71
N GLN A 640 -40.81 -3.04 13.30
CA GLN A 640 -39.94 -3.35 14.43
C GLN A 640 -38.49 -3.40 13.94
N ALA A 641 -37.62 -2.58 14.53
CA ALA A 641 -36.21 -2.49 14.16
C ALA A 641 -35.31 -2.47 15.39
N ARG A 642 -34.18 -3.17 15.35
CA ARG A 642 -33.20 -3.23 16.44
C ARG A 642 -32.13 -2.16 16.26
N PHE A 643 -31.94 -1.32 17.27
CA PHE A 643 -30.82 -0.35 17.40
C PHE A 643 -30.03 -0.64 18.67
N ALA A 644 -29.06 0.20 19.05
CA ALA A 644 -28.21 -0.02 20.23
C ALA A 644 -29.01 -0.30 21.53
N ASP A 645 -30.06 0.49 21.79
CA ASP A 645 -30.83 0.45 23.04
C ASP A 645 -31.91 -0.66 23.11
N GLY A 646 -32.14 -1.36 22.00
CA GLY A 646 -33.14 -2.44 21.94
C GLY A 646 -33.92 -2.46 20.63
N VAL A 647 -34.96 -3.28 20.60
CA VAL A 647 -35.96 -3.28 19.52
C VAL A 647 -36.94 -2.15 19.77
N VAL A 648 -37.16 -1.31 18.76
CA VAL A 648 -38.11 -0.18 18.79
C VAL A 648 -38.98 -0.19 17.53
N GLU A 649 -40.16 0.39 17.62
CA GLU A 649 -41.03 0.58 16.45
C GLU A 649 -40.59 1.84 15.69
N ALA A 650 -40.06 1.66 14.47
CA ALA A 650 -39.64 2.75 13.59
C ALA A 650 -40.74 3.10 12.58
N VAL A 651 -40.93 4.39 12.31
CA VAL A 651 -41.88 4.85 11.28
C VAL A 651 -41.24 4.72 9.89
N VAL A 652 -41.95 4.13 8.94
CA VAL A 652 -41.48 3.93 7.56
C VAL A 652 -42.06 5.01 6.65
N TYR A 653 -41.19 5.71 5.93
CA TYR A 653 -41.52 6.79 5.00
C TYR A 653 -41.20 6.42 3.55
N ASP A 654 -42.02 6.90 2.61
CA ASP A 654 -41.74 6.84 1.18
C ASP A 654 -40.89 8.04 0.76
N ARG A 655 -39.67 7.79 0.25
CA ARG A 655 -38.73 8.83 -0.21
C ARG A 655 -39.34 9.77 -1.25
N TYR A 656 -40.15 9.25 -2.18
CA TYR A 656 -40.69 10.02 -3.31
C TYR A 656 -41.88 10.92 -2.92
N ALA A 657 -42.45 10.71 -1.74
CA ALA A 657 -43.52 11.54 -1.19
C ALA A 657 -43.01 12.72 -0.35
N LEU A 658 -41.71 12.74 0.02
CA LEU A 658 -41.12 13.80 0.81
C LEU A 658 -41.00 15.11 0.01
N ALA A 659 -41.09 16.24 0.72
CA ALA A 659 -41.03 17.60 0.16
C ALA A 659 -39.99 18.45 0.90
N PRO A 660 -39.44 19.51 0.26
CA PRO A 660 -38.54 20.45 0.93
C PRO A 660 -39.16 21.00 2.23
N GLY A 661 -38.35 21.07 3.28
CA GLY A 661 -38.75 21.52 4.61
C GLY A 661 -39.33 20.42 5.52
N ASP A 662 -39.59 19.21 5.01
CA ASP A 662 -40.01 18.09 5.86
C ASP A 662 -38.97 17.80 6.95
N ARG A 663 -39.47 17.51 8.17
CA ARG A 663 -38.65 17.16 9.33
C ARG A 663 -39.09 15.81 9.90
N ILE A 664 -38.16 14.88 10.07
CA ILE A 664 -38.41 13.53 10.57
C ILE A 664 -37.49 13.27 11.76
N GLU A 665 -38.05 12.80 12.88
CA GLU A 665 -37.28 12.41 14.06
C GLU A 665 -37.08 10.88 14.04
N GLY A 666 -35.88 10.42 14.39
CA GLY A 666 -35.61 9.00 14.58
C GLY A 666 -36.29 8.44 15.85
N PRO A 667 -36.62 7.14 15.90
CA PRO A 667 -36.30 6.10 14.91
C PRO A 667 -37.20 6.12 13.67
N ALA A 668 -36.58 6.19 12.48
CA ALA A 668 -37.29 6.18 11.21
C ALA A 668 -36.53 5.41 10.12
N ILE A 669 -37.27 4.88 9.15
CA ILE A 669 -36.75 4.21 7.96
C ILE A 669 -37.33 4.93 6.73
N ILE A 670 -36.48 5.37 5.81
CA ILE A 670 -36.92 6.06 4.59
C ILE A 670 -36.56 5.16 3.40
N GLU A 671 -37.57 4.67 2.70
CA GLU A 671 -37.43 3.69 1.62
C GLU A 671 -37.49 4.38 0.25
N GLU A 672 -36.52 4.08 -0.61
CA GLU A 672 -36.53 4.38 -2.04
C GLU A 672 -36.32 3.08 -2.84
N ARG A 673 -36.49 3.10 -4.16
CA ARG A 673 -36.42 1.87 -4.95
C ARG A 673 -35.03 1.24 -4.92
N GLU A 674 -33.99 2.07 -4.86
CA GLU A 674 -32.59 1.66 -5.00
C GLU A 674 -31.83 1.52 -3.67
N SER A 675 -32.35 2.08 -2.57
CA SER A 675 -31.68 2.13 -1.26
C SER A 675 -32.66 2.27 -0.08
N THR A 676 -32.16 2.18 1.14
CA THR A 676 -32.95 2.43 2.36
C THR A 676 -32.12 3.23 3.34
N THR A 677 -32.62 4.39 3.75
CA THR A 677 -31.97 5.24 4.75
C THR A 677 -32.45 4.88 6.14
N ILE A 678 -31.53 4.59 7.04
CA ILE A 678 -31.83 4.29 8.45
C ILE A 678 -31.52 5.52 9.30
N VAL A 679 -32.51 5.95 10.08
CA VAL A 679 -32.42 7.10 10.99
C VAL A 679 -32.53 6.58 12.43
N PRO A 680 -31.41 6.36 13.14
CA PRO A 680 -31.39 5.91 14.52
C PRO A 680 -32.16 6.83 15.49
N PRO A 681 -32.55 6.32 16.67
CA PRO A 681 -33.07 7.16 17.76
C PRO A 681 -32.14 8.34 18.08
N GLY A 682 -32.72 9.54 18.25
CA GLY A 682 -31.99 10.77 18.57
C GLY A 682 -31.46 11.55 17.36
N ASP A 683 -31.40 10.93 16.17
CA ASP A 683 -31.04 11.63 14.94
C ASP A 683 -32.26 12.36 14.34
N ILE A 684 -32.02 13.44 13.60
CA ILE A 684 -33.07 14.27 12.99
C ILE A 684 -32.79 14.50 11.52
N VAL A 685 -33.76 14.20 10.65
CA VAL A 685 -33.70 14.49 9.22
C VAL A 685 -34.40 15.79 8.89
N ARG A 686 -33.78 16.60 8.03
CA ARG A 686 -34.41 17.72 7.32
C ARG A 686 -34.26 17.53 5.81
N VAL A 687 -35.33 17.71 5.06
CA VAL A 687 -35.29 17.67 3.59
C VAL A 687 -34.98 19.08 3.07
N ASP A 688 -33.89 19.24 2.31
CA ASP A 688 -33.52 20.54 1.73
C ASP A 688 -34.21 20.86 0.39
N ASP A 689 -33.95 22.05 -0.17
CA ASP A 689 -34.55 22.54 -1.42
C ASP A 689 -34.16 21.71 -2.65
N THR A 690 -33.09 20.91 -2.55
CA THR A 690 -32.64 19.98 -3.58
C THR A 690 -33.04 18.53 -3.28
N LEU A 691 -33.93 18.32 -2.30
CA LEU A 691 -34.42 17.04 -1.82
C LEU A 691 -33.35 16.14 -1.16
N ASN A 692 -32.19 16.66 -0.74
CA ASN A 692 -31.28 15.85 0.08
C ASN A 692 -31.90 15.58 1.45
N LEU A 693 -31.67 14.38 2.00
CA LEU A 693 -31.93 14.11 3.41
C LEU A 693 -30.71 14.57 4.21
N ARG A 694 -30.85 15.61 5.00
CA ARG A 694 -29.82 16.10 5.93
C ARG A 694 -30.07 15.55 7.31
N ILE A 695 -29.30 14.56 7.70
CA ILE A 695 -29.38 13.87 8.98
C ILE A 695 -28.40 14.53 9.94
N ALA A 696 -28.92 15.23 10.95
CA ALA A 696 -28.13 15.67 12.09
C ALA A 696 -27.92 14.47 13.02
N ILE A 697 -26.66 14.10 13.25
CA ILE A 697 -26.29 12.98 14.09
C ILE A 697 -26.38 13.43 15.56
N GLY A 698 -27.22 12.74 16.33
CA GLY A 698 -27.40 13.01 17.76
C GLY A 698 -26.11 12.76 18.55
N VAL A 699 -25.91 13.53 19.62
CA VAL A 699 -24.78 13.33 20.55
C VAL A 699 -24.96 11.97 21.23
N ALA A 700 -23.95 11.10 21.13
CA ALA A 700 -23.96 9.84 21.86
C ALA A 700 -24.11 10.10 23.37
N ALA A 701 -24.88 9.26 24.06
CA ALA A 701 -24.94 9.31 25.51
C ALA A 701 -23.51 9.22 26.09
N PRO A 702 -23.19 9.94 27.18
CA PRO A 702 -21.88 9.86 27.80
C PRO A 702 -21.54 8.40 28.10
N VAL A 703 -20.40 7.95 27.56
CA VAL A 703 -19.94 6.57 27.72
C VAL A 703 -19.70 6.31 29.20
N GLN A 704 -20.39 5.33 29.75
CA GLN A 704 -20.11 4.86 31.10
C GLN A 704 -18.70 4.26 31.12
N ALA A 705 -17.87 4.65 32.09
CA ALA A 705 -16.50 4.17 32.17
C ALA A 705 -16.46 2.63 32.10
N LEU A 706 -15.77 2.10 31.08
CA LEU A 706 -15.59 0.67 30.85
C LEU A 706 -14.59 0.10 31.85
N VAL A 707 -13.48 0.81 32.05
CA VAL A 707 -12.42 0.46 32.99
C VAL A 707 -12.04 1.70 33.81
N THR A 708 -12.25 1.66 35.12
CA THR A 708 -11.78 2.72 36.05
C THR A 708 -10.53 2.27 36.78
N ALA A 709 -9.75 3.23 37.28
CA ALA A 709 -8.51 2.95 38.00
C ALA A 709 -8.71 2.19 39.33
N GLU A 710 -9.92 2.23 39.90
CA GLU A 710 -10.26 1.52 41.15
C GLU A 710 -10.73 0.08 40.92
N MET A 711 -11.00 -0.31 39.67
CA MET A 711 -11.40 -1.68 39.36
C MET A 711 -10.23 -2.64 39.57
N THR A 712 -10.51 -3.81 40.14
CA THR A 712 -9.53 -4.88 40.17
C THR A 712 -9.32 -5.42 38.76
N LEU A 713 -8.09 -5.82 38.43
CA LEU A 713 -7.76 -6.35 37.10
C LEU A 713 -8.69 -7.51 36.66
N PRO A 714 -9.04 -8.50 37.51
CA PRO A 714 -9.99 -9.56 37.12
C PRO A 714 -11.39 -9.05 36.78
N HIS A 715 -11.89 -8.02 37.48
CA HIS A 715 -13.20 -7.44 37.18
C HIS A 715 -13.17 -6.66 35.86
N ALA A 716 -12.11 -5.87 35.62
CA ALA A 716 -11.93 -5.15 34.36
C ALA A 716 -11.81 -6.13 33.17
N ILE A 717 -11.06 -7.23 33.32
CA ILE A 717 -10.96 -8.30 32.32
C ILE A 717 -12.35 -8.89 32.01
N ALA A 718 -13.09 -9.33 33.04
CA ALA A 718 -14.41 -9.93 32.85
C ALA A 718 -15.40 -8.99 32.15
N ARG A 719 -15.30 -7.68 32.40
CA ARG A 719 -16.15 -6.68 31.77
C ARG A 719 -15.80 -6.47 30.29
N ILE A 720 -14.52 -6.54 29.92
CA ILE A 720 -14.07 -6.50 28.52
C ILE A 720 -14.49 -7.77 27.78
N GLU A 721 -14.34 -8.95 28.41
CA GLU A 721 -14.68 -10.23 27.79
C GLU A 721 -16.19 -10.45 27.60
N ALA A 722 -17.02 -9.78 28.40
CA ALA A 722 -18.48 -9.85 28.29
C ALA A 722 -19.02 -9.26 26.97
N ASP A 723 -18.24 -8.44 26.26
CA ASP A 723 -18.60 -7.89 24.95
C ASP A 723 -17.51 -8.21 23.92
N PRO A 724 -17.53 -9.42 23.31
CA PRO A 724 -16.55 -9.82 22.31
C PRO A 724 -16.59 -8.95 21.04
N ILE A 725 -17.70 -8.27 20.77
CA ILE A 725 -17.83 -7.35 19.64
C ILE A 725 -17.04 -6.07 19.92
N ALA A 726 -17.23 -5.46 21.10
CA ALA A 726 -16.47 -4.27 21.51
C ALA A 726 -14.96 -4.57 21.62
N LEU A 727 -14.59 -5.75 22.12
CA LEU A 727 -13.19 -6.18 22.18
C LEU A 727 -12.52 -6.21 20.80
N GLU A 728 -13.18 -6.77 19.79
CA GLU A 728 -12.61 -6.79 18.43
C GLU A 728 -12.41 -5.37 17.89
N ILE A 729 -13.42 -4.50 18.05
CA ILE A 729 -13.35 -3.12 17.59
C ILE A 729 -12.18 -2.39 18.27
N MET A 730 -12.06 -2.52 19.60
CA MET A 730 -10.98 -1.91 20.38
C MET A 730 -9.60 -2.38 19.88
N TRP A 731 -9.40 -3.69 19.71
CA TRP A 731 -8.13 -4.24 19.26
C TRP A 731 -7.78 -3.77 17.84
N SER A 732 -8.75 -3.75 16.92
CA SER A 732 -8.53 -3.27 15.55
C SER A 732 -8.10 -1.80 15.52
N ARG A 733 -8.63 -0.97 16.42
CA ARG A 733 -8.24 0.45 16.51
C ARG A 733 -6.84 0.64 17.07
N LEU A 734 -6.38 -0.20 17.99
CA LEU A 734 -5.00 -0.13 18.48
C LEU A 734 -3.99 -0.48 17.39
N VAL A 735 -4.29 -1.45 16.53
CA VAL A 735 -3.44 -1.76 15.35
C VAL A 735 -3.38 -0.57 14.39
N THR A 736 -4.51 0.10 14.18
CA THR A 736 -4.61 1.32 13.36
C THR A 736 -3.69 2.44 13.88
N VAL A 737 -3.63 2.65 15.20
CA VAL A 737 -2.73 3.67 15.81
C VAL A 737 -1.28 3.43 15.41
N VAL A 738 -0.83 2.18 15.45
CA VAL A 738 0.57 1.83 15.16
C VAL A 738 0.86 1.86 13.65
N GLU A 739 -0.13 1.59 12.81
CA GLU A 739 -0.03 1.78 11.36
C GLU A 739 0.13 3.27 10.98
N GLU A 740 -0.59 4.18 11.66
CA GLU A 740 -0.41 5.64 11.51
C GLU A 740 1.00 6.08 11.89
N MET A 741 1.58 5.52 12.98
CA MET A 741 2.98 5.76 13.36
C MET A 741 3.93 5.32 12.24
N TRP A 742 3.75 4.10 11.71
CA TRP A 742 4.61 3.55 10.67
C TRP A 742 4.61 4.40 9.39
N LEU A 743 3.42 4.85 8.96
CA LEU A 743 3.27 5.72 7.79
C LEU A 743 3.95 7.09 8.00
N THR A 744 3.93 7.61 9.22
CA THR A 744 4.60 8.86 9.58
C THR A 744 6.12 8.73 9.43
N VAL A 745 6.71 7.63 9.91
CA VAL A 745 8.16 7.37 9.77
C VAL A 745 8.54 7.31 8.29
N CYS A 746 7.87 6.48 7.48
CA CYS A 746 8.15 6.37 6.04
C CYS A 746 8.20 7.73 5.34
N ARG A 747 7.27 8.63 5.69
CA ARG A 747 7.10 9.92 5.02
C ARG A 747 8.04 11.01 5.52
N THR A 748 8.55 10.90 6.75
CA THR A 748 9.35 11.96 7.37
C THR A 748 10.82 11.60 7.55
N ALA A 749 11.20 10.33 7.35
CA ALA A 749 12.57 9.84 7.37
C ALA A 749 13.42 10.35 6.19
N PHE A 750 14.74 10.36 6.38
CA PHE A 750 15.74 10.98 5.52
C PHE A 750 16.73 9.98 4.89
N SER A 751 16.86 8.77 5.41
CA SER A 751 17.69 7.75 4.77
C SER A 751 16.89 6.85 3.83
N LEU A 752 17.54 6.35 2.77
CA LEU A 752 16.97 5.28 1.94
C LEU A 752 16.69 4.02 2.74
N VAL A 753 17.43 3.78 3.83
CA VAL A 753 17.25 2.59 4.67
C VAL A 753 15.88 2.60 5.36
N ILE A 754 15.48 3.73 5.93
CA ILE A 754 14.20 3.84 6.64
C ILE A 754 13.04 4.12 5.67
N SER A 755 13.20 5.08 4.77
CA SER A 755 12.08 5.59 3.96
C SER A 755 11.73 4.74 2.74
N GLU A 756 12.73 4.09 2.12
CA GLU A 756 12.57 3.27 0.92
C GLU A 756 12.64 1.78 1.26
N ALA A 757 13.74 1.35 1.87
CA ALA A 757 13.94 -0.05 2.28
C ALA A 757 13.08 -0.45 3.49
N GLN A 758 12.48 0.51 4.22
CA GLN A 758 11.54 0.26 5.32
C GLN A 758 12.12 -0.62 6.45
N ASP A 759 13.41 -0.45 6.77
CA ASP A 759 14.08 -1.20 7.86
C ASP A 759 13.80 -0.60 9.24
N PHE A 760 12.54 -0.65 9.67
CA PHE A 760 12.08 -0.15 10.98
C PHE A 760 10.77 -0.83 11.44
N ALA A 761 10.38 -0.56 12.69
CA ALA A 761 9.12 -0.98 13.28
C ALA A 761 8.57 0.07 14.25
N CYS A 762 7.25 0.05 14.42
CA CYS A 762 6.52 0.84 15.41
C CYS A 762 5.68 -0.11 16.26
N GLU A 763 5.57 0.18 17.56
CA GLU A 763 4.78 -0.59 18.51
C GLU A 763 4.07 0.29 19.53
N LEU A 764 2.87 -0.17 19.92
CA LEU A 764 2.17 0.27 21.12
C LEU A 764 2.39 -0.78 22.21
N LEU A 765 2.89 -0.34 23.37
CA LEU A 765 3.15 -1.19 24.52
C LEU A 765 2.29 -0.76 25.72
N ASP A 766 1.97 -1.72 26.58
CA ASP A 766 1.33 -1.46 27.88
C ASP A 766 2.33 -0.78 28.85
N PRO A 767 1.88 -0.28 30.03
CA PRO A 767 2.76 0.38 31.01
C PRO A 767 3.96 -0.46 31.48
N ASP A 768 3.88 -1.78 31.35
CA ASP A 768 4.89 -2.72 31.80
C ASP A 768 5.87 -3.10 30.66
N GLY A 769 5.69 -2.51 29.48
CA GLY A 769 6.56 -2.67 28.32
C GLY A 769 6.28 -3.94 27.50
N GLU A 770 5.08 -4.53 27.60
CA GLU A 770 4.67 -5.63 26.73
C GLU A 770 3.92 -5.11 25.49
N THR A 771 4.24 -5.66 24.33
CA THR A 771 3.58 -5.28 23.07
C THR A 771 2.09 -5.59 23.12
N LEU A 772 1.29 -4.58 22.78
CA LEU A 772 -0.15 -4.66 22.60
C LEU A 772 -0.53 -4.76 21.11
N ALA A 773 0.16 -3.97 20.28
CA ALA A 773 0.04 -3.97 18.84
C ALA A 773 1.36 -3.55 18.18
N HIS A 774 1.68 -4.12 17.03
CA HIS A 774 2.81 -3.73 16.18
C HIS A 774 2.32 -3.34 14.79
N SER A 775 3.11 -2.58 14.03
CA SER A 775 2.74 -2.26 12.65
C SER A 775 2.73 -3.54 11.79
N PRO A 776 1.76 -3.72 10.87
CA PRO A 776 1.63 -4.96 10.09
C PRO A 776 2.83 -5.28 9.17
N ARG A 777 3.65 -4.26 8.86
CA ARG A 777 4.83 -4.34 7.97
C ARG A 777 6.15 -4.21 8.71
N ALA A 778 6.12 -4.22 10.05
CA ALA A 778 7.28 -4.12 10.91
C ALA A 778 8.38 -5.11 10.53
N MET A 779 9.64 -4.67 10.63
CA MET A 779 10.79 -5.57 10.60
C MET A 779 10.63 -6.64 11.69
N PRO A 780 10.61 -7.95 11.35
CA PRO A 780 10.25 -8.98 12.30
C PRO A 780 11.13 -9.07 13.56
N VAL A 781 12.42 -8.73 13.43
CA VAL A 781 13.34 -8.76 14.57
C VAL A 781 12.93 -7.74 15.65
N PHE A 782 12.40 -6.59 15.23
CA PHE A 782 12.04 -5.50 16.11
C PHE A 782 10.83 -5.80 16.99
N ASN A 783 9.89 -6.62 16.48
CA ASN A 783 8.70 -7.07 17.23
C ASN A 783 9.02 -7.77 18.57
N LEU A 784 10.27 -8.18 18.77
CA LEU A 784 10.74 -8.86 19.97
C LEU A 784 11.88 -8.13 20.68
N THR A 785 12.68 -7.35 19.95
CA THR A 785 13.79 -6.60 20.54
C THR A 785 13.34 -5.26 21.10
N LEU A 786 12.35 -4.60 20.51
CA LEU A 786 11.84 -3.32 21.01
C LEU A 786 11.20 -3.44 22.40
N PRO A 787 10.35 -4.45 22.71
CA PRO A 787 9.83 -4.64 24.07
C PRO A 787 10.93 -4.88 25.11
N ARG A 788 12.00 -5.57 24.72
CA ARG A 788 13.18 -5.76 25.58
C ARG A 788 13.91 -4.44 25.82
N ALA A 789 14.10 -3.64 24.78
CA ALA A 789 14.69 -2.30 24.88
C ALA A 789 13.85 -1.40 25.80
N VAL A 790 12.53 -1.42 25.65
CA VAL A 790 11.58 -0.68 26.50
C VAL A 790 11.71 -1.11 27.96
N LYS A 791 11.73 -2.42 28.25
CA LYS A 791 11.91 -2.92 29.62
C LYS A 791 13.26 -2.52 30.21
N ALA A 792 14.33 -2.53 29.43
CA ALA A 792 15.64 -2.05 29.87
C ALA A 792 15.63 -0.54 30.16
N LEU A 793 14.96 0.25 29.31
CA LEU A 793 14.76 1.69 29.52
C LEU A 793 13.93 1.97 30.78
N LEU A 794 12.88 1.19 31.05
CA LEU A 794 12.05 1.30 32.25
C LEU A 794 12.77 0.85 33.53
N ALA A 795 13.73 -0.07 33.41
CA ALA A 795 14.58 -0.43 34.55
C ALA A 795 15.51 0.72 34.97
N GLU A 796 16.02 1.50 34.02
CA GLU A 796 16.84 2.70 34.28
C GLU A 796 15.98 3.92 34.65
N TYR A 797 14.83 4.09 33.98
CA TYR A 797 13.87 5.16 34.20
C TYR A 797 12.50 4.58 34.60
N PRO A 798 12.32 4.20 35.87
CA PRO A 798 11.06 3.67 36.37
C PRO A 798 9.87 4.58 36.08
N ALA A 799 8.69 4.00 35.89
CA ALA A 799 7.47 4.69 35.50
C ALA A 799 7.16 5.94 36.34
N GLU A 800 7.41 5.88 37.66
CA GLU A 800 7.21 6.96 38.62
C GLU A 800 8.17 8.16 38.45
N THR A 801 9.27 7.98 37.70
CA THR A 801 10.27 9.02 37.41
C THR A 801 10.04 9.71 36.06
N LEU A 802 9.12 9.18 35.26
CA LEU A 802 8.76 9.70 33.95
C LEU A 802 7.70 10.79 34.09
N GLN A 803 7.72 11.75 33.17
CA GLN A 803 6.76 12.85 33.10
C GLN A 803 6.29 13.08 31.65
N PRO A 804 5.13 13.74 31.45
CA PRO A 804 4.68 14.11 30.11
C PRO A 804 5.74 14.87 29.32
N GLY A 805 5.97 14.46 28.07
CA GLY A 805 6.96 15.06 27.18
C GLY A 805 8.38 14.50 27.30
N ASP A 806 8.62 13.51 28.16
CA ASP A 806 9.87 12.74 28.11
C ASP A 806 9.93 11.84 26.85
N VAL A 807 11.13 11.65 26.31
CA VAL A 807 11.41 10.68 25.24
C VAL A 807 12.72 9.97 25.57
N LEU A 808 12.69 8.64 25.56
CA LEU A 808 13.82 7.77 25.89
C LEU A 808 14.48 7.25 24.62
N ILE A 809 15.78 6.95 24.69
CA ILE A 809 16.58 6.46 23.56
C ILE A 809 17.64 5.46 24.02
N THR A 810 17.93 4.45 23.20
CA THR A 810 19.09 3.55 23.33
C THR A 810 19.41 2.88 21.98
N ASN A 811 20.67 2.51 21.77
CA ASN A 811 21.09 1.59 20.71
C ASN A 811 22.03 0.48 21.22
N ASP A 812 22.09 0.27 22.54
CA ASP A 812 22.95 -0.76 23.13
C ASP A 812 22.59 -2.14 22.56
N PRO A 813 23.51 -2.87 21.91
CA PRO A 813 23.20 -4.14 21.24
C PRO A 813 22.62 -5.20 22.17
N TRP A 814 23.09 -5.26 23.41
CA TRP A 814 22.68 -6.28 24.39
C TRP A 814 21.32 -5.96 25.03
N LEU A 815 20.85 -4.71 24.92
CA LEU A 815 19.55 -4.26 25.45
C LEU A 815 18.52 -4.01 24.34
N CYS A 816 18.96 -3.63 23.14
CA CYS A 816 18.15 -3.21 22.00
C CYS A 816 18.03 -4.34 20.95
N ALA A 817 18.43 -4.09 19.69
CA ALA A 817 18.21 -4.98 18.54
C ALA A 817 19.50 -5.63 18.01
N GLY A 818 20.53 -5.74 18.85
CA GLY A 818 21.71 -6.58 18.57
C GLY A 818 22.85 -5.91 17.81
N HIS A 819 22.71 -4.67 17.35
CA HIS A 819 23.84 -3.85 16.84
C HIS A 819 23.54 -2.35 16.95
N LEU A 820 24.54 -1.50 16.70
CA LEU A 820 24.45 -0.05 16.97
C LEU A 820 23.62 0.75 15.97
N PHE A 821 23.41 0.23 14.76
CA PHE A 821 22.61 0.94 13.74
C PHE A 821 21.12 0.98 14.10
N ASP A 822 20.65 0.07 14.95
CA ASP A 822 19.25 0.01 15.36
C ASP A 822 19.01 0.89 16.60
N ILE A 823 18.45 2.08 16.39
CA ILE A 823 18.15 3.03 17.46
C ILE A 823 16.70 2.86 17.89
N ALA A 824 16.46 2.54 19.16
CA ALA A 824 15.13 2.52 19.77
C ALA A 824 14.81 3.87 20.41
N VAL A 825 13.64 4.42 20.10
CA VAL A 825 13.08 5.65 20.66
C VAL A 825 11.71 5.35 21.27
N VAL A 826 11.51 5.72 22.53
CA VAL A 826 10.31 5.39 23.30
C VAL A 826 9.70 6.63 23.93
N THR A 827 8.41 6.85 23.73
CA THR A 827 7.64 7.97 24.29
C THR A 827 6.61 7.43 25.29
N PRO A 828 6.76 7.72 26.59
CA PRO A 828 5.75 7.39 27.60
C PRO A 828 4.46 8.20 27.40
N VAL A 829 3.31 7.55 27.52
CA VAL A 829 1.99 8.18 27.30
C VAL A 829 1.25 8.35 28.62
N PHE A 830 0.81 9.58 28.89
CA PHE A 830 0.10 9.92 30.13
C PHE A 830 -1.38 10.24 29.87
N HIS A 831 -2.25 9.74 30.74
CA HIS A 831 -3.67 10.11 30.81
C HIS A 831 -4.04 10.37 32.28
N ASP A 832 -4.66 11.52 32.56
CA ASP A 832 -4.98 11.99 33.92
C ASP A 832 -3.78 11.91 34.90
N GLY A 833 -2.59 12.22 34.41
CA GLY A 833 -1.35 12.23 35.20
C GLY A 833 -0.76 10.84 35.50
N ARG A 834 -1.31 9.75 34.93
CA ARG A 834 -0.80 8.38 35.07
C ARG A 834 -0.20 7.88 33.76
N LEU A 835 0.88 7.11 33.86
CA LEU A 835 1.43 6.37 32.73
C LEU A 835 0.45 5.26 32.33
N VAL A 836 -0.07 5.32 31.10
CA VAL A 836 -1.08 4.38 30.59
C VAL A 836 -0.58 3.49 29.46
N GLY A 837 0.55 3.82 28.85
CA GLY A 837 1.20 3.00 27.83
C GLY A 837 2.48 3.66 27.30
N LEU A 838 3.14 3.01 26.35
CA LEU A 838 4.34 3.53 25.69
C LEU A 838 4.23 3.39 24.17
N MET A 839 4.73 4.39 23.45
CA MET A 839 4.92 4.33 21.99
C MET A 839 6.40 4.05 21.71
N GLY A 840 6.68 2.99 20.97
CA GLY A 840 8.04 2.61 20.61
C GLY A 840 8.26 2.65 19.10
N THR A 841 9.40 3.17 18.68
CA THR A 841 9.90 3.05 17.30
C THR A 841 11.35 2.62 17.33
N VAL A 842 11.73 1.66 16.50
CA VAL A 842 13.13 1.26 16.29
C VAL A 842 13.40 1.14 14.81
N GLY A 843 14.56 1.61 14.36
CA GLY A 843 14.95 1.52 12.95
C GLY A 843 16.45 1.57 12.73
N HIS A 844 16.86 1.00 11.60
CA HIS A 844 18.24 0.98 11.15
C HIS A 844 18.62 2.31 10.51
N VAL A 845 19.35 3.17 11.23
CA VAL A 845 19.82 4.44 10.65
C VAL A 845 20.94 4.19 9.62
N SER A 846 21.14 5.12 8.68
CA SER A 846 22.12 4.95 7.60
C SER A 846 23.59 4.88 8.04
N ASP A 847 23.92 5.45 9.20
CA ASP A 847 25.29 5.56 9.69
C ASP A 847 25.32 5.69 11.23
N ILE A 848 26.30 5.05 11.86
CA ILE A 848 26.57 5.19 13.30
C ILE A 848 28.05 5.52 13.58
N GLY A 849 28.79 5.98 12.57
CA GLY A 849 30.23 6.18 12.65
C GLY A 849 31.03 4.87 12.60
N GLY A 850 32.11 4.80 13.38
CA GLY A 850 32.91 3.58 13.54
C GLY A 850 33.81 3.22 12.35
N THR A 851 34.13 1.94 12.21
CA THR A 851 34.89 1.39 11.09
C THR A 851 34.05 1.33 9.81
N LYS A 852 34.70 1.43 8.65
CA LYS A 852 34.09 1.12 7.33
C LYS A 852 34.28 -0.35 6.94
N ASP A 853 35.22 -1.03 7.59
CA ASP A 853 35.60 -2.42 7.34
C ASP A 853 35.13 -3.29 8.51
N SER A 854 33.84 -3.60 8.50
CA SER A 854 33.18 -4.39 9.55
C SER A 854 33.77 -5.79 9.72
N LEU A 855 34.34 -6.36 8.65
CA LEU A 855 34.98 -7.69 8.70
C LEU A 855 36.24 -7.71 9.56
N ARG A 856 36.81 -6.54 9.87
CA ARG A 856 37.96 -6.40 10.75
C ARG A 856 37.60 -5.90 12.16
N ALA A 857 36.34 -5.56 12.41
CA ALA A 857 35.88 -5.12 13.72
C ALA A 857 36.08 -6.23 14.76
N ARG A 858 36.74 -5.93 15.87
CA ARG A 858 37.00 -6.90 16.96
C ARG A 858 36.07 -6.70 18.14
N GLU A 859 35.89 -5.44 18.50
CA GLU A 859 35.09 -5.02 19.65
C GLU A 859 34.07 -3.97 19.23
N ILE A 860 32.98 -3.88 19.99
CA ILE A 860 31.88 -2.91 19.79
C ILE A 860 32.36 -1.45 19.72
N PHE A 861 33.50 -1.13 20.35
CA PHE A 861 34.08 0.22 20.34
C PHE A 861 34.60 0.64 18.96
N GLU A 862 34.88 -0.32 18.08
CA GLU A 862 35.28 -0.06 16.70
C GLU A 862 34.06 0.16 15.79
N GLU A 863 32.86 -0.19 16.25
CA GLU A 863 31.65 -0.24 15.42
C GLU A 863 30.88 1.07 15.36
N GLY A 864 31.10 1.99 16.31
CA GLY A 864 30.58 3.35 16.24
C GLY A 864 29.99 3.89 17.54
N PHE A 865 29.07 4.83 17.40
CA PHE A 865 28.48 5.60 18.48
C PHE A 865 27.51 4.75 19.32
N GLN A 866 27.75 4.71 20.62
CA GLN A 866 26.97 3.94 21.59
C GLN A 866 26.13 4.88 22.45
N ILE A 867 24.83 4.61 22.51
CA ILE A 867 23.81 5.32 23.28
C ILE A 867 23.30 4.35 24.33
N PRO A 868 23.75 4.44 25.59
CA PRO A 868 23.13 3.70 26.69
C PRO A 868 21.68 4.19 26.90
N PRO A 869 20.88 3.54 27.76
CA PRO A 869 19.61 4.07 28.22
C PRO A 869 19.71 5.55 28.62
N MET A 870 19.06 6.45 27.88
CA MET A 870 19.13 7.90 28.08
C MET A 870 17.78 8.59 27.81
N LYS A 871 17.60 9.80 28.35
CA LYS A 871 16.54 10.74 27.91
C LYS A 871 17.02 11.59 26.72
N LEU A 872 16.35 11.42 25.58
CA LEU A 872 16.53 12.24 24.37
C LEU A 872 15.82 13.59 24.49
N VAL A 873 14.64 13.60 25.11
CA VAL A 873 13.84 14.78 25.40
C VAL A 873 13.40 14.68 26.85
N GLU A 874 13.49 15.77 27.59
CA GLU A 874 13.10 15.84 29.00
C GLU A 874 12.05 16.94 29.19
N ALA A 875 10.82 16.56 29.55
CA ALA A 875 9.67 17.46 29.65
C ALA A 875 9.52 18.38 28.43
N GLY A 876 9.58 17.82 27.22
CA GLY A 876 9.47 18.55 25.96
C GLY A 876 10.71 19.37 25.57
N ARG A 877 11.80 19.35 26.35
CA ARG A 877 13.07 20.02 26.00
C ARG A 877 14.05 19.03 25.39
N PRO A 878 14.45 19.18 24.12
CA PRO A 878 15.44 18.31 23.49
C PRO A 878 16.81 18.36 24.18
N ASN A 879 17.46 17.21 24.33
CA ASN A 879 18.82 17.11 24.83
C ASN A 879 19.82 17.53 23.73
N ALA A 880 20.04 18.85 23.60
CA ALA A 880 20.90 19.42 22.56
C ALA A 880 22.34 18.87 22.57
N THR A 881 22.85 18.46 23.74
CA THR A 881 24.18 17.85 23.87
C THR A 881 24.22 16.48 23.21
N LEU A 882 23.22 15.62 23.46
CA LEU A 882 23.14 14.30 22.87
C LEU A 882 22.98 14.36 21.35
N PHE A 883 22.10 15.24 20.84
CA PHE A 883 21.96 15.45 19.39
C PHE A 883 23.27 15.92 18.74
N ARG A 884 24.00 16.84 19.39
CA ARG A 884 25.30 17.30 18.89
C ARG A 884 26.33 16.17 18.88
N LEU A 885 26.40 15.38 19.95
CA LEU A 885 27.32 14.24 20.01
C LEU A 885 27.02 13.21 18.92
N LEU A 886 25.75 12.87 18.71
CA LEU A 886 25.34 11.98 17.64
C LEU A 886 25.77 12.54 16.27
N ALA A 887 25.45 13.80 15.99
CA ALA A 887 25.77 14.45 14.71
C ALA A 887 27.27 14.47 14.41
N GLU A 888 28.12 14.75 15.40
CA GLU A 888 29.58 14.81 15.21
C GLU A 888 30.25 13.43 15.06
N ASN A 889 29.55 12.35 15.43
CA ASN A 889 30.11 10.99 15.41
C ASN A 889 29.60 10.14 14.24
N VAL A 890 28.77 10.70 13.36
CA VAL A 890 28.26 10.02 12.16
C VAL A 890 28.69 10.75 10.89
N ARG A 891 28.75 10.02 9.77
CA ARG A 891 29.21 10.53 8.48
C ARG A 891 28.17 11.38 7.77
N ASN A 892 26.88 11.07 8.00
CA ASN A 892 25.73 11.73 7.39
C ASN A 892 24.78 12.29 8.46
N PRO A 893 25.17 13.33 9.21
CA PRO A 893 24.39 13.82 10.36
C PRO A 893 22.96 14.23 10.01
N GLY A 894 22.75 14.86 8.85
CA GLY A 894 21.42 15.26 8.40
C GLY A 894 20.47 14.08 8.21
N GLN A 895 20.96 12.94 7.70
CA GLN A 895 20.14 11.74 7.54
C GLN A 895 19.82 11.10 8.89
N VAL A 896 20.85 10.85 9.71
CA VAL A 896 20.69 10.14 10.98
C VAL A 896 19.82 10.94 11.97
N THR A 897 20.06 12.23 12.11
CA THR A 897 19.26 13.08 13.00
C THR A 897 17.84 13.29 12.47
N GLY A 898 17.67 13.37 11.14
CA GLY A 898 16.36 13.40 10.49
C GLY A 898 15.56 12.12 10.73
N ASP A 899 16.19 10.95 10.65
CA ASP A 899 15.57 9.66 10.97
C ASP A 899 15.16 9.59 12.44
N VAL A 900 16.02 9.96 13.38
CA VAL A 900 15.66 10.01 14.82
C VAL A 900 14.50 10.98 15.07
N HIS A 901 14.46 12.12 14.40
CA HIS A 901 13.33 13.06 14.48
C HIS A 901 12.02 12.43 13.95
N SER A 902 12.08 11.64 12.87
CA SER A 902 10.92 10.92 12.34
C SER A 902 10.33 9.95 13.37
N PHE A 903 11.18 9.26 14.16
CA PHE A 903 10.74 8.34 15.22
C PHE A 903 10.01 9.08 16.34
N VAL A 904 10.54 10.24 16.77
CA VAL A 904 9.88 11.09 17.78
C VAL A 904 8.53 11.60 17.29
N ALA A 905 8.46 12.06 16.03
CA ALA A 905 7.21 12.56 15.44
C ALA A 905 6.14 11.47 15.34
N ALA A 906 6.52 10.25 14.92
CA ALA A 906 5.61 9.11 14.86
C ALA A 906 5.09 8.72 16.25
N ASN A 907 5.98 8.61 17.25
CA ASN A 907 5.58 8.29 18.62
C ASN A 907 4.63 9.34 19.22
N ALA A 908 4.84 10.63 18.94
CA ALA A 908 3.96 11.71 19.41
C ALA A 908 2.53 11.57 18.85
N ILE A 909 2.40 11.28 17.54
CA ILE A 909 1.09 11.02 16.93
C ILE A 909 0.43 9.80 17.57
N GLY A 910 1.17 8.71 17.77
CA GLY A 910 0.65 7.51 18.44
C GLY A 910 0.12 7.80 19.85
N ALA A 911 0.85 8.61 20.63
CA ALA A 911 0.46 9.01 21.98
C ALA A 911 -0.87 9.76 22.00
N ASP A 912 -1.05 10.74 21.11
CA ASP A 912 -2.30 11.50 20.99
C ASP A 912 -3.48 10.60 20.63
N ARG A 913 -3.26 9.64 19.72
CA ARG A 913 -4.31 8.68 19.30
C ARG A 913 -4.70 7.73 20.41
N LEU A 914 -3.74 7.28 21.22
CA LEU A 914 -4.02 6.42 22.37
C LEU A 914 -4.86 7.15 23.43
N VAL A 915 -4.52 8.40 23.74
CA VAL A 915 -5.29 9.19 24.71
C VAL A 915 -6.73 9.41 24.20
N ALA A 916 -6.90 9.72 22.91
CA ALA A 916 -8.21 9.84 22.30
C ALA A 916 -9.01 8.52 22.36
N PHE A 917 -8.36 7.39 22.08
CA PHE A 917 -8.96 6.06 22.20
C PHE A 917 -9.43 5.78 23.65
N MET A 918 -8.60 6.06 24.65
CA MET A 918 -8.94 5.81 26.05
C MET A 918 -10.12 6.69 26.52
N GLN A 919 -10.16 7.95 26.11
CA GLN A 919 -11.28 8.86 26.40
C GLN A 919 -12.58 8.36 25.78
N GLU A 920 -12.53 7.86 24.54
CA GLU A 920 -13.71 7.40 23.80
C GLU A 920 -14.34 6.14 24.42
N TYR A 921 -13.52 5.17 24.84
CA TYR A 921 -14.01 3.94 25.46
C TYR A 921 -14.17 4.04 27.00
N GLY A 922 -13.91 5.22 27.58
CA GLY A 922 -13.99 5.43 29.03
C GLY A 922 -13.05 4.51 29.81
N MET A 923 -11.78 4.46 29.38
CA MET A 923 -10.73 3.62 29.97
C MET A 923 -9.69 4.49 30.70
N GLN A 924 -9.38 4.13 31.94
CA GLN A 924 -8.32 4.77 32.72
C GLN A 924 -7.04 3.90 32.85
N ASP A 925 -7.11 2.63 32.45
CA ASP A 925 -5.98 1.69 32.46
C ASP A 925 -6.10 0.72 31.26
N LEU A 926 -5.00 0.48 30.55
CA LEU A 926 -4.93 -0.44 29.41
C LEU A 926 -4.59 -1.88 29.79
N ARG A 927 -4.08 -2.15 31.00
CA ARG A 927 -3.62 -3.49 31.41
C ARG A 927 -4.67 -4.58 31.25
N ALA A 928 -5.93 -4.27 31.54
CA ALA A 928 -7.02 -5.23 31.37
C ALA A 928 -7.23 -5.61 29.90
N LEU A 929 -7.22 -4.63 29.01
CA LEU A 929 -7.33 -4.88 27.57
C LEU A 929 -6.11 -5.65 27.06
N ALA A 930 -4.91 -5.28 27.51
CA ALA A 930 -3.67 -5.97 27.19
C ALA A 930 -3.70 -7.43 27.60
N ALA A 931 -4.08 -7.74 28.84
CA ALA A 931 -4.21 -9.09 29.34
C ALA A 931 -5.16 -9.94 28.49
N VAL A 932 -6.31 -9.38 28.06
CA VAL A 932 -7.29 -10.09 27.24
C VAL A 932 -6.74 -10.39 25.84
N VAL A 933 -6.23 -9.39 25.11
CA VAL A 933 -5.77 -9.60 23.73
C VAL A 933 -4.50 -10.45 23.65
N GLN A 934 -3.57 -10.26 24.59
CA GLN A 934 -2.37 -11.09 24.69
C GLN A 934 -2.75 -12.52 25.09
N GLY A 935 -3.67 -12.70 26.05
CA GLY A 935 -4.11 -14.03 26.48
C GLY A 935 -4.79 -14.84 25.37
N ARG A 936 -5.62 -14.19 24.54
CA ARG A 936 -6.23 -14.83 23.36
C ARG A 936 -5.19 -15.25 22.32
N SER A 937 -4.21 -14.39 22.07
CA SER A 937 -3.14 -14.66 21.12
C SER A 937 -2.21 -15.79 21.60
N GLU A 938 -1.92 -15.80 22.91
CA GLU A 938 -1.17 -16.86 23.57
C GLU A 938 -1.91 -18.19 23.49
N LYS A 939 -3.22 -18.20 23.76
CA LYS A 939 -4.06 -19.39 23.62
C LYS A 939 -4.00 -19.95 22.19
N ALA A 940 -4.21 -19.11 21.18
CA ALA A 940 -4.15 -19.54 19.77
C ALA A 940 -2.77 -20.11 19.41
N MET A 941 -1.68 -19.49 19.88
CA MET A 941 -0.33 -20.01 19.68
C MET A 941 -0.12 -21.37 20.37
N ARG A 942 -0.53 -21.50 21.62
CA ARG A 942 -0.45 -22.76 22.40
C ARG A 942 -1.24 -23.88 21.73
N GLU A 943 -2.45 -23.60 21.26
CA GLU A 943 -3.27 -24.56 20.50
C GLU A 943 -2.60 -24.97 19.19
N ALA A 944 -1.98 -24.03 18.46
CA ALA A 944 -1.24 -24.33 17.24
C ALA A 944 0.02 -25.18 17.50
N ILE A 945 0.69 -24.99 18.64
CA ILE A 945 1.83 -25.81 19.07
C ILE A 945 1.34 -27.22 19.44
N ALA A 946 0.26 -27.33 20.22
CA ALA A 946 -0.30 -28.62 20.67
C ALA A 946 -0.83 -29.48 19.51
N ALA A 947 -1.10 -28.87 18.35
CA ALA A 947 -1.45 -29.58 17.12
C ALA A 947 -0.24 -30.24 16.43
N LEU A 948 1.00 -29.88 16.80
CA LEU A 948 2.21 -30.54 16.33
C LEU A 948 2.52 -31.79 17.17
N PRO A 949 3.17 -32.83 16.59
CA PRO A 949 3.58 -33.97 17.37
C PRO A 949 4.68 -33.62 18.38
N ASP A 950 4.46 -33.97 19.65
CA ASP A 950 5.49 -33.91 20.70
C ASP A 950 6.75 -34.68 20.26
N GLY A 951 7.93 -34.13 20.57
CA GLY A 951 9.19 -34.75 20.17
C GLY A 951 10.40 -33.84 20.24
N VAL A 952 11.56 -34.42 19.97
CA VAL A 952 12.83 -33.68 19.85
C VAL A 952 13.33 -33.79 18.42
N TYR A 953 13.23 -32.67 17.70
CA TYR A 953 13.62 -32.53 16.31
C TYR A 953 15.01 -31.92 16.21
N ARG A 954 15.90 -32.56 15.45
CA ARG A 954 17.31 -32.12 15.33
C ARG A 954 17.62 -31.73 13.91
N SER A 955 18.39 -30.65 13.79
CA SER A 955 18.88 -30.16 12.51
C SER A 955 20.24 -29.50 12.69
N GLU A 956 20.94 -29.34 11.58
CA GLU A 956 22.18 -28.58 11.49
C GLU A 956 22.18 -27.85 10.16
N ILE A 957 22.67 -26.61 10.19
CA ILE A 957 22.92 -25.79 9.02
C ILE A 957 24.36 -25.27 9.07
N GLU A 958 24.94 -24.99 7.90
CA GLU A 958 26.29 -24.40 7.80
C GLU A 958 26.28 -23.02 7.13
N ASN A 959 27.23 -22.18 7.52
CA ASN A 959 27.62 -20.96 6.80
C ASN A 959 29.15 -20.88 6.69
N ASN A 960 29.66 -19.85 6.00
CA ASN A 960 31.10 -19.65 5.80
C ASN A 960 31.46 -18.15 5.73
N PRO A 961 31.36 -17.41 6.84
CA PRO A 961 31.39 -15.95 6.81
C PRO A 961 32.81 -15.37 6.66
N LEU A 962 33.85 -16.07 7.14
CA LEU A 962 35.26 -15.64 7.10
C LEU A 962 36.20 -16.65 6.42
N GLY A 963 35.67 -17.48 5.52
CA GLY A 963 36.45 -18.54 4.85
C GLY A 963 36.63 -19.81 5.69
N GLU A 964 36.09 -19.84 6.91
CA GLU A 964 35.94 -21.04 7.74
C GLU A 964 34.46 -21.44 7.84
N ARG A 965 34.17 -22.73 7.61
CA ARG A 965 32.81 -23.27 7.73
C ARG A 965 32.41 -23.41 9.19
N LEU A 966 31.28 -22.80 9.55
CA LEU A 966 30.68 -22.92 10.87
C LEU A 966 29.39 -23.74 10.77
N ARG A 967 29.11 -24.52 11.81
CA ARG A 967 27.93 -25.37 11.90
C ARG A 967 27.08 -24.94 13.08
N TYR A 968 25.76 -24.88 12.87
CA TYR A 968 24.80 -24.45 13.89
C TYR A 968 23.86 -25.62 14.20
N PRO A 969 24.21 -26.48 15.17
CA PRO A 969 23.30 -27.51 15.62
C PRO A 969 22.10 -26.89 16.34
N LEU A 970 20.91 -27.47 16.13
CA LEU A 970 19.68 -27.11 16.80
C LEU A 970 18.98 -28.38 17.29
N ALA A 971 18.62 -28.40 18.57
CA ALA A 971 17.63 -29.33 19.11
C ALA A 971 16.36 -28.56 19.46
N LEU A 972 15.27 -28.85 18.76
CA LEU A 972 13.96 -28.25 18.98
C LEU A 972 13.04 -29.27 19.67
N THR A 973 12.58 -28.95 20.87
CA THR A 973 11.69 -29.80 21.66
C THR A 973 10.27 -29.23 21.65
N ILE A 974 9.31 -30.03 21.20
CA ILE A 974 7.88 -29.76 21.35
C ILE A 974 7.39 -30.60 22.52
N ALA A 975 6.78 -29.96 23.51
CA ALA A 975 6.22 -30.62 24.69
C ALA A 975 4.89 -29.97 25.07
N GLY A 976 3.80 -30.67 24.79
CA GLY A 976 2.43 -30.18 24.98
C GLY A 976 2.18 -28.95 24.12
N ASP A 977 2.12 -27.78 24.75
CA ASP A 977 1.78 -26.51 24.11
C ASP A 977 2.96 -25.52 24.08
N SER A 978 4.19 -26.02 24.27
CA SER A 978 5.41 -25.20 24.35
C SER A 978 6.52 -25.71 23.41
N ILE A 979 7.37 -24.80 22.95
CA ILE A 979 8.56 -25.12 22.13
C ILE A 979 9.82 -24.58 22.81
N THR A 980 10.82 -25.45 22.98
CA THR A 980 12.18 -25.06 23.40
C THR A 980 13.16 -25.24 22.24
N LEU A 981 13.89 -24.19 21.89
CA LEU A 981 14.99 -24.20 20.92
C LEU A 981 16.32 -24.15 21.67
N ASP A 982 17.11 -25.21 21.54
CA ASP A 982 18.42 -25.33 22.20
C ASP A 982 19.54 -25.39 21.14
N PHE A 983 20.37 -24.35 21.14
CA PHE A 983 21.56 -24.23 20.30
C PHE A 983 22.83 -24.71 21.03
N ALA A 984 22.71 -25.68 21.93
CA ALA A 984 23.86 -26.37 22.52
C ALA A 984 24.81 -26.88 21.42
N GLY A 985 26.08 -26.50 21.51
CA GLY A 985 27.08 -26.79 20.47
C GLY A 985 27.22 -25.72 19.39
N ALA A 986 26.51 -24.59 19.49
CA ALA A 986 26.79 -23.42 18.66
C ALA A 986 28.28 -23.03 18.73
N PRO A 987 28.88 -22.55 17.63
CA PRO A 987 30.28 -22.16 17.60
C PRO A 987 30.61 -21.13 18.68
N ALA A 988 31.85 -21.13 19.15
CA ALA A 988 32.34 -20.06 20.02
C ALA A 988 32.20 -18.70 19.32
N GLN A 989 32.01 -17.62 20.10
CA GLN A 989 32.01 -16.27 19.56
C GLN A 989 33.32 -16.01 18.80
N LEU A 990 33.22 -15.35 17.65
CA LEU A 990 34.35 -15.06 16.79
C LEU A 990 35.11 -13.83 17.31
N PRO A 991 36.45 -13.84 17.28
CA PRO A 991 37.26 -12.72 17.76
C PRO A 991 37.25 -11.50 16.85
N GLN A 992 36.64 -11.60 15.66
CA GLN A 992 36.57 -10.52 14.67
C GLN A 992 35.36 -10.69 13.74
N GLY A 993 35.02 -9.62 13.03
CA GLY A 993 34.15 -9.62 11.85
C GLY A 993 32.75 -9.07 12.08
N GLY A 994 32.40 -8.65 13.29
CA GLY A 994 31.05 -8.20 13.61
C GLY A 994 29.97 -9.29 13.50
N LEU A 995 30.34 -10.56 13.36
CA LEU A 995 29.43 -11.66 13.02
C LEU A 995 28.68 -12.25 14.21
N ASN A 996 29.05 -11.84 15.42
CA ASN A 996 28.47 -12.36 16.65
C ASN A 996 27.05 -11.81 16.83
N CYS A 997 26.17 -12.64 17.34
CA CYS A 997 24.82 -12.27 17.73
C CYS A 997 24.73 -12.12 19.26
N THR A 998 23.99 -11.12 19.68
CA THR A 998 23.48 -11.04 21.07
C THR A 998 22.30 -11.99 21.25
N LEU A 999 22.00 -12.39 22.49
CA LEU A 999 20.92 -13.35 22.74
C LEU A 999 19.55 -12.82 22.32
N ASN A 1000 19.19 -11.58 22.68
CA ASN A 1000 17.95 -10.92 22.27
C ASN A 1000 17.71 -10.97 20.76
N TYR A 1001 18.76 -10.82 19.95
CA TYR A 1001 18.68 -10.94 18.49
C TYR A 1001 18.45 -12.38 18.03
N THR A 1002 19.19 -13.33 18.60
CA THR A 1002 19.01 -14.78 18.36
C THR A 1002 17.59 -15.23 18.70
N GLU A 1003 17.05 -14.79 19.85
CA GLU A 1003 15.69 -15.10 20.29
C GLU A 1003 14.65 -14.58 19.29
N ALA A 1004 14.84 -13.36 18.77
CA ALA A 1004 13.93 -12.76 17.81
C ALA A 1004 13.90 -13.54 16.48
N HIS A 1005 15.07 -13.90 15.94
CA HIS A 1005 15.16 -14.69 14.72
C HIS A 1005 14.77 -16.16 14.89
N ALA A 1006 14.78 -16.68 16.12
CA ALA A 1006 14.33 -18.04 16.42
C ALA A 1006 12.81 -18.16 16.48
N THR A 1007 12.09 -17.16 17.01
CA THR A 1007 10.63 -17.26 17.21
C THR A 1007 9.83 -16.71 16.04
N TYR A 1008 10.35 -15.77 15.26
CA TYR A 1008 9.70 -15.27 14.04
C TYR A 1008 9.28 -16.38 13.04
N PRO A 1009 10.16 -17.33 12.64
CA PRO A 1009 9.74 -18.40 11.72
C PRO A 1009 8.65 -19.30 12.33
N LEU A 1010 8.63 -19.48 13.64
CA LEU A 1010 7.56 -20.21 14.33
C LEU A 1010 6.23 -19.46 14.27
N LYS A 1011 6.25 -18.13 14.44
CA LYS A 1011 5.06 -17.29 14.26
C LYS A 1011 4.49 -17.38 12.83
N CYS A 1012 5.36 -17.36 11.82
CA CYS A 1012 4.95 -17.54 10.42
C CYS A 1012 4.30 -18.92 10.19
N MET A 1013 4.86 -19.96 10.80
CA MET A 1013 4.43 -21.34 10.62
C MET A 1013 3.12 -21.66 11.37
N LEU A 1014 2.97 -21.16 12.60
CA LEU A 1014 1.96 -21.63 13.54
C LEU A 1014 0.68 -20.80 13.50
N THR A 1015 0.81 -19.47 13.49
CA THR A 1015 -0.34 -18.56 13.61
C THR A 1015 -0.23 -17.35 12.68
N PRO A 1016 -0.04 -17.52 11.36
CA PRO A 1016 0.21 -16.40 10.45
C PRO A 1016 -0.91 -15.33 10.43
N ASN A 1017 -2.15 -15.73 10.72
CA ASN A 1017 -3.32 -14.84 10.72
C ASN A 1017 -3.59 -14.14 12.07
N VAL A 1018 -2.98 -14.61 13.16
CA VAL A 1018 -3.12 -13.99 14.48
C VAL A 1018 -2.29 -12.70 14.52
N ARG A 1019 -2.94 -11.58 14.85
CA ARG A 1019 -2.27 -10.28 15.06
C ARG A 1019 -1.17 -10.44 16.11
N GLY A 1020 0.07 -10.07 15.79
CA GLY A 1020 1.17 -10.28 16.72
C GLY A 1020 1.08 -9.33 17.92
N ASN A 1021 1.46 -9.87 19.07
CA ASN A 1021 1.66 -9.19 20.34
C ASN A 1021 2.48 -10.12 21.24
N ALA A 1022 2.75 -9.70 22.48
CA ALA A 1022 3.56 -10.49 23.42
C ALA A 1022 3.06 -11.95 23.60
N GLY A 1023 1.74 -12.17 23.56
CA GLY A 1023 1.13 -13.49 23.73
C GLY A 1023 1.57 -14.51 22.68
N CYS A 1024 1.82 -14.06 21.45
CA CYS A 1024 2.27 -14.93 20.36
C CYS A 1024 3.64 -15.58 20.59
N TYR A 1025 4.43 -15.07 21.54
CA TYR A 1025 5.83 -15.47 21.71
C TYR A 1025 6.14 -16.11 23.06
N ARG A 1026 5.28 -15.92 24.07
CA ARG A 1026 5.42 -16.51 25.42
C ARG A 1026 5.63 -18.03 25.47
N PRO A 1027 5.01 -18.84 24.59
CA PRO A 1027 5.20 -20.30 24.63
C PRO A 1027 6.57 -20.78 24.13
N PHE A 1028 7.45 -19.87 23.73
CA PHE A 1028 8.77 -20.21 23.19
C PHE A 1028 9.87 -19.94 24.21
N GLN A 1029 10.80 -20.89 24.33
CA GLN A 1029 12.04 -20.72 25.07
C GLN A 1029 13.23 -20.92 24.12
N VAL A 1030 14.20 -20.02 24.13
CA VAL A 1030 15.39 -20.10 23.30
C VAL A 1030 16.63 -20.12 24.19
N LYS A 1031 17.56 -21.02 23.92
CA LYS A 1031 18.80 -21.19 24.68
C LYS A 1031 19.98 -21.21 23.72
N ALA A 1032 20.99 -20.41 24.03
CA ALA A 1032 22.29 -20.46 23.37
C ALA A 1032 23.39 -20.29 24.44
N PRO A 1033 24.50 -21.06 24.38
CA PRO A 1033 25.58 -20.95 25.35
C PRO A 1033 26.15 -19.54 25.40
N GLU A 1034 26.31 -18.96 26.59
CA GLU A 1034 27.03 -17.70 26.75
C GLU A 1034 28.47 -17.85 26.23
N GLY A 1035 28.96 -16.85 25.50
CA GLY A 1035 30.26 -16.92 24.84
C GLY A 1035 30.24 -17.63 23.48
N SER A 1036 29.06 -18.04 23.00
CA SER A 1036 28.87 -18.55 21.63
C SER A 1036 28.59 -17.42 20.64
N ILE A 1037 28.73 -17.72 19.35
CA ILE A 1037 28.39 -16.78 18.27
C ILE A 1037 26.89 -16.39 18.26
N LEU A 1038 26.03 -17.16 18.93
CA LEU A 1038 24.59 -16.88 19.07
C LEU A 1038 24.21 -16.20 20.40
N ASN A 1039 25.15 -16.04 21.32
CA ASN A 1039 24.98 -15.36 22.61
C ASN A 1039 26.34 -14.84 23.09
N ALA A 1040 26.84 -13.84 22.37
CA ALA A 1040 28.18 -13.31 22.61
C ALA A 1040 28.23 -12.38 23.81
N SER A 1041 29.34 -12.44 24.54
CA SER A 1041 29.61 -11.57 25.68
C SER A 1041 30.14 -10.21 25.22
N ARG A 1042 29.77 -9.14 25.94
CA ARG A 1042 30.39 -7.82 25.76
C ARG A 1042 31.91 -7.91 26.05
N PRO A 1043 32.81 -7.29 25.26
CA PRO A 1043 32.59 -6.25 24.25
C PRO A 1043 32.69 -6.71 22.79
N MET A 1044 32.34 -7.95 22.44
CA MET A 1044 32.51 -8.45 21.07
C MET A 1044 31.79 -7.60 20.02
N ALA A 1045 32.40 -7.50 18.83
CA ALA A 1045 31.80 -6.88 17.65
C ALA A 1045 30.57 -7.67 17.13
N VAL A 1046 29.51 -6.96 16.74
CA VAL A 1046 28.17 -7.49 16.36
C VAL A 1046 27.54 -6.83 15.12
N ASN A 1047 28.21 -5.94 14.39
CA ASN A 1047 27.55 -5.15 13.33
C ASN A 1047 27.11 -5.94 12.08
N LEU A 1048 27.74 -7.09 11.79
CA LEU A 1048 27.38 -8.00 10.70
C LEU A 1048 26.62 -9.24 11.19
N ARG A 1049 25.98 -9.15 12.37
CA ARG A 1049 25.22 -10.26 12.98
C ARG A 1049 24.20 -10.92 12.04
N THR A 1050 23.70 -10.21 11.02
CA THR A 1050 22.75 -10.72 10.02
C THR A 1050 23.32 -11.90 9.23
N ARG A 1051 24.63 -11.90 8.98
CA ARG A 1051 25.35 -12.99 8.29
C ARG A 1051 25.41 -14.29 9.10
N THR A 1052 25.07 -14.22 10.39
CA THR A 1052 24.91 -15.39 11.28
C THR A 1052 23.44 -15.65 11.57
N GLY A 1053 22.71 -14.66 12.08
CA GLY A 1053 21.35 -14.85 12.59
C GLY A 1053 20.32 -15.24 11.54
N TRP A 1054 20.50 -14.85 10.27
CA TRP A 1054 19.55 -15.24 9.21
C TRP A 1054 19.59 -16.73 8.86
N TYR A 1055 20.62 -17.47 9.27
CA TYR A 1055 20.67 -18.93 9.15
C TYR A 1055 19.82 -19.66 10.20
N ILE A 1056 19.34 -18.97 11.24
CA ILE A 1056 18.50 -19.56 12.30
C ILE A 1056 17.17 -20.06 11.72
N ALA A 1057 16.49 -19.24 10.91
CA ALA A 1057 15.16 -19.57 10.40
C ALA A 1057 15.14 -20.80 9.46
N PRO A 1058 16.04 -20.93 8.46
CA PRO A 1058 16.13 -22.16 7.67
C PRO A 1058 16.45 -23.40 8.50
N ASN A 1059 17.24 -23.27 9.57
CA ASN A 1059 17.56 -24.39 10.46
C ASN A 1059 16.30 -24.89 11.20
N ILE A 1060 15.47 -23.96 11.69
CA ILE A 1060 14.20 -24.27 12.36
C ILE A 1060 13.22 -24.97 11.41
N PHE A 1061 13.08 -24.47 10.18
CA PHE A 1061 12.25 -25.13 9.16
C PHE A 1061 12.75 -26.52 8.82
N ARG A 1062 14.06 -26.73 8.76
CA ARG A 1062 14.64 -28.05 8.58
C ARG A 1062 14.29 -28.98 9.75
N ALA A 1063 14.44 -28.53 11.00
CA ALA A 1063 14.08 -29.31 12.18
C ALA A 1063 12.62 -29.76 12.13
N LEU A 1064 11.71 -28.84 11.79
CA LEU A 1064 10.26 -29.06 11.82
C LEU A 1064 9.69 -29.67 10.54
N SER A 1065 10.52 -29.91 9.52
CA SER A 1065 10.07 -30.41 8.23
C SER A 1065 9.36 -31.76 8.33
N GLU A 1066 9.79 -32.65 9.23
CA GLU A 1066 9.11 -33.93 9.45
C GLU A 1066 7.79 -33.79 10.24
N ALA A 1067 7.73 -32.82 11.17
CA ALA A 1067 6.56 -32.58 12.01
C ALA A 1067 5.41 -31.88 11.27
N ALA A 1068 5.75 -30.94 10.38
CA ALA A 1068 4.81 -30.11 9.65
C ALA A 1068 5.33 -29.80 8.23
N PRO A 1069 5.42 -30.81 7.34
CA PRO A 1069 6.02 -30.66 6.01
C PRO A 1069 5.36 -29.58 5.15
N ASP A 1070 4.06 -29.36 5.32
CA ASP A 1070 3.30 -28.36 4.57
C ASP A 1070 3.38 -26.95 5.16
N LYS A 1071 4.03 -26.75 6.32
CA LYS A 1071 4.15 -25.43 6.95
C LYS A 1071 5.56 -24.83 6.85
N VAL A 1072 6.48 -25.50 6.17
CA VAL A 1072 7.88 -25.10 6.06
C VAL A 1072 8.30 -24.79 4.62
N GLN A 1073 9.43 -24.10 4.46
CA GLN A 1073 10.10 -23.91 3.18
C GLN A 1073 11.56 -24.43 3.26
N ALA A 1074 12.15 -24.72 2.10
CA ALA A 1074 13.56 -25.09 2.00
C ALA A 1074 14.50 -23.89 2.29
N ASN A 1075 15.81 -24.13 2.28
CA ASN A 1075 16.80 -23.08 2.53
C ASN A 1075 16.68 -21.94 1.52
N THR A 1076 16.76 -20.69 1.99
CA THR A 1076 16.70 -19.47 1.17
C THR A 1076 18.11 -18.93 0.94
N GLY A 1077 18.37 -18.40 -0.25
CA GLY A 1077 19.50 -17.51 -0.50
C GLY A 1077 19.28 -16.20 0.25
N LEU A 1078 20.23 -15.82 1.10
CA LEU A 1078 20.04 -14.70 2.01
C LEU A 1078 20.22 -13.34 1.31
N PRO A 1079 19.49 -12.30 1.75
CA PRO A 1079 19.66 -10.94 1.26
C PRO A 1079 21.03 -10.40 1.64
N VAL A 1080 21.49 -9.37 0.93
CA VAL A 1080 22.68 -8.59 1.29
C VAL A 1080 22.44 -7.12 0.92
N ALA A 1081 23.19 -6.21 1.54
CA ALA A 1081 23.25 -4.81 1.13
C ALA A 1081 24.68 -4.49 0.66
N ALA A 1082 24.80 -3.83 -0.49
CA ALA A 1082 26.06 -3.21 -0.88
C ALA A 1082 26.07 -1.78 -0.32
N THR A 1083 26.97 -1.49 0.61
CA THR A 1083 27.11 -0.13 1.15
C THR A 1083 28.22 0.61 0.42
N ILE A 1084 27.90 1.81 -0.06
CA ILE A 1084 28.79 2.64 -0.86
C ILE A 1084 29.16 3.87 -0.03
N TYR A 1085 30.44 4.19 0.05
CA TYR A 1085 30.95 5.34 0.81
C TYR A 1085 31.97 6.13 -0.01
N GLY A 1086 32.01 7.44 0.14
CA GLY A 1086 33.06 8.25 -0.47
C GLY A 1086 32.93 9.73 -0.19
N ARG A 1087 33.70 10.52 -0.94
CA ARG A 1087 33.59 11.98 -0.95
C ARG A 1087 33.26 12.46 -2.35
N ASP A 1088 32.45 13.51 -2.43
CA ASP A 1088 32.20 14.23 -3.68
C ASP A 1088 33.27 15.30 -3.93
N ALA A 1089 33.19 15.96 -5.08
CA ALA A 1089 34.16 16.97 -5.51
C ALA A 1089 34.10 18.24 -4.63
N GLU A 1090 32.96 18.50 -4.01
CA GLU A 1090 32.70 19.61 -3.10
C GLU A 1090 33.22 19.33 -1.67
N GLY A 1091 33.70 18.11 -1.40
CA GLY A 1091 34.24 17.67 -0.11
C GLY A 1091 33.17 17.12 0.85
N GLY A 1092 31.92 17.03 0.41
CA GLY A 1092 30.83 16.34 1.08
C GLY A 1092 31.07 14.83 1.15
N THR A 1093 30.49 14.19 2.16
CA THR A 1093 30.52 12.72 2.30
C THR A 1093 29.20 12.16 1.80
N TYR A 1094 29.27 11.07 1.03
CA TYR A 1094 28.09 10.28 0.69
C TYR A 1094 28.22 8.88 1.30
N SER A 1095 27.09 8.33 1.74
CA SER A 1095 26.96 6.95 2.20
C SER A 1095 25.52 6.49 2.04
N ASP A 1096 25.31 5.40 1.31
CA ASP A 1096 24.00 4.79 1.11
C ASP A 1096 24.13 3.30 0.81
N MET A 1097 23.01 2.58 0.93
CA MET A 1097 22.93 1.12 0.78
C MET A 1097 22.04 0.74 -0.40
N LEU A 1098 22.52 -0.21 -1.20
CA LEU A 1098 21.72 -0.88 -2.22
C LEU A 1098 21.31 -2.26 -1.70
N PHE A 1099 20.04 -2.41 -1.35
CA PHE A 1099 19.47 -3.65 -0.83
C PHE A 1099 19.13 -4.65 -1.95
N MET A 1100 19.42 -5.93 -1.71
CA MET A 1100 19.29 -7.02 -2.69
C MET A 1100 18.84 -8.32 -1.98
N GLY A 1101 17.74 -8.94 -2.43
CA GLY A 1101 17.21 -10.23 -1.98
C GLY A 1101 17.80 -11.48 -2.68
N GLY A 1102 17.91 -12.59 -1.97
CA GLY A 1102 18.30 -13.87 -2.57
C GLY A 1102 17.09 -14.68 -3.07
N GLY A 1103 17.31 -15.91 -3.53
CA GLY A 1103 16.22 -16.79 -3.93
C GLY A 1103 15.53 -17.46 -2.73
N GLN A 1104 14.21 -17.35 -2.60
CA GLN A 1104 13.44 -18.03 -1.56
C GLN A 1104 13.49 -19.57 -1.75
N GLY A 1105 13.59 -20.34 -0.67
CA GLY A 1105 13.44 -21.79 -0.76
C GLY A 1105 12.06 -22.23 -1.26
N ALA A 1106 11.99 -23.33 -1.99
CA ALA A 1106 10.72 -23.92 -2.42
C ALA A 1106 9.97 -24.59 -1.26
N SER A 1107 8.68 -24.86 -1.44
CA SER A 1107 7.86 -25.61 -0.48
C SER A 1107 6.91 -26.58 -1.18
N SER A 1108 6.10 -27.32 -0.41
CA SER A 1108 5.01 -28.13 -0.97
C SER A 1108 3.94 -27.30 -1.69
N HIS A 1109 3.93 -25.98 -1.48
CA HIS A 1109 2.98 -25.05 -2.10
C HIS A 1109 3.44 -24.54 -3.48
N GLY A 1110 4.72 -24.70 -3.83
CA GLY A 1110 5.23 -24.28 -5.13
C GLY A 1110 6.70 -23.86 -5.16
N ASP A 1111 7.10 -23.36 -6.33
CA ASP A 1111 8.44 -22.80 -6.56
C ASP A 1111 8.68 -21.58 -5.65
N GLY A 1112 9.92 -21.41 -5.19
CA GLY A 1112 10.32 -20.23 -4.42
C GLY A 1112 10.35 -18.95 -5.27
N LYS A 1113 10.10 -17.80 -4.64
CA LYS A 1113 10.20 -16.48 -5.27
C LYS A 1113 11.66 -16.06 -5.47
N SER A 1114 11.97 -15.46 -6.62
CA SER A 1114 13.31 -15.00 -6.97
C SER A 1114 13.53 -13.56 -6.50
N GLY A 1115 14.68 -13.27 -5.89
CA GLY A 1115 15.00 -11.92 -5.40
C GLY A 1115 14.06 -11.45 -4.30
N LEU A 1116 14.00 -12.18 -3.18
CA LEU A 1116 13.17 -11.86 -2.03
C LEU A 1116 14.05 -11.46 -0.84
N LEU A 1117 13.75 -10.34 -0.20
CA LEU A 1117 14.36 -9.97 1.08
C LEU A 1117 13.68 -10.75 2.21
N TRP A 1118 14.12 -11.99 2.45
CA TRP A 1118 13.70 -12.84 3.57
C TRP A 1118 14.94 -13.34 4.31
N PRO A 1119 15.00 -13.38 5.66
CA PRO A 1119 13.90 -13.30 6.63
C PRO A 1119 13.60 -11.89 7.19
N THR A 1120 14.01 -10.85 6.47
CA THR A 1120 13.65 -9.45 6.74
C THR A 1120 12.27 -9.11 6.11
N SER A 1121 11.74 -7.91 6.39
CA SER A 1121 10.61 -7.31 5.66
C SER A 1121 11.01 -6.06 4.86
N ALA A 1122 12.32 -5.82 4.71
CA ALA A 1122 12.85 -4.68 3.97
C ALA A 1122 12.53 -4.77 2.47
N ALA A 1123 12.52 -3.62 1.81
CA ALA A 1123 12.46 -3.49 0.36
C ALA A 1123 13.86 -3.31 -0.24
N ASN A 1124 14.00 -3.58 -1.53
CA ASN A 1124 15.15 -3.15 -2.30
C ASN A 1124 15.16 -1.62 -2.45
N THR A 1125 16.22 -1.11 -3.06
CA THR A 1125 16.33 0.32 -3.38
C THR A 1125 16.16 0.52 -4.88
N SER A 1126 15.36 1.51 -5.30
CA SER A 1126 15.30 1.96 -6.70
C SER A 1126 16.70 2.32 -7.20
N ILE A 1127 17.03 1.83 -8.41
CA ILE A 1127 18.32 2.09 -9.07
C ILE A 1127 18.47 3.57 -9.36
N GLU A 1128 17.42 4.19 -9.91
CA GLU A 1128 17.49 5.60 -10.28
C GLU A 1128 17.67 6.49 -9.05
N LEU A 1129 16.90 6.20 -7.99
CA LEU A 1129 17.01 6.92 -6.72
C LEU A 1129 18.39 6.74 -6.09
N PHE A 1130 18.91 5.51 -6.09
CA PHE A 1130 20.24 5.22 -5.57
C PHE A 1130 21.34 5.99 -6.32
N GLU A 1131 21.31 6.02 -7.65
CA GLU A 1131 22.26 6.77 -8.46
C GLU A 1131 22.18 8.30 -8.22
N THR A 1132 21.02 8.85 -7.86
CA THR A 1132 20.94 10.27 -7.47
C THR A 1132 21.69 10.61 -6.18
N ARG A 1133 21.90 9.63 -5.28
CA ARG A 1133 22.50 9.85 -3.96
C ARG A 1133 24.00 9.56 -3.92
N VAL A 1134 24.46 8.64 -4.75
CA VAL A 1134 25.88 8.25 -4.81
C VAL A 1134 26.41 8.32 -6.25
N PRO A 1135 27.66 8.78 -6.48
CA PRO A 1135 28.24 8.94 -7.83
C PRO A 1135 28.71 7.60 -8.41
N VAL A 1136 27.79 6.64 -8.52
CA VAL A 1136 27.99 5.32 -9.12
C VAL A 1136 26.99 5.09 -10.24
N LEU A 1137 27.31 4.14 -11.10
CA LEU A 1137 26.43 3.67 -12.16
C LEU A 1137 26.22 2.16 -11.98
N VAL A 1138 24.98 1.77 -11.72
CA VAL A 1138 24.51 0.39 -11.76
C VAL A 1138 24.41 -0.02 -13.23
N LEU A 1139 25.05 -1.13 -13.56
CA LEU A 1139 25.18 -1.68 -14.91
C LEU A 1139 24.25 -2.87 -15.16
N GLU A 1140 23.92 -3.61 -14.11
CA GLU A 1140 23.10 -4.83 -14.20
C GLU A 1140 22.39 -5.06 -12.87
N LYS A 1141 21.12 -5.47 -12.94
CA LYS A 1141 20.34 -6.05 -11.84
C LYS A 1141 19.38 -7.09 -12.45
N THR A 1142 19.82 -8.36 -12.51
CA THR A 1142 19.11 -9.45 -13.21
C THR A 1142 19.09 -10.75 -12.40
N TYR A 1143 18.16 -11.66 -12.72
CA TYR A 1143 18.16 -13.01 -12.18
C TYR A 1143 19.23 -13.89 -12.83
N VAL A 1144 19.85 -14.73 -12.01
CA VAL A 1144 20.87 -15.69 -12.44
C VAL A 1144 20.21 -16.99 -12.86
N THR A 1145 20.24 -17.29 -14.16
CA THR A 1145 19.79 -18.59 -14.71
C THR A 1145 20.49 -19.75 -13.99
N ASP A 1146 19.77 -20.84 -13.74
CA ASP A 1146 20.25 -22.05 -13.05
C ASP A 1146 20.66 -21.88 -11.58
N SER A 1147 20.45 -20.70 -10.98
CA SER A 1147 20.75 -20.48 -9.56
C SER A 1147 19.70 -21.07 -8.62
N GLY A 1148 18.48 -21.32 -9.09
CA GLY A 1148 17.42 -21.92 -8.27
C GLY A 1148 17.64 -23.43 -8.10
N GLY A 1149 17.63 -23.91 -6.87
CA GLY A 1149 17.84 -25.31 -6.53
C GLY A 1149 16.79 -26.21 -7.19
N PRO A 1150 17.21 -27.23 -7.97
CA PRO A 1150 16.30 -28.18 -8.58
C PRO A 1150 15.43 -28.93 -7.56
N GLY A 1151 14.17 -29.19 -7.91
CA GLY A 1151 13.23 -29.99 -7.15
C GLY A 1151 11.94 -30.19 -7.94
N ARG A 1152 11.00 -30.99 -7.42
CA ARG A 1152 9.62 -31.00 -7.95
C ARG A 1152 9.11 -29.56 -8.03
N HIS A 1153 9.37 -28.81 -6.96
CA HIS A 1153 9.33 -27.36 -6.91
C HIS A 1153 10.75 -26.78 -6.82
N ARG A 1154 11.05 -25.82 -7.70
CA ARG A 1154 12.37 -25.19 -7.84
C ARG A 1154 12.50 -24.05 -6.83
N GLY A 1155 13.64 -23.95 -6.14
CA GLY A 1155 13.93 -22.77 -5.32
C GLY A 1155 14.08 -21.50 -6.16
N GLY A 1156 13.77 -20.34 -5.61
CA GLY A 1156 13.86 -19.05 -6.29
C GLY A 1156 15.25 -18.76 -6.85
N LEU A 1157 15.33 -17.98 -7.94
CA LEU A 1157 16.61 -17.59 -8.50
C LEU A 1157 17.28 -16.54 -7.60
N GLY A 1158 18.61 -16.62 -7.50
CA GLY A 1158 19.44 -15.52 -7.00
C GLY A 1158 19.52 -14.38 -8.02
N GLN A 1159 20.14 -13.29 -7.61
CA GLN A 1159 20.31 -12.10 -8.44
C GLN A 1159 21.79 -11.75 -8.63
N ARG A 1160 22.10 -11.08 -9.74
CA ARG A 1160 23.39 -10.46 -10.02
C ARG A 1160 23.20 -8.95 -10.07
N VAL A 1161 24.04 -8.23 -9.35
CA VAL A 1161 24.14 -6.77 -9.40
C VAL A 1161 25.57 -6.39 -9.75
N ALA A 1162 25.72 -5.50 -10.74
CA ALA A 1162 27.01 -4.96 -11.12
C ALA A 1162 26.98 -3.43 -11.11
N LEU A 1163 28.03 -2.79 -10.57
CA LEU A 1163 28.14 -1.33 -10.50
C LEU A 1163 29.58 -0.87 -10.66
N ARG A 1164 29.76 0.40 -11.03
CA ARG A 1164 31.06 1.08 -11.12
C ARG A 1164 30.95 2.53 -10.68
N LYS A 1165 32.09 3.21 -10.52
CA LYS A 1165 32.09 4.68 -10.41
C LYS A 1165 31.45 5.34 -11.63
N LEU A 1166 30.73 6.43 -11.43
CA LEU A 1166 30.11 7.20 -12.51
C LEU A 1166 31.19 7.81 -13.42
N ALA A 1167 32.12 8.55 -12.83
CA ALA A 1167 33.18 9.29 -13.52
C ALA A 1167 34.55 9.15 -12.82
N ASP A 1168 35.61 9.55 -13.53
CA ASP A 1168 36.95 9.69 -12.96
C ASP A 1168 37.08 11.10 -12.36
N ASP A 1169 36.73 11.21 -11.08
CA ASP A 1169 36.80 12.43 -10.27
C ASP A 1169 38.10 12.53 -9.45
N GLY A 1170 39.03 11.58 -9.60
CA GLY A 1170 40.26 11.50 -8.82
C GLY A 1170 40.08 11.11 -7.34
N LEU A 1171 38.86 10.81 -6.88
CA LEU A 1171 38.55 10.42 -5.51
C LEU A 1171 38.32 8.90 -5.39
N ALA A 1172 38.40 8.35 -4.18
CA ALA A 1172 38.12 6.94 -3.94
C ALA A 1172 36.65 6.72 -3.57
N THR A 1173 36.04 5.68 -4.14
CA THR A 1173 34.73 5.17 -3.74
C THR A 1173 34.92 3.80 -3.10
N PHE A 1174 34.42 3.61 -1.89
CA PHE A 1174 34.49 2.33 -1.18
C PHE A 1174 33.17 1.60 -1.31
N VAL A 1175 33.23 0.29 -1.57
CA VAL A 1175 32.07 -0.58 -1.71
C VAL A 1175 32.26 -1.78 -0.79
N ALA A 1176 31.35 -1.94 0.18
CA ALA A 1176 31.27 -3.13 1.01
C ALA A 1176 30.66 -4.28 0.20
N VAL A 1177 31.46 -5.30 -0.09
CA VAL A 1177 31.07 -6.46 -0.91
C VAL A 1177 31.06 -7.70 -0.04
N TYR A 1178 29.88 -8.10 0.46
CA TYR A 1178 29.72 -9.21 1.40
C TYR A 1178 28.76 -10.30 0.85
N PRO A 1179 29.19 -11.09 -0.15
CA PRO A 1179 28.36 -12.17 -0.68
C PRO A 1179 28.10 -13.25 0.38
N GLU A 1180 26.83 -13.53 0.66
CA GLU A 1180 26.44 -14.50 1.70
C GLU A 1180 26.19 -15.90 1.14
N GLY A 1181 26.71 -16.94 1.80
CA GLY A 1181 26.62 -18.33 1.33
C GLY A 1181 27.77 -18.80 0.42
N VAL A 1182 28.88 -18.06 0.34
CA VAL A 1182 30.07 -18.47 -0.43
C VAL A 1182 30.67 -19.74 0.16
N GLY A 1183 30.71 -20.84 -0.60
CA GLY A 1183 31.36 -22.08 -0.18
C GLY A 1183 30.63 -22.87 0.93
N ALA A 1184 29.43 -22.44 1.33
CA ALA A 1184 28.49 -23.18 2.17
C ALA A 1184 27.39 -23.81 1.31
N THR A 1185 26.94 -25.02 1.64
CA THR A 1185 25.90 -25.70 0.85
C THR A 1185 24.86 -26.34 1.76
N ASN A 1186 23.69 -25.70 1.83
CA ASN A 1186 22.55 -26.20 2.59
C ASN A 1186 21.57 -26.92 1.64
N PRO A 1187 21.23 -28.20 1.90
CA PRO A 1187 20.39 -28.99 1.00
C PRO A 1187 18.94 -28.50 0.99
N GLY A 1188 18.22 -28.89 -0.07
CA GLY A 1188 16.77 -28.73 -0.12
C GLY A 1188 16.05 -29.73 0.77
N LEU A 1189 14.71 -29.66 0.75
CA LEU A 1189 13.85 -30.56 1.53
C LEU A 1189 13.31 -31.68 0.65
N PHE A 1190 13.12 -32.86 1.24
CA PHE A 1190 12.49 -34.03 0.61
C PHE A 1190 13.05 -34.43 -0.77
N GLY A 1191 14.38 -34.37 -0.94
CA GLY A 1191 15.05 -34.70 -2.21
C GLY A 1191 15.36 -33.49 -3.09
N GLY A 1192 14.94 -32.29 -2.71
CA GLY A 1192 15.33 -31.05 -3.39
C GLY A 1192 16.83 -30.74 -3.26
N ALA A 1193 17.40 -30.18 -4.31
CA ALA A 1193 18.81 -29.83 -4.39
C ALA A 1193 19.11 -28.41 -3.83
N PRO A 1194 20.36 -28.14 -3.40
CA PRO A 1194 20.78 -26.81 -2.98
C PRO A 1194 20.62 -25.75 -4.09
N GLY A 1195 20.44 -24.49 -3.69
CA GLY A 1195 20.55 -23.35 -4.60
C GLY A 1195 21.99 -23.07 -5.04
N GLY A 1196 22.16 -22.26 -6.07
CA GLY A 1196 23.44 -21.78 -6.57
C GLY A 1196 24.16 -20.90 -5.55
N SER A 1197 25.50 -20.85 -5.63
CA SER A 1197 26.33 -20.15 -4.65
C SER A 1197 26.44 -18.65 -4.95
N ALA A 1198 26.65 -17.86 -3.89
CA ALA A 1198 26.97 -16.44 -4.00
C ALA A 1198 28.44 -16.22 -4.39
N ARG A 1199 28.77 -15.03 -4.88
CA ARG A 1199 30.15 -14.58 -5.15
C ARG A 1199 30.24 -13.06 -5.22
N GLY A 1200 31.42 -12.51 -4.94
CA GLY A 1200 31.74 -11.09 -5.09
C GLY A 1200 33.03 -10.94 -5.88
N LEU A 1201 33.02 -10.15 -6.95
CA LEU A 1201 34.15 -9.98 -7.85
C LEU A 1201 34.38 -8.48 -8.16
N VAL A 1202 35.62 -8.14 -8.49
CA VAL A 1202 35.97 -6.90 -9.19
C VAL A 1202 36.49 -7.25 -10.57
N ARG A 1203 35.93 -6.63 -11.60
CA ARG A 1203 36.28 -6.83 -13.01
C ARG A 1203 36.77 -5.55 -13.65
N ASP A 1204 37.51 -5.67 -14.74
CA ASP A 1204 37.76 -4.54 -15.64
C ASP A 1204 36.63 -4.38 -16.69
N GLY A 1205 36.76 -3.35 -17.52
CA GLY A 1205 35.81 -3.06 -18.61
C GLY A 1205 35.76 -4.12 -19.71
N ASP A 1206 36.79 -4.98 -19.82
CA ASP A 1206 36.83 -6.12 -20.75
C ASP A 1206 36.23 -7.40 -20.12
N GLY A 1207 35.81 -7.32 -18.85
CA GLY A 1207 35.20 -8.41 -18.09
C GLY A 1207 36.19 -9.35 -17.42
N GLN A 1208 37.50 -9.09 -17.47
CA GLN A 1208 38.50 -9.88 -16.77
C GLN A 1208 38.41 -9.68 -15.27
N VAL A 1209 38.60 -10.76 -14.51
CA VAL A 1209 38.57 -10.68 -13.05
C VAL A 1209 39.86 -10.02 -12.57
N LEU A 1210 39.75 -8.83 -12.00
CA LEU A 1210 40.83 -8.12 -11.34
C LEU A 1210 41.03 -8.63 -9.91
N ARG A 1211 39.92 -8.99 -9.24
CA ARG A 1211 39.92 -9.46 -7.85
C ARG A 1211 38.73 -10.37 -7.56
N ASP A 1212 38.96 -11.42 -6.78
CA ASP A 1212 37.92 -12.23 -6.15
C ASP A 1212 37.81 -11.83 -4.67
N CYS A 1213 36.63 -11.36 -4.25
CA CYS A 1213 36.39 -10.85 -2.90
C CYS A 1213 36.12 -11.98 -1.88
N GLY A 1214 36.08 -13.25 -2.30
CA GLY A 1214 35.85 -14.39 -1.42
C GLY A 1214 34.56 -14.25 -0.60
N THR A 1215 34.67 -14.44 0.73
CA THR A 1215 33.54 -14.31 1.67
C THR A 1215 33.24 -12.87 2.11
N GLY A 1216 34.01 -11.90 1.60
CA GLY A 1216 33.73 -10.48 1.72
C GLY A 1216 34.97 -9.59 1.76
N GLU A 1217 34.86 -8.38 1.23
CA GLU A 1217 35.92 -7.36 1.21
C GLU A 1217 35.33 -5.94 1.17
N LEU A 1218 36.03 -4.98 1.80
CA LEU A 1218 35.83 -3.55 1.51
C LEU A 1218 36.65 -3.16 0.29
N VAL A 1219 35.99 -3.09 -0.87
CA VAL A 1219 36.63 -2.77 -2.15
C VAL A 1219 36.82 -1.27 -2.29
N GLN A 1220 38.00 -0.83 -2.71
CA GLN A 1220 38.24 0.55 -3.11
C GLN A 1220 38.25 0.66 -4.63
N LEU A 1221 37.30 1.41 -5.19
CA LEU A 1221 37.25 1.79 -6.59
C LEU A 1221 37.93 3.14 -6.77
N SER A 1222 38.89 3.18 -7.68
CA SER A 1222 39.62 4.40 -8.05
C SER A 1222 39.20 4.89 -9.44
N LYS A 1223 38.81 3.97 -10.34
CA LYS A 1223 38.50 4.30 -11.75
C LYS A 1223 37.14 3.76 -12.18
N PRO A 1224 36.46 4.42 -13.15
CA PRO A 1224 35.23 3.89 -13.75
C PRO A 1224 35.39 2.52 -14.42
N GLY A 1225 36.58 2.17 -14.87
CA GLY A 1225 36.84 0.87 -15.49
C GLY A 1225 36.77 -0.33 -14.52
N GLU A 1226 36.71 -0.09 -13.20
CA GLU A 1226 36.62 -1.12 -12.17
C GLU A 1226 35.14 -1.36 -11.82
N ILE A 1227 34.67 -2.58 -12.10
CA ILE A 1227 33.27 -3.00 -11.94
C ILE A 1227 33.16 -3.98 -10.78
N VAL A 1228 32.37 -3.65 -9.77
CA VAL A 1228 32.00 -4.56 -8.69
C VAL A 1228 30.82 -5.40 -9.16
N GLU A 1229 30.92 -6.73 -9.06
CA GLU A 1229 29.84 -7.69 -9.29
C GLU A 1229 29.53 -8.42 -7.98
N VAL A 1230 28.26 -8.44 -7.57
CA VAL A 1230 27.75 -9.25 -6.47
C VAL A 1230 26.69 -10.20 -7.01
N VAL A 1231 26.88 -11.50 -6.77
CA VAL A 1231 25.91 -12.55 -7.08
C VAL A 1231 25.40 -13.13 -5.77
N LEU A 1232 24.09 -13.12 -5.60
CA LEU A 1232 23.41 -13.72 -4.45
C LEU A 1232 23.04 -15.17 -4.75
N ALA A 1233 22.98 -15.97 -3.69
CA ALA A 1233 22.57 -17.36 -3.77
C ALA A 1233 21.09 -17.50 -4.17
N GLY A 1234 20.77 -18.59 -4.86
CA GLY A 1234 19.39 -19.01 -5.08
C GLY A 1234 18.84 -19.81 -3.90
N GLY A 1235 17.53 -20.03 -3.90
CA GLY A 1235 16.86 -20.88 -2.92
C GLY A 1235 17.03 -22.35 -3.25
N ALA A 1236 16.97 -23.21 -2.24
CA ALA A 1236 16.99 -24.65 -2.40
C ALA A 1236 15.63 -25.21 -2.88
N GLY A 1237 15.65 -26.35 -3.56
CA GLY A 1237 14.46 -27.01 -4.09
C GLY A 1237 13.68 -27.82 -3.05
N PHE A 1238 12.50 -28.28 -3.44
CA PHE A 1238 11.61 -29.12 -2.64
C PHE A 1238 11.11 -30.31 -3.48
N GLY A 1239 11.22 -31.53 -2.95
CA GLY A 1239 10.83 -32.76 -3.66
C GLY A 1239 11.84 -33.20 -4.72
N ASP A 1240 11.68 -34.42 -5.24
CA ASP A 1240 12.55 -34.97 -6.29
C ASP A 1240 12.45 -34.16 -7.61
N PRO A 1241 13.56 -33.62 -8.14
CA PRO A 1241 13.59 -32.95 -9.44
C PRO A 1241 13.00 -33.76 -10.60
N ALA A 1242 13.07 -35.09 -10.56
CA ALA A 1242 12.50 -35.97 -11.58
C ALA A 1242 10.96 -35.90 -11.64
N GLU A 1243 10.30 -35.44 -10.58
CA GLU A 1243 8.85 -35.27 -10.51
C GLU A 1243 8.38 -33.88 -10.99
N ARG A 1244 9.29 -33.00 -11.41
CA ARG A 1244 8.91 -31.67 -11.88
C ARG A 1244 7.98 -31.78 -13.09
N PRO A 1245 6.78 -31.17 -13.07
CA PRO A 1245 5.87 -31.22 -14.21
C PRO A 1245 6.52 -30.68 -15.48
N ARG A 1246 6.41 -31.41 -16.59
CA ARG A 1246 7.04 -31.03 -17.88
C ARG A 1246 6.68 -29.61 -18.33
N ALA A 1247 5.41 -29.23 -18.18
CA ALA A 1247 4.96 -27.88 -18.51
C ALA A 1247 5.64 -26.77 -17.68
N ALA A 1248 5.96 -27.03 -16.41
CA ALA A 1248 6.69 -26.08 -15.57
C ALA A 1248 8.17 -25.96 -16.00
N LEU A 1249 8.78 -27.08 -16.40
CA LEU A 1249 10.15 -27.08 -16.95
C LEU A 1249 10.22 -26.35 -18.29
N ASP A 1250 9.30 -26.63 -19.22
CA ASP A 1250 9.25 -25.97 -20.53
C ASP A 1250 9.05 -24.45 -20.37
N ARG A 1251 8.21 -24.03 -19.41
CA ARG A 1251 8.07 -22.62 -19.05
C ARG A 1251 9.36 -22.03 -18.49
N ASP A 1252 10.05 -22.73 -17.59
CA ASP A 1252 11.30 -22.25 -17.00
C ASP A 1252 12.42 -22.13 -18.03
N VAL A 1253 12.53 -23.07 -18.96
CA VAL A 1253 13.47 -23.00 -20.09
C VAL A 1253 13.10 -21.86 -21.03
N GLY A 1254 11.81 -21.75 -21.40
CA GLY A 1254 11.31 -20.68 -22.26
C GLY A 1254 11.55 -19.28 -21.67
N ASP A 1255 11.41 -19.13 -20.36
CA ASP A 1255 11.67 -17.89 -19.63
C ASP A 1255 13.15 -17.71 -19.26
N GLY A 1256 14.03 -18.65 -19.59
CA GLY A 1256 15.47 -18.61 -19.27
C GLY A 1256 15.78 -18.63 -17.77
N ARG A 1257 14.88 -19.19 -16.95
CA ARG A 1257 15.12 -19.47 -15.53
C ARG A 1257 16.03 -20.67 -15.35
N VAL A 1258 15.86 -21.65 -16.24
CA VAL A 1258 16.71 -22.84 -16.39
C VAL A 1258 17.29 -22.82 -17.80
N SER A 1259 18.57 -23.15 -17.96
CA SER A 1259 19.17 -23.29 -19.27
C SER A 1259 18.55 -24.48 -20.02
N ALA A 1260 18.46 -24.38 -21.35
CA ALA A 1260 18.08 -25.55 -22.14
C ALA A 1260 19.14 -26.64 -21.88
N PRO A 1261 18.76 -27.88 -21.53
CA PRO A 1261 19.71 -28.97 -21.48
C PRO A 1261 20.44 -29.00 -22.83
N ALA A 1262 21.77 -28.89 -22.83
CA ALA A 1262 22.53 -29.21 -24.03
C ALA A 1262 22.13 -30.63 -24.43
N ASP A 1263 21.58 -30.79 -25.62
CA ASP A 1263 21.05 -32.05 -26.13
C ASP A 1263 22.13 -33.13 -26.07
N ALA A 1264 22.16 -33.89 -24.99
CA ALA A 1264 23.08 -34.99 -24.76
C ALA A 1264 22.29 -36.17 -24.18
N ALA A 1265 21.62 -36.87 -25.11
CA ALA A 1265 21.27 -38.28 -25.05
C ALA A 1265 20.44 -38.74 -23.84
N LYS A 1266 19.14 -38.43 -23.82
CA LYS A 1266 18.12 -39.27 -23.15
C LYS A 1266 16.83 -39.42 -23.98
N ALA A 1267 17.04 -39.75 -25.25
CA ALA A 1267 16.13 -40.58 -26.03
C ALA A 1267 16.95 -41.80 -26.52
N ALA A 1268 17.30 -42.67 -25.58
CA ALA A 1268 17.78 -44.04 -25.79
C ALA A 1268 17.43 -44.87 -24.54
#